data_AF-B4GAM1-F1
#
_entry.id   AF-B4GAM1-F1
#
_cell.length_a   1.000
_cell.length_b   1.000
_cell.length_c   1.000
_cell.angle_alpha   90.00
_cell.angle_beta   90.00
_cell.angle_gamma   90.00
#
_symmetry.space_group_name_H-M   'P 1'
#
loop_
_entity.id
_entity.type
_entity.pdbx_description
1 polymer ?
#
loop_
_entity_poly.entity_id
_entity_poly.type
_entity_poly.pdbx_seq_one_letter_code
_entity_poly.pdbx_strand_id
1 'polypeptide(L)'
;MALEMDSKNSNSAVTGDAAAATTKTNKAKENNNLAGSKKNQSQNLVNGNGTAADGPATKKKGKKNRNKSPPVSTDEAALSNGHVEEKKPEGDGDADADANANVVAVKDEKAEGGDEADAAELDTEDIDLDALHDAGIHVNISCPGSELLTVQLSSMELVQEIHQLLMDREESCHRTCFSLQLDNVTLDNFAELKTIEQLESGSTIKVVEEPYTMREARIHVRHVRDLLKNLDPADAYNGIECTSLTYLNTITQGDLLDKKKTRPDSVDCTPPDYVTPGVFEPPLLPLHPNFKNAKGPQALKVLTTSAWNPPPGPRKLHGDLMYLYVITMEEKRYHISACSRGFFINQSTDDTFNPKPDNPSYLSHSLIDLLSHISPSFRRAFQAIQKRRTLRHAFERVATPYQVYQWAAPNLEHTVDAIRAEDAFSSKLGYEEHIPGQTRDWNEELQTTRELPRKTLPERLLRERAIFKVHGDFVTAATRGAMAVIDGNVLAINPGEDSKMQMFIWNNIFFSLGFDVRDHYKELGGDYAAYVAPRYDLHGVRVYNAVDVEGLYTLGTVVIDYRGYRVTAQSIIPGILEREQEQSVVYGSIDFGKTVLSHPKYLELLRQAGKHLKILPHSVYNERDEPVELCSSVECKGIIGNDGRHYILDLLRTFPPDVNFLKLQEVKLSTELVEMGFPIEHRHKLCCLRQELLEAFVEDRYVNFIRIAAVHLQQLNAKKPEETQSEEKKQLPAIEEAEKENKENLNVNETPNEKEKDTPVETKNAEAMVNAIREAQSNVATSNEIQAAEVVKQACAAVGSMKEKEFDFRFNPDVFSPGIRHVDGEEGTSGSVAKQKLLVQDAAEFLVVKQIPAFVKEHLSHSSPPIDGQNLTESLHSHGINVRYLGKVIKTLGQMPRMDYLYRIAVMELIVRATKHIYYTYMQSTDPMHLSVAISHFLNCLLTNGPINPVVSNDEMHKKRGGNGGKHNKHKSSKGGKGQQQPAINQNGGSTTSSSSSANAYDWTLVTPRSLWQQIRKESKAYWDWDLDCDSMDSAMNKFGIMRICLLRAFCLKVGIQVLLREYNFDSKHKPTFGDDDIVNVFPVVKHISPRASDAYNFYTTGQAKIQQGLFKEGYELISEALNLLNNVFGAMHQENGSCLRMLARLSYLLGDAQDALAIQQRAVIMSERVNGIDNPSTILEYTHLSLYSFANGHVGMSLKLLYRARYLLVLTCGEDHPEVALIDSNISLILHALGEYELSLRFIEHALKLNLKYFGNKAMHVAVSYHLMARTQSCMGDFRSALNNEKETYSIYKSQLGEKHEKTRDSAECLRLLTQQAVLLQRKMNDIYSNGKLTSDLPPIHITPPSMGSVLEMLNTINGILFVQISQRDIVKVRSEIEKRMKANTDVNEAIKSMVAAANNNGESEVLAPQDNNKEQAATAQQLTNGDKVAVSS
;
A
#
# COMPACT_ATOMS: atom_id res chain seq x y z
N MET A 1 -14.38 -4.21 -5.18
CA MET A 1 -15.27 -3.04 -5.26
C MET A 1 -15.36 -2.35 -3.89
N ALA A 2 -15.09 -1.05 -3.68
CA ALA A 2 -15.04 0.05 -4.64
C ALA A 2 -16.16 -0.14 -5.65
N LEU A 3 -17.41 0.03 -5.22
CA LEU A 3 -18.57 -0.21 -6.10
C LEU A 3 -18.67 0.96 -7.05
N GLU A 4 -17.74 0.93 -8.02
CA GLU A 4 -17.87 1.53 -9.32
C GLU A 4 -19.31 1.32 -9.73
N MET A 5 -20.06 2.42 -9.71
CA MET A 5 -21.22 2.49 -10.56
C MET A 5 -20.69 2.33 -11.96
N ASP A 6 -20.81 1.09 -12.45
CA ASP A 6 -20.71 0.73 -13.84
C ASP A 6 -21.84 1.46 -14.58
N SER A 7 -21.66 2.78 -14.69
CA SER A 7 -22.59 3.79 -15.15
C SER A 7 -22.60 3.82 -16.66
N LYS A 8 -22.55 2.61 -17.24
CA LYS A 8 -22.78 2.27 -18.64
C LYS A 8 -24.24 2.53 -19.05
N ASN A 9 -24.81 3.70 -18.74
CA ASN A 9 -26.04 4.24 -19.33
C ASN A 9 -26.34 5.70 -18.91
N SER A 10 -25.63 6.70 -19.45
CA SER A 10 -26.17 8.08 -19.56
C SER A 10 -25.55 8.87 -20.72
N ASN A 11 -25.82 8.44 -21.97
CA ASN A 11 -25.34 9.15 -23.16
C ASN A 11 -26.25 10.32 -23.55
N SER A 12 -25.88 11.55 -23.19
CA SER A 12 -26.32 12.76 -23.92
C SER A 12 -25.33 13.91 -23.77
N ALA A 13 -24.86 14.42 -24.90
CA ALA A 13 -24.03 15.61 -25.06
C ALA A 13 -24.72 16.49 -26.11
N VAL A 14 -24.50 17.80 -26.09
CA VAL A 14 -24.90 18.74 -27.15
C VAL A 14 -23.86 19.85 -27.20
N THR A 15 -23.08 19.91 -28.27
CA THR A 15 -22.26 21.10 -28.59
C THR A 15 -23.15 22.27 -29.03
N GLY A 16 -22.69 23.51 -28.78
CA GLY A 16 -23.43 24.73 -29.07
C GLY A 16 -22.52 25.95 -28.91
N ASP A 17 -22.45 26.78 -29.95
CA ASP A 17 -21.23 27.52 -30.29
C ASP A 17 -21.19 29.00 -29.82
N ALA A 18 -19.98 29.56 -29.89
CA ALA A 18 -19.64 30.94 -30.24
C ALA A 18 -19.73 32.13 -29.24
N ALA A 19 -18.93 33.13 -29.61
CA ALA A 19 -19.00 34.57 -29.31
C ALA A 19 -18.51 35.10 -27.94
N ALA A 20 -17.28 35.60 -27.93
CA ALA A 20 -16.71 36.43 -26.88
C ALA A 20 -17.29 37.87 -26.86
N ALA A 21 -17.38 38.50 -25.67
CA ALA A 21 -17.58 39.94 -25.52
C ALA A 21 -16.86 40.48 -24.26
N THR A 22 -15.91 41.40 -24.47
CA THR A 22 -15.04 41.94 -23.42
C THR A 22 -15.61 43.22 -22.81
N THR A 23 -15.98 43.25 -21.51
CA THR A 23 -16.15 44.56 -20.81
C THR A 23 -15.84 44.58 -19.31
N LYS A 24 -14.69 45.18 -18.98
CA LYS A 24 -14.47 46.23 -17.96
C LYS A 24 -15.24 46.15 -16.62
N THR A 25 -14.47 45.82 -15.58
CA THR A 25 -14.26 46.62 -14.36
C THR A 25 -15.40 47.52 -13.83
N ASN A 26 -15.73 47.34 -12.55
CA ASN A 26 -15.67 48.50 -11.66
C ASN A 26 -15.23 48.11 -10.24
N LYS A 27 -14.46 49.00 -9.60
CA LYS A 27 -14.05 48.87 -8.19
C LYS A 27 -15.00 49.70 -7.34
N ALA A 28 -15.54 49.13 -6.27
CA ALA A 28 -16.06 49.88 -5.14
C ALA A 28 -15.11 49.69 -3.95
N LYS A 29 -14.50 50.78 -3.47
CA LYS A 29 -13.80 50.85 -2.19
C LYS A 29 -14.65 51.71 -1.25
N GLU A 30 -14.92 51.22 -0.06
CA GLU A 30 -15.13 52.04 1.14
C GLU A 30 -14.76 51.17 2.35
N ASN A 31 -13.63 51.38 3.04
CA ASN A 31 -13.14 52.51 3.84
C ASN A 31 -13.77 52.67 5.24
N ASN A 32 -13.09 52.05 6.20
CA ASN A 32 -12.47 52.72 7.37
C ASN A 32 -13.27 53.18 8.61
N ASN A 33 -12.62 52.93 9.77
CA ASN A 33 -12.64 53.69 11.05
C ASN A 33 -13.95 53.59 11.88
N LEU A 34 -13.99 53.37 13.21
CA LEU A 34 -13.10 53.69 14.36
C LEU A 34 -13.25 52.58 15.45
N ALA A 35 -12.20 52.06 16.10
CA ALA A 35 -11.38 52.60 17.21
C ALA A 35 -12.09 52.72 18.58
N GLY A 36 -11.66 51.95 19.62
CA GLY A 36 -12.41 51.84 20.90
C GLY A 36 -11.75 51.17 22.14
N SER A 37 -10.50 51.52 22.51
CA SER A 37 -9.90 51.44 23.87
C SER A 37 -10.00 50.18 24.79
N LYS A 38 -8.86 49.47 24.93
CA LYS A 38 -8.17 49.05 26.19
C LYS A 38 -8.95 48.96 27.54
N LYS A 39 -8.89 47.79 28.23
CA LYS A 39 -8.13 47.55 29.51
C LYS A 39 -8.42 46.20 30.22
N ASN A 40 -7.47 45.79 31.08
CA ASN A 40 -7.50 44.73 32.13
C ASN A 40 -7.63 43.27 31.62
N GLN A 41 -6.94 42.21 32.09
CA GLN A 41 -6.30 41.77 33.36
C GLN A 41 -7.13 40.76 34.18
N SER A 42 -6.45 39.69 34.68
CA SER A 42 -6.91 38.69 35.67
C SER A 42 -8.00 37.68 35.18
N GLN A 43 -8.18 36.46 35.72
CA GLN A 43 -7.30 35.48 36.40
C GLN A 43 -8.00 34.09 36.44
N ASN A 44 -7.31 33.03 36.90
CA ASN A 44 -7.86 31.66 37.03
C ASN A 44 -8.96 31.51 38.11
N LEU A 45 -10.01 30.74 37.82
CA LEU A 45 -10.89 30.00 38.75
C LEU A 45 -11.48 28.81 37.95
N VAL A 46 -11.47 27.51 38.31
CA VAL A 46 -11.28 26.70 39.55
C VAL A 46 -12.55 26.42 40.39
N ASN A 47 -13.08 25.18 40.26
CA ASN A 47 -13.49 24.22 41.33
C ASN A 47 -14.31 23.07 40.72
N GLY A 48 -14.42 21.87 41.31
CA GLY A 48 -13.83 21.26 42.52
C GLY A 48 -14.07 19.73 42.47
N ASN A 49 -13.61 18.85 43.36
CA ASN A 49 -12.93 18.93 44.67
C ASN A 49 -11.84 17.83 44.73
N GLY A 50 -10.87 17.79 45.65
CA GLY A 50 -10.53 18.67 46.77
C GLY A 50 -9.37 18.07 47.58
N THR A 51 -8.68 18.86 48.41
CA THR A 51 -7.42 18.47 49.08
C THR A 51 -7.37 18.87 50.57
N ALA A 52 -6.63 18.11 51.38
CA ALA A 52 -5.95 18.53 52.63
C ALA A 52 -5.11 17.37 53.21
N ALA A 53 -4.15 17.68 54.09
CA ALA A 53 -3.25 16.70 54.73
C ALA A 53 -3.06 16.98 56.23
N ASP A 54 -2.50 15.97 56.94
CA ASP A 54 -1.94 15.96 58.30
C ASP A 54 -2.77 16.39 59.53
N GLY A 55 -2.61 15.63 60.63
CA GLY A 55 -3.20 15.90 61.95
C GLY A 55 -3.74 14.64 62.65
N PRO A 56 -3.13 14.15 63.76
CA PRO A 56 -3.39 12.78 64.23
C PRO A 56 -4.47 12.62 65.32
N ALA A 57 -5.14 11.47 65.26
CA ALA A 57 -5.76 10.71 66.36
C ALA A 57 -6.84 11.39 67.27
N THR A 58 -8.06 10.83 67.30
CA THR A 58 -8.42 9.82 68.33
C THR A 58 -9.83 9.19 68.19
N LYS A 59 -9.86 7.84 68.27
CA LYS A 59 -10.80 6.96 69.01
C LYS A 59 -12.30 7.36 69.20
N LYS A 60 -13.18 6.36 68.92
CA LYS A 60 -14.58 6.11 69.42
C LYS A 60 -15.74 6.58 68.51
N LYS A 61 -16.90 5.90 68.44
CA LYS A 61 -17.25 4.46 68.63
C LYS A 61 -18.73 4.19 68.22
N GLY A 62 -18.97 3.20 67.37
CA GLY A 62 -20.28 2.49 67.26
C GLY A 62 -21.31 3.06 66.28
N LYS A 63 -22.41 2.34 65.97
CA LYS A 63 -22.83 1.04 66.55
C LYS A 63 -23.77 0.23 65.63
N LYS A 64 -23.35 -1.00 65.29
CA LYS A 64 -24.11 -2.26 65.10
C LYS A 64 -25.52 -2.25 64.46
N ASN A 65 -25.67 -3.07 63.42
CA ASN A 65 -26.35 -4.38 63.50
C ASN A 65 -25.77 -5.31 62.41
N ARG A 66 -25.28 -6.53 62.74
CA ARG A 66 -25.98 -7.83 62.86
C ARG A 66 -26.41 -8.40 61.49
N ASN A 67 -26.06 -9.62 61.07
CA ASN A 67 -25.61 -10.82 61.81
C ASN A 67 -24.46 -11.61 61.15
N LYS A 68 -23.84 -12.51 61.95
CA LYS A 68 -23.16 -13.82 61.69
C LYS A 68 -22.78 -14.24 60.24
N SER A 69 -21.77 -15.08 59.98
CA SER A 69 -20.45 -15.45 60.57
C SER A 69 -19.87 -16.66 59.76
N PRO A 70 -18.54 -16.87 59.65
CA PRO A 70 -17.89 -17.76 58.67
C PRO A 70 -17.30 -19.06 59.34
N PRO A 71 -16.36 -19.87 58.77
CA PRO A 71 -15.61 -19.79 57.49
C PRO A 71 -15.39 -21.12 56.70
N VAL A 72 -14.45 -21.10 55.74
CA VAL A 72 -13.73 -22.21 55.05
C VAL A 72 -14.33 -22.78 53.74
N SER A 73 -13.90 -22.20 52.62
CA SER A 73 -13.24 -22.90 51.50
C SER A 73 -12.35 -21.89 50.74
N THR A 74 -11.39 -22.38 49.95
CA THR A 74 -10.62 -21.58 48.98
C THR A 74 -10.87 -22.19 47.61
N ASP A 75 -11.68 -21.50 46.81
CA ASP A 75 -12.00 -21.91 45.44
C ASP A 75 -11.39 -20.88 44.49
N GLU A 76 -10.34 -21.31 43.78
CA GLU A 76 -9.78 -20.58 42.64
C GLU A 76 -10.69 -20.84 41.43
N ALA A 77 -11.11 -19.77 40.75
CA ALA A 77 -11.99 -19.86 39.59
C ALA A 77 -11.25 -19.32 38.36
N ALA A 78 -10.77 -20.23 37.51
CA ALA A 78 -10.17 -19.90 36.23
C ALA A 78 -11.18 -19.18 35.32
N LEU A 79 -10.69 -18.29 34.46
CA LEU A 79 -11.46 -17.77 33.32
C LEU A 79 -11.12 -18.60 32.08
N SER A 80 -11.60 -19.84 32.08
CA SER A 80 -11.47 -20.77 30.97
C SER A 80 -12.62 -20.59 29.97
N ASN A 81 -12.28 -20.17 28.74
CA ASN A 81 -13.14 -20.39 27.57
C ASN A 81 -12.68 -21.70 26.91
N GLY A 82 -13.52 -22.73 26.72
CA GLY A 82 -14.91 -22.84 27.14
C GLY A 82 -15.62 -24.09 26.61
N HIS A 83 -15.12 -25.30 26.88
CA HIS A 83 -15.79 -26.55 26.48
C HIS A 83 -17.08 -26.78 27.29
N VAL A 84 -18.18 -27.15 26.60
CA VAL A 84 -19.42 -27.66 27.21
C VAL A 84 -19.91 -28.88 26.41
N GLU A 85 -20.25 -29.96 27.11
CA GLU A 85 -20.75 -31.20 26.51
C GLU A 85 -22.22 -31.08 26.03
N GLU A 86 -22.59 -31.86 24.99
CA GLU A 86 -23.96 -31.92 24.48
C GLU A 86 -24.98 -32.40 25.52
N LYS A 87 -25.99 -31.57 25.82
CA LYS A 87 -27.31 -32.02 26.31
C LYS A 87 -28.44 -31.32 25.56
N LYS A 88 -29.52 -32.06 25.33
CA LYS A 88 -30.59 -31.72 24.36
C LYS A 88 -31.40 -30.47 24.77
N PRO A 89 -31.87 -29.66 23.79
CA PRO A 89 -32.46 -28.35 24.07
C PRO A 89 -33.99 -28.36 24.27
N GLU A 90 -34.47 -27.52 25.19
CA GLU A 90 -35.83 -26.96 25.22
C GLU A 90 -35.78 -25.55 25.85
N GLY A 91 -36.40 -24.54 25.21
CA GLY A 91 -36.79 -23.27 25.85
C GLY A 91 -35.90 -22.02 25.64
N ASP A 92 -36.45 -21.06 24.89
CA ASP A 92 -36.09 -19.65 24.66
C ASP A 92 -35.17 -18.91 25.66
N GLY A 93 -34.16 -18.17 25.16
CA GLY A 93 -33.52 -17.07 25.91
C GLY A 93 -32.14 -16.60 25.40
N ASP A 94 -31.99 -15.28 25.18
CA ASP A 94 -30.80 -14.56 24.69
C ASP A 94 -29.41 -15.05 25.18
N ALA A 95 -28.55 -15.47 24.23
CA ALA A 95 -27.08 -15.50 24.32
C ALA A 95 -26.51 -15.40 22.88
N ASP A 96 -25.70 -14.42 22.51
CA ASP A 96 -24.29 -14.21 22.88
C ASP A 96 -23.31 -15.15 22.16
N ALA A 97 -23.11 -14.91 20.85
CA ALA A 97 -22.07 -15.52 20.04
C ALA A 97 -20.73 -14.75 20.16
N ASP A 98 -19.65 -15.48 20.48
CA ASP A 98 -18.26 -15.08 20.26
C ASP A 98 -17.77 -15.63 18.90
N ALA A 99 -17.17 -14.77 18.07
CA ALA A 99 -16.83 -15.10 16.68
C ALA A 99 -15.38 -15.60 16.50
N ASN A 100 -15.16 -16.90 16.69
CA ASN A 100 -13.93 -17.60 16.30
C ASN A 100 -14.24 -19.03 15.80
N ALA A 101 -14.60 -19.13 14.52
CA ALA A 101 -14.60 -20.36 13.71
C ALA A 101 -14.20 -19.95 12.28
N ASN A 102 -13.35 -20.66 11.53
CA ASN A 102 -13.26 -22.09 11.21
C ASN A 102 -14.40 -22.57 10.29
N VAL A 103 -14.03 -22.76 9.02
CA VAL A 103 -14.58 -23.62 7.96
C VAL A 103 -15.96 -24.25 8.22
N VAL A 104 -16.93 -23.90 7.36
CA VAL A 104 -18.25 -24.55 7.32
C VAL A 104 -18.18 -25.81 6.44
N ALA A 105 -18.09 -26.98 7.07
CA ALA A 105 -18.17 -28.26 6.36
C ALA A 105 -19.59 -28.54 5.82
N VAL A 106 -19.68 -28.88 4.53
CA VAL A 106 -20.89 -29.43 3.88
C VAL A 106 -20.70 -30.93 3.67
N LYS A 107 -21.78 -31.71 3.65
CA LYS A 107 -21.73 -33.19 3.65
C LYS A 107 -21.89 -33.78 2.25
N ASP A 108 -21.12 -34.82 1.97
CA ASP A 108 -21.27 -35.68 0.79
C ASP A 108 -22.55 -36.51 0.78
N GLU A 109 -23.09 -36.74 -0.42
CA GLU A 109 -23.81 -37.96 -0.78
C GLU A 109 -23.24 -38.52 -2.09
N LYS A 110 -23.01 -39.83 -2.16
CA LYS A 110 -22.21 -40.50 -3.21
C LYS A 110 -23.01 -40.90 -4.45
N ALA A 111 -22.37 -40.84 -5.61
CA ALA A 111 -22.72 -41.61 -6.82
C ALA A 111 -21.42 -42.01 -7.58
N GLU A 112 -21.45 -43.10 -8.36
CA GLU A 112 -20.25 -43.78 -8.90
C GLU A 112 -20.24 -43.87 -10.44
N GLY A 113 -19.03 -43.78 -11.03
CA GLY A 113 -18.72 -44.13 -12.44
C GLY A 113 -18.70 -42.96 -13.45
N GLY A 114 -17.82 -42.94 -14.47
CA GLY A 114 -16.71 -43.85 -14.74
C GLY A 114 -16.00 -43.59 -16.10
N ASP A 115 -14.79 -44.15 -16.21
CA ASP A 115 -13.94 -44.42 -17.40
C ASP A 115 -13.33 -43.28 -18.26
N GLU A 116 -12.09 -43.57 -18.66
CA GLU A 116 -10.99 -42.77 -19.23
C GLU A 116 -11.15 -42.30 -20.69
N ALA A 117 -10.51 -41.18 -21.06
CA ALA A 117 -9.72 -41.02 -22.31
C ALA A 117 -8.93 -39.69 -22.36
N ASP A 118 -7.66 -39.71 -22.79
CA ASP A 118 -6.80 -38.52 -22.94
C ASP A 118 -7.12 -37.67 -24.19
N ALA A 119 -7.17 -36.34 -24.02
CA ALA A 119 -6.92 -35.36 -25.07
C ALA A 119 -6.43 -34.03 -24.46
N ALA A 120 -5.32 -33.49 -24.96
CA ALA A 120 -4.66 -32.32 -24.35
C ALA A 120 -5.07 -30.99 -25.01
N GLU A 121 -5.92 -30.21 -24.34
CA GLU A 121 -6.11 -28.77 -24.60
C GLU A 121 -5.90 -27.97 -23.28
N LEU A 122 -5.46 -26.72 -23.40
CA LEU A 122 -5.07 -25.85 -22.27
C LEU A 122 -6.28 -25.13 -21.66
N ASP A 123 -7.17 -25.89 -21.00
CA ASP A 123 -8.25 -25.33 -20.17
C ASP A 123 -7.76 -25.01 -18.74
N THR A 124 -8.58 -24.25 -18.00
CA THR A 124 -8.27 -23.75 -16.64
C THR A 124 -8.02 -24.88 -15.63
N GLU A 125 -7.00 -24.74 -14.79
CA GLU A 125 -6.79 -25.62 -13.63
C GLU A 125 -8.01 -25.55 -12.68
N ASP A 126 -8.88 -26.56 -12.72
CA ASP A 126 -9.79 -26.86 -11.62
C ASP A 126 -8.92 -27.30 -10.42
N ILE A 127 -8.69 -26.36 -9.51
CA ILE A 127 -7.89 -26.58 -8.31
C ILE A 127 -8.63 -27.58 -7.42
N ASP A 128 -8.00 -28.72 -7.12
CA ASP A 128 -8.51 -29.73 -6.20
C ASP A 128 -8.62 -29.17 -4.78
N LEU A 129 -9.83 -28.74 -4.41
CA LEU A 129 -10.16 -28.07 -3.16
C LEU A 129 -10.20 -29.02 -1.96
N ASP A 130 -10.37 -30.33 -2.19
CA ASP A 130 -10.49 -31.31 -1.11
C ASP A 130 -9.14 -31.55 -0.43
N ALA A 131 -8.03 -31.30 -1.14
CA ALA A 131 -6.66 -31.42 -0.63
C ALA A 131 -6.29 -30.43 0.49
N LEU A 132 -7.10 -29.40 0.78
CA LEU A 132 -6.85 -28.44 1.87
C LEU A 132 -7.67 -28.71 3.16
N HIS A 133 -8.70 -29.56 3.10
CA HIS A 133 -9.62 -29.80 4.23
C HIS A 133 -9.10 -30.87 5.21
N ASP A 134 -7.90 -30.67 5.74
CA ASP A 134 -7.32 -31.58 6.74
C ASP A 134 -8.00 -31.46 8.12
N ALA A 135 -8.23 -32.61 8.76
CA ALA A 135 -9.09 -32.72 9.94
C ALA A 135 -8.30 -32.41 11.23
N GLY A 136 -8.40 -31.17 11.71
CA GLY A 136 -7.66 -30.70 12.89
C GLY A 136 -7.85 -31.53 14.17
N ILE A 137 -6.75 -32.14 14.62
CA ILE A 137 -6.64 -33.02 15.79
C ILE A 137 -6.77 -32.18 17.09
N HIS A 138 -7.53 -32.67 18.07
CA HIS A 138 -7.55 -32.03 19.40
C HIS A 138 -6.47 -32.66 20.29
N VAL A 139 -5.56 -31.85 20.83
CA VAL A 139 -4.44 -32.30 21.66
C VAL A 139 -4.51 -31.61 23.02
N ASN A 140 -4.31 -32.38 24.09
CA ASN A 140 -4.24 -31.87 25.45
C ASN A 140 -2.78 -31.56 25.83
N ILE A 141 -2.54 -30.39 26.41
CA ILE A 141 -1.22 -29.95 26.85
C ILE A 141 -1.21 -29.83 28.37
N SER A 142 -0.30 -30.55 29.01
CA SER A 142 -0.10 -30.55 30.46
C SER A 142 1.13 -29.71 30.82
N CYS A 143 0.89 -28.48 31.29
CA CYS A 143 1.93 -27.54 31.74
C CYS A 143 2.23 -27.66 33.25
N PRO A 144 3.49 -27.57 33.70
CA PRO A 144 3.82 -27.65 35.13
C PRO A 144 3.19 -26.51 35.96
N GLY A 145 2.23 -26.87 36.81
CA GLY A 145 1.59 -25.94 37.75
C GLY A 145 0.39 -25.15 37.19
N SER A 146 -0.18 -25.55 36.04
CA SER A 146 -1.42 -25.00 35.49
C SER A 146 -2.44 -26.09 35.15
N GLU A 147 -3.64 -25.68 34.76
CA GLU A 147 -4.69 -26.58 34.28
C GLU A 147 -4.33 -27.20 32.90
N LEU A 148 -5.08 -28.24 32.51
CA LEU A 148 -4.90 -28.95 31.25
C LEU A 148 -5.44 -28.11 30.09
N LEU A 149 -4.62 -27.89 29.06
CA LEU A 149 -4.95 -27.03 27.92
C LEU A 149 -5.28 -27.87 26.68
N THR A 150 -6.56 -27.99 26.31
CA THR A 150 -6.97 -28.55 25.02
C THR A 150 -6.77 -27.53 23.90
N VAL A 151 -6.12 -27.94 22.81
CA VAL A 151 -5.88 -27.11 21.60
C VAL A 151 -6.28 -27.92 20.36
N GLN A 152 -6.91 -27.29 19.37
CA GLN A 152 -7.08 -27.87 18.03
C GLN A 152 -5.91 -27.45 17.15
N LEU A 153 -5.28 -28.42 16.47
CA LEU A 153 -4.08 -28.27 15.65
C LEU A 153 -4.27 -29.04 14.33
N SER A 154 -3.81 -28.52 13.19
CA SER A 154 -3.80 -29.26 11.92
C SER A 154 -2.80 -30.43 11.96
N SER A 155 -3.07 -31.53 11.24
CA SER A 155 -2.16 -32.68 11.22
C SER A 155 -0.81 -32.35 10.53
N MET A 156 -0.77 -31.28 9.73
CA MET A 156 0.41 -30.79 9.02
C MET A 156 1.24 -29.76 9.81
N GLU A 157 0.79 -29.30 10.98
CA GLU A 157 1.58 -28.38 11.83
C GLU A 157 2.84 -29.07 12.36
N LEU A 158 3.89 -28.30 12.64
CA LEU A 158 5.10 -28.79 13.30
C LEU A 158 4.97 -28.75 14.84
N VAL A 159 5.66 -29.65 15.53
CA VAL A 159 5.78 -29.62 17.01
C VAL A 159 6.29 -28.27 17.54
N GLN A 160 7.15 -27.59 16.79
CA GLN A 160 7.61 -26.23 17.11
C GLN A 160 6.47 -25.20 17.13
N GLU A 161 5.38 -25.40 16.41
CA GLU A 161 4.22 -24.49 16.41
C GLU A 161 3.44 -24.60 17.73
N ILE A 162 3.35 -25.80 18.33
CA ILE A 162 2.88 -25.98 19.71
C ILE A 162 3.79 -25.25 20.70
N HIS A 163 5.12 -25.35 20.53
CA HIS A 163 6.09 -24.63 21.39
C HIS A 163 5.93 -23.11 21.26
N GLN A 164 5.66 -22.59 20.06
CA GLN A 164 5.40 -21.17 19.81
C GLN A 164 4.07 -20.73 20.44
N LEU A 165 2.99 -21.49 20.23
CA LEU A 165 1.66 -21.23 20.82
C LEU A 165 1.73 -21.13 22.35
N LEU A 166 2.54 -21.97 23.00
CA LEU A 166 2.79 -21.92 24.44
C LEU A 166 3.63 -20.71 24.87
N MET A 167 4.54 -20.23 24.02
CA MET A 167 5.30 -18.99 24.27
C MET A 167 4.47 -17.71 24.05
N ASP A 168 3.42 -17.76 23.23
CA ASP A 168 2.54 -16.61 22.98
C ASP A 168 1.38 -16.49 23.98
N ARG A 169 0.81 -17.62 24.44
CA ARG A 169 -0.27 -17.67 25.44
C ARG A 169 0.16 -17.08 26.78
N GLU A 170 -0.62 -16.16 27.34
CA GLU A 170 -0.24 -15.27 28.46
C GLU A 170 0.01 -16.00 29.79
N GLU A 171 -0.52 -17.20 29.94
CA GLU A 171 -0.34 -18.06 31.11
C GLU A 171 1.02 -18.76 31.08
N SER A 172 1.43 -19.28 29.92
CA SER A 172 2.65 -20.07 29.72
C SER A 172 3.83 -19.28 29.15
N CYS A 173 3.61 -18.08 28.61
CA CYS A 173 4.64 -17.27 27.91
C CYS A 173 5.92 -17.00 28.71
N HIS A 174 5.86 -17.07 30.04
CA HIS A 174 7.01 -16.94 30.93
C HIS A 174 7.94 -18.18 30.95
N ARG A 175 7.66 -19.20 30.13
CA ARG A 175 8.39 -20.46 30.00
C ARG A 175 8.98 -20.54 28.58
N THR A 176 10.29 -20.76 28.48
CA THR A 176 11.02 -20.67 27.18
C THR A 176 12.14 -21.70 27.02
N CYS A 177 12.21 -22.69 27.91
CA CYS A 177 13.22 -23.73 27.92
C CYS A 177 12.55 -25.00 28.43
N PHE A 178 11.89 -25.68 27.49
CA PHE A 178 11.10 -26.88 27.73
C PHE A 178 11.12 -27.79 26.50
N SER A 179 10.84 -29.07 26.72
CA SER A 179 10.53 -30.03 25.67
C SER A 179 9.05 -30.41 25.71
N LEU A 180 8.54 -30.88 24.57
CA LEU A 180 7.21 -31.46 24.45
C LEU A 180 7.37 -32.98 24.44
N GLN A 181 6.65 -33.68 25.32
CA GLN A 181 6.76 -35.13 25.48
C GLN A 181 5.41 -35.82 25.36
N LEU A 182 5.27 -36.74 24.41
CA LEU A 182 4.15 -37.69 24.34
C LEU A 182 4.61 -39.01 24.98
N ASP A 183 3.86 -39.53 25.94
CA ASP A 183 4.20 -40.73 26.73
C ASP A 183 5.66 -40.84 27.21
N ASN A 184 6.21 -39.68 27.59
CA ASN A 184 7.58 -39.47 28.10
C ASN A 184 8.69 -39.70 27.05
N VAL A 185 8.33 -39.74 25.75
CA VAL A 185 9.23 -39.59 24.61
C VAL A 185 9.24 -38.13 24.18
N THR A 186 10.41 -37.49 24.11
CA THR A 186 10.55 -36.14 23.59
C THR A 186 10.26 -36.12 22.10
N LEU A 187 9.32 -35.26 21.70
CA LEU A 187 8.96 -35.00 20.31
C LEU A 187 10.05 -34.18 19.62
N ASP A 188 10.34 -34.48 18.36
CA ASP A 188 11.20 -33.63 17.53
C ASP A 188 10.43 -32.37 17.15
N ASN A 189 11.00 -31.20 17.42
CA ASN A 189 10.42 -29.89 17.09
C ASN A 189 10.08 -29.75 15.59
N PHE A 190 10.79 -30.46 14.71
CA PHE A 190 10.61 -30.40 13.26
C PHE A 190 9.78 -31.54 12.67
N ALA A 191 9.16 -32.39 13.51
CA ALA A 191 8.18 -33.37 13.04
C ALA A 191 6.81 -32.71 12.78
N GLU A 192 6.17 -33.07 11.66
CA GLU A 192 4.75 -32.77 11.42
C GLU A 192 3.89 -33.65 12.33
N LEU A 193 2.80 -33.13 12.91
CA LEU A 193 2.01 -33.86 13.92
C LEU A 193 1.52 -35.23 13.46
N LYS A 194 1.09 -35.37 12.21
CA LYS A 194 0.69 -36.65 11.57
C LYS A 194 1.80 -37.72 11.48
N THR A 195 3.08 -37.33 11.62
CA THR A 195 4.23 -38.26 11.58
C THR A 195 4.57 -38.83 12.95
N ILE A 196 3.93 -38.34 14.00
CA ILE A 196 4.15 -38.77 15.38
C ILE A 196 3.28 -40.00 15.65
N GLU A 197 3.90 -41.18 15.63
CA GLU A 197 3.25 -42.41 16.09
C GLU A 197 2.62 -42.20 17.48
N GLN A 198 1.39 -42.69 17.68
CA GLN A 198 0.59 -42.57 18.92
C GLN A 198 -0.08 -41.19 19.17
N LEU A 199 0.06 -40.20 18.28
CA LEU A 199 -0.69 -38.93 18.39
C LEU A 199 -2.13 -39.06 17.85
N GLU A 200 -3.05 -39.53 18.70
CA GLU A 200 -4.50 -39.54 18.43
C GLU A 200 -5.21 -38.30 19.02
N SER A 201 -6.45 -38.03 18.57
CA SER A 201 -7.24 -36.92 19.12
C SER A 201 -7.63 -37.21 20.57
N GLY A 202 -7.22 -36.34 21.48
CA GLY A 202 -7.31 -36.49 22.94
C GLY A 202 -5.95 -36.77 23.62
N SER A 203 -4.91 -37.10 22.86
CA SER A 203 -3.55 -37.36 23.38
C SER A 203 -3.03 -36.23 24.25
N THR A 204 -2.28 -36.57 25.31
CA THR A 204 -1.75 -35.58 26.28
C THR A 204 -0.24 -35.40 26.14
N ILE A 205 0.16 -34.30 25.51
CA ILE A 205 1.55 -33.83 25.46
C ILE A 205 1.88 -33.14 26.79
N LYS A 206 2.98 -33.54 27.42
CA LYS A 206 3.51 -32.90 28.63
C LYS A 206 4.57 -31.88 28.26
N VAL A 207 4.53 -30.71 28.90
CA VAL A 207 5.60 -29.71 28.84
C VAL A 207 6.59 -30.01 29.97
N VAL A 208 7.83 -30.30 29.62
CA VAL A 208 8.89 -30.69 30.58
C VAL A 208 10.00 -29.64 30.59
N GLU A 209 10.34 -29.14 31.78
CA GLU A 209 11.37 -28.11 31.96
C GLU A 209 12.77 -28.66 31.64
N GLU A 210 13.44 -28.12 30.62
CA GLU A 210 14.74 -28.62 30.13
C GLU A 210 15.93 -27.87 30.75
N PRO A 211 17.11 -28.51 30.92
CA PRO A 211 18.25 -27.86 31.57
C PRO A 211 18.84 -26.71 30.73
N TYR A 212 18.77 -25.48 31.25
CA TYR A 212 19.30 -24.29 30.57
C TYR A 212 20.79 -24.43 30.18
N THR A 213 21.11 -24.10 28.94
CA THR A 213 22.46 -23.71 28.52
C THR A 213 22.64 -22.18 28.59
N MET A 214 23.86 -21.71 28.33
CA MET A 214 24.14 -20.27 28.20
C MET A 214 23.48 -19.64 26.95
N ARG A 215 22.85 -20.42 26.05
CA ARG A 215 22.01 -19.93 24.96
C ARG A 215 20.57 -19.71 25.45
N GLU A 216 19.87 -20.74 25.92
CA GLU A 216 18.49 -20.58 26.40
C GLU A 216 18.41 -19.61 27.59
N ALA A 217 19.40 -19.56 28.49
CA ALA A 217 19.38 -18.62 29.60
C ALA A 217 19.41 -17.14 29.13
N ARG A 218 20.11 -16.83 28.02
CA ARG A 218 20.10 -15.49 27.42
C ARG A 218 18.81 -15.19 26.67
N ILE A 219 18.31 -16.17 25.89
CA ILE A 219 17.02 -16.05 25.18
C ILE A 219 15.89 -15.83 26.19
N HIS A 220 15.86 -16.59 27.28
CA HIS A 220 14.90 -16.43 28.38
C HIS A 220 14.99 -15.05 29.03
N VAL A 221 16.19 -14.56 29.32
CA VAL A 221 16.36 -13.22 29.89
C VAL A 221 15.89 -12.14 28.92
N ARG A 222 16.18 -12.24 27.61
CA ARG A 222 15.65 -11.34 26.57
C ARG A 222 14.12 -11.40 26.56
N HIS A 223 13.53 -12.57 26.34
CA HIS A 223 12.08 -12.77 26.33
C HIS A 223 11.39 -12.24 27.60
N VAL A 224 11.94 -12.47 28.79
CA VAL A 224 11.41 -11.91 30.05
C VAL A 224 11.45 -10.37 30.06
N ARG A 225 12.49 -9.74 29.52
CA ARG A 225 12.57 -8.28 29.35
C ARG A 225 11.51 -7.79 28.36
N ASP A 226 11.31 -8.52 27.26
CA ASP A 226 10.36 -8.18 26.20
C ASP A 226 8.92 -8.32 26.70
N LEU A 227 8.61 -9.38 27.47
CA LEU A 227 7.34 -9.56 28.17
C LEU A 227 7.03 -8.39 29.14
N LEU A 228 8.05 -7.77 29.73
CA LEU A 228 7.93 -6.64 30.66
C LEU A 228 7.84 -5.27 29.97
N LYS A 229 8.40 -5.13 28.76
CA LYS A 229 8.25 -3.96 27.89
C LYS A 229 6.96 -3.99 27.06
N ASN A 230 6.43 -5.18 26.78
CA ASN A 230 5.32 -5.40 25.86
C ASN A 230 4.15 -4.43 26.11
N LEU A 231 3.67 -3.81 25.02
CA LEU A 231 2.67 -2.74 25.00
C LEU A 231 3.16 -1.31 25.32
N ASP A 232 4.46 -1.06 25.53
CA ASP A 232 4.99 0.31 25.54
C ASP A 232 5.05 0.88 24.11
N PRO A 233 4.36 2.01 23.80
CA PRO A 233 4.44 2.62 22.47
C PRO A 233 5.81 3.23 22.15
N ALA A 234 6.76 3.30 23.09
CA ALA A 234 8.11 3.77 22.84
C ALA A 234 8.81 3.01 21.69
N ASP A 235 8.65 1.69 21.61
CA ASP A 235 9.29 0.89 20.56
C ASP A 235 8.65 1.16 19.17
N ALA A 236 7.34 1.45 19.13
CA ALA A 236 6.65 1.92 17.93
C ALA A 236 7.07 3.34 17.49
N TYR A 237 7.29 4.26 18.44
CA TYR A 237 7.77 5.61 18.12
C TYR A 237 9.23 5.61 17.65
N ASN A 238 10.07 4.73 18.21
CA ASN A 238 11.49 4.59 17.84
C ASN A 238 11.72 3.70 16.60
N GLY A 239 10.69 3.02 16.08
CA GLY A 239 10.80 2.14 14.91
C GLY A 239 11.64 0.89 15.18
N ILE A 240 11.34 0.20 16.30
CA ILE A 240 12.07 -0.97 16.79
C ILE A 240 11.27 -2.26 16.54
N GLU A 241 11.98 -3.31 16.10
CA GLU A 241 11.50 -4.70 15.94
C GLU A 241 10.14 -4.83 15.22
N CYS A 242 9.92 -3.98 14.20
CA CYS A 242 8.68 -3.90 13.42
C CYS A 242 7.41 -3.72 14.27
N THR A 243 7.55 -3.03 15.41
CA THR A 243 6.42 -2.55 16.21
C THR A 243 5.90 -1.24 15.62
N SER A 244 4.57 -1.07 15.59
CA SER A 244 3.91 0.11 15.05
C SER A 244 2.68 0.52 15.87
N LEU A 245 2.16 1.73 15.64
CA LEU A 245 1.08 2.30 16.45
C LEU A 245 -0.31 1.74 16.07
N THR A 246 -1.20 1.73 17.04
CA THR A 246 -2.64 1.50 16.86
C THR A 246 -3.40 2.24 17.96
N TYR A 247 -4.54 2.81 17.60
CA TYR A 247 -5.38 3.63 18.47
C TYR A 247 -6.85 3.21 18.49
N LEU A 248 -7.28 2.21 17.70
CA LEU A 248 -8.69 1.79 17.67
C LEU A 248 -9.25 1.55 19.09
N ASN A 249 -8.65 0.64 19.87
CA ASN A 249 -9.07 0.36 21.25
C ASN A 249 -8.96 1.57 22.21
N THR A 250 -8.22 2.62 21.84
CA THR A 250 -8.16 3.90 22.58
C THR A 250 -9.32 4.83 22.23
N ILE A 251 -9.79 4.80 20.98
CA ILE A 251 -10.95 5.57 20.47
C ILE A 251 -12.26 4.90 20.92
N THR A 252 -12.30 3.57 20.87
CA THR A 252 -13.46 2.75 21.25
C THR A 252 -13.56 2.50 22.76
N GLN A 253 -12.50 2.81 23.52
CA GLN A 253 -12.44 2.71 24.99
C GLN A 253 -12.54 1.26 25.51
N GLY A 254 -12.25 0.29 24.64
CA GLY A 254 -12.42 -1.15 24.85
C GLY A 254 -12.73 -1.84 23.51
N ASP A 255 -12.78 -3.17 23.52
CA ASP A 255 -13.18 -3.94 22.33
C ASP A 255 -14.68 -3.69 22.02
N LEU A 256 -15.05 -3.54 20.74
CA LEU A 256 -16.45 -3.29 20.33
C LEU A 256 -17.36 -4.51 20.50
N LEU A 257 -16.76 -5.70 20.63
CA LEU A 257 -17.45 -6.97 20.82
C LEU A 257 -17.67 -7.28 22.31
N ASP A 258 -17.08 -6.50 23.24
CA ASP A 258 -17.15 -6.80 24.67
C ASP A 258 -18.53 -6.48 25.27
N LYS A 259 -19.43 -7.47 25.25
CA LYS A 259 -20.86 -7.45 25.63
C LYS A 259 -21.19 -6.98 27.06
N LYS A 260 -20.19 -6.55 27.84
CA LYS A 260 -20.39 -5.99 29.18
C LYS A 260 -21.26 -4.73 29.08
N LYS A 261 -22.52 -4.85 29.52
CA LYS A 261 -23.54 -3.79 29.57
C LYS A 261 -23.09 -2.60 30.42
N THR A 262 -22.23 -1.75 29.85
CA THR A 262 -22.17 -0.32 30.17
C THR A 262 -23.58 0.23 30.10
N ARG A 263 -23.89 1.16 31.01
CA ARG A 263 -25.18 1.85 30.92
C ARG A 263 -25.21 2.64 29.60
N PRO A 264 -26.40 2.90 29.04
CA PRO A 264 -26.57 4.01 28.12
C PRO A 264 -26.43 5.31 28.91
N ASP A 265 -25.19 5.62 29.30
CA ASP A 265 -24.79 6.95 29.70
C ASP A 265 -25.07 7.89 28.52
N SER A 266 -25.49 9.12 28.81
CA SER A 266 -25.93 10.09 27.80
C SER A 266 -24.89 10.19 26.69
N VAL A 267 -25.26 9.79 25.48
CA VAL A 267 -24.33 9.71 24.34
C VAL A 267 -23.80 11.10 24.05
N ASP A 268 -22.52 11.34 24.36
CA ASP A 268 -21.86 12.58 24.01
C ASP A 268 -21.66 12.61 22.49
N CYS A 269 -22.60 13.26 21.82
CA CYS A 269 -22.63 13.44 20.37
C CYS A 269 -21.75 14.61 19.94
N THR A 270 -21.17 15.38 20.87
CA THR A 270 -20.49 16.64 20.58
C THR A 270 -19.21 16.37 19.79
N PRO A 271 -19.09 16.83 18.52
CA PRO A 271 -17.81 16.79 17.83
C PRO A 271 -16.82 17.70 18.56
N PRO A 272 -15.57 17.28 18.81
CA PRO A 272 -14.52 18.19 19.24
C PRO A 272 -14.37 19.35 18.24
N ASP A 273 -14.02 20.55 18.70
CA ASP A 273 -13.96 21.76 17.84
C ASP A 273 -13.18 21.53 16.53
N TYR A 274 -12.06 20.81 16.62
CA TYR A 274 -11.17 20.48 15.50
C TYR A 274 -11.75 19.48 14.48
N VAL A 275 -12.92 18.89 14.75
CA VAL A 275 -13.69 18.03 13.84
C VAL A 275 -14.81 18.81 13.16
N THR A 276 -15.20 19.98 13.67
CA THR A 276 -16.29 20.77 13.06
C THR A 276 -15.89 21.35 11.69
N PRO A 277 -16.85 21.60 10.77
CA PRO A 277 -16.53 22.20 9.48
C PRO A 277 -16.06 23.66 9.60
N GLY A 278 -15.03 24.03 8.85
CA GLY A 278 -14.37 25.35 8.88
C GLY A 278 -13.00 25.37 9.56
N VAL A 279 -12.40 24.21 9.85
CA VAL A 279 -11.10 24.06 10.50
C VAL A 279 -9.99 24.04 9.45
N PHE A 280 -9.42 25.22 9.18
CA PHE A 280 -8.39 25.42 8.14
C PHE A 280 -6.97 24.93 8.50
N GLU A 281 -6.64 24.74 9.77
CA GLU A 281 -5.43 24.04 10.20
C GLU A 281 -5.80 23.13 11.40
N PRO A 282 -5.90 21.80 11.21
CA PRO A 282 -6.20 20.88 12.31
C PRO A 282 -5.00 20.81 13.28
N PRO A 283 -5.25 20.78 14.60
CA PRO A 283 -4.21 20.64 15.62
C PRO A 283 -3.51 19.28 15.52
N LEU A 284 -2.26 19.20 15.94
CA LEU A 284 -1.44 17.99 15.79
C LEU A 284 -1.59 17.01 16.96
N LEU A 285 -1.89 17.48 18.18
CA LEU A 285 -2.00 16.61 19.36
C LEU A 285 -3.05 15.47 19.24
N PRO A 286 -4.23 15.63 18.59
CA PRO A 286 -5.20 14.54 18.43
C PRO A 286 -4.75 13.39 17.51
N LEU A 287 -3.64 13.52 16.76
CA LEU A 287 -3.08 12.44 15.96
C LEU A 287 -2.80 11.19 16.83
N HIS A 288 -2.28 11.39 18.05
CA HIS A 288 -2.02 10.34 19.04
C HIS A 288 -2.97 10.48 20.25
N PRO A 289 -4.22 9.98 20.19
CA PRO A 289 -5.16 10.11 21.29
C PRO A 289 -4.64 9.46 22.58
N ASN A 290 -4.91 10.10 23.71
CA ASN A 290 -4.58 9.64 25.07
C ASN A 290 -3.11 9.27 25.37
N PHE A 291 -2.13 9.67 24.53
CA PHE A 291 -0.72 9.26 24.67
C PHE A 291 -0.12 9.48 26.07
N LYS A 292 -0.55 10.53 26.79
CA LYS A 292 -0.11 10.84 28.17
C LYS A 292 -0.42 9.75 29.19
N ASN A 293 -1.43 8.90 28.93
CA ASN A 293 -1.88 7.82 29.80
C ASN A 293 -1.34 6.44 29.36
N ALA A 294 -0.53 6.36 28.30
CA ALA A 294 -0.17 5.10 27.65
C ALA A 294 0.83 4.23 28.45
N LYS A 295 1.55 4.78 29.44
CA LYS A 295 2.62 4.07 30.16
C LYS A 295 2.13 2.75 30.82
N GLY A 296 2.95 1.71 30.66
CA GLY A 296 2.76 0.40 31.31
C GLY A 296 2.90 0.45 32.84
N PRO A 297 2.47 -0.60 33.56
CA PRO A 297 2.75 -0.73 34.99
C PRO A 297 4.18 -1.26 35.17
N GLN A 298 5.12 -0.37 35.51
CA GLN A 298 6.53 -0.73 35.67
C GLN A 298 6.73 -1.78 36.77
N ALA A 299 7.27 -2.95 36.41
CA ALA A 299 7.47 -4.07 37.33
C ALA A 299 8.84 -4.10 38.03
N LEU A 300 9.87 -3.55 37.40
CA LEU A 300 11.25 -3.44 37.91
C LEU A 300 11.85 -2.07 37.58
N LYS A 301 12.82 -1.63 38.39
CA LYS A 301 13.66 -0.46 38.07
C LYS A 301 14.82 -0.82 37.15
N VAL A 302 15.44 -1.99 37.32
CA VAL A 302 16.56 -2.50 36.51
C VAL A 302 16.50 -4.03 36.38
N LEU A 303 16.79 -4.56 35.19
CA LEU A 303 17.10 -5.98 34.92
C LEU A 303 18.26 -6.04 33.91
N THR A 304 19.49 -6.19 34.40
CA THR A 304 20.74 -6.12 33.63
C THR A 304 21.59 -7.36 33.83
N THR A 305 22.49 -7.65 32.90
CA THR A 305 23.66 -8.48 33.22
C THR A 305 24.46 -7.86 34.37
N SER A 306 24.91 -8.68 35.33
CA SER A 306 25.63 -8.20 36.53
C SER A 306 27.09 -7.87 36.21
N ALA A 307 27.70 -6.91 36.90
CA ALA A 307 29.12 -6.61 36.79
C ALA A 307 30.06 -7.79 37.14
N TRP A 308 29.54 -8.81 37.83
CA TRP A 308 30.26 -10.06 38.11
C TRP A 308 30.24 -11.08 36.94
N ASN A 309 29.54 -10.78 35.85
CA ASN A 309 29.41 -11.64 34.66
C ASN A 309 30.57 -11.41 33.67
N PRO A 310 31.13 -12.43 32.99
CA PRO A 310 30.74 -13.85 32.99
C PRO A 310 31.28 -14.63 34.21
N PRO A 311 30.65 -15.76 34.60
CA PRO A 311 31.12 -16.58 35.70
C PRO A 311 32.57 -17.04 35.52
N PRO A 312 33.44 -16.96 36.56
CA PRO A 312 34.81 -17.42 36.47
C PRO A 312 34.87 -18.95 36.33
N GLY A 313 35.96 -19.49 35.76
CA GLY A 313 36.10 -20.91 35.44
C GLY A 313 35.66 -21.89 36.55
N PRO A 314 36.11 -21.73 37.81
CA PRO A 314 35.67 -22.58 38.92
C PRO A 314 34.15 -22.56 39.19
N ARG A 315 33.45 -21.48 38.83
CA ARG A 315 32.00 -21.34 38.98
C ARG A 315 31.22 -21.87 37.79
N LYS A 316 31.75 -21.77 36.56
CA LYS A 316 31.24 -22.53 35.41
C LYS A 316 31.25 -24.04 35.68
N LEU A 317 32.29 -24.55 36.35
CA LEU A 317 32.37 -25.94 36.80
C LEU A 317 31.38 -26.32 37.93
N HIS A 318 30.71 -25.35 38.55
CA HIS A 318 29.58 -25.56 39.47
C HIS A 318 28.21 -25.39 38.78
N GLY A 319 28.18 -25.15 37.46
CA GLY A 319 26.96 -24.96 36.68
C GLY A 319 26.46 -23.51 36.58
N ASP A 320 27.20 -22.51 37.06
CA ASP A 320 26.82 -21.10 36.88
C ASP A 320 27.01 -20.68 35.41
N LEU A 321 25.92 -20.28 34.75
CA LEU A 321 25.88 -19.90 33.33
C LEU A 321 26.15 -18.41 33.12
N MET A 322 25.43 -17.56 33.87
CA MET A 322 25.53 -16.10 33.84
C MET A 322 25.03 -15.48 35.16
N TYR A 323 25.40 -14.24 35.42
CA TYR A 323 24.89 -13.47 36.57
C TYR A 323 24.07 -12.26 36.10
N LEU A 324 22.95 -12.02 36.79
CA LEU A 324 22.04 -10.90 36.58
C LEU A 324 22.04 -9.98 37.81
N TYR A 325 21.74 -8.71 37.60
CA TYR A 325 21.53 -7.72 38.66
C TYR A 325 20.16 -7.07 38.47
N VAL A 326 19.38 -7.04 39.56
CA VAL A 326 17.98 -6.60 39.56
C VAL A 326 17.78 -5.56 40.65
N ILE A 327 17.09 -4.47 40.29
CA ILE A 327 16.53 -3.51 41.24
C ILE A 327 15.01 -3.56 41.14
N THR A 328 14.34 -3.93 42.23
CA THR A 328 12.87 -4.00 42.29
C THR A 328 12.24 -2.62 42.46
N MET A 329 10.92 -2.52 42.28
CA MET A 329 10.19 -1.29 42.56
C MET A 329 10.20 -0.91 44.05
N GLU A 330 10.46 -1.87 44.95
CA GLU A 330 10.73 -1.61 46.39
C GLU A 330 12.19 -1.20 46.69
N GLU A 331 12.97 -0.83 45.66
CA GLU A 331 14.38 -0.40 45.73
C GLU A 331 15.37 -1.45 46.23
N LYS A 332 14.91 -2.69 46.43
CA LYS A 332 15.78 -3.81 46.80
C LYS A 332 16.67 -4.21 45.63
N ARG A 333 17.96 -4.40 45.92
CA ARG A 333 18.98 -4.89 44.99
C ARG A 333 19.16 -6.39 45.18
N TYR A 334 19.26 -7.14 44.08
CA TYR A 334 19.48 -8.58 44.09
C TYR A 334 20.50 -8.97 43.01
N HIS A 335 21.46 -9.83 43.37
CA HIS A 335 22.30 -10.55 42.42
C HIS A 335 21.71 -11.95 42.23
N ILE A 336 21.47 -12.32 40.97
CA ILE A 336 20.84 -13.59 40.60
C ILE A 336 21.83 -14.41 39.77
N SER A 337 21.99 -15.68 40.12
CA SER A 337 22.69 -16.67 39.32
C SER A 337 21.70 -17.39 38.41
N ALA A 338 22.00 -17.47 37.12
CA ALA A 338 21.44 -18.46 36.23
C ALA A 338 22.32 -19.71 36.26
N CYS A 339 21.71 -20.89 36.42
CA CYS A 339 22.36 -22.19 36.29
C CYS A 339 21.52 -23.11 35.40
N SER A 340 22.00 -24.33 35.13
CA SER A 340 21.24 -25.31 34.31
C SER A 340 19.90 -25.77 34.91
N ARG A 341 19.52 -25.28 36.09
CA ARG A 341 18.23 -25.55 36.76
C ARG A 341 17.36 -24.29 36.93
N GLY A 342 17.64 -23.24 36.16
CA GLY A 342 16.97 -21.94 36.26
C GLY A 342 17.74 -20.93 37.12
N PHE A 343 17.01 -20.11 37.89
CA PHE A 343 17.52 -18.89 38.49
C PHE A 343 17.39 -18.90 40.01
N PHE A 344 18.41 -18.39 40.72
CA PHE A 344 18.39 -18.22 42.18
C PHE A 344 19.11 -16.94 42.64
N ILE A 345 18.68 -16.33 43.76
CA ILE A 345 19.43 -15.23 44.38
C ILE A 345 20.74 -15.78 44.96
N ASN A 346 21.85 -15.12 44.66
CA ASN A 346 23.15 -15.39 45.29
C ASN A 346 23.54 -14.30 46.29
N GLN A 347 24.47 -14.64 47.19
CA GLN A 347 24.92 -13.80 48.31
C GLN A 347 25.88 -12.67 47.92
N SER A 348 26.03 -12.34 46.63
CA SER A 348 26.89 -11.23 46.20
C SER A 348 26.26 -9.87 46.51
N THR A 349 27.11 -8.87 46.68
CA THR A 349 26.74 -7.45 46.73
C THR A 349 27.44 -6.69 45.60
N ASP A 350 27.11 -5.41 45.48
CA ASP A 350 27.75 -4.47 44.55
C ASP A 350 29.28 -4.42 44.76
N ASP A 351 29.76 -4.59 46.00
CA ASP A 351 31.19 -4.53 46.39
C ASP A 351 31.85 -5.90 46.63
N THR A 352 31.10 -7.01 46.71
CA THR A 352 31.64 -8.32 47.13
C THR A 352 30.98 -9.49 46.40
N PHE A 353 31.78 -10.23 45.63
CA PHE A 353 31.34 -11.43 44.93
C PHE A 353 31.22 -12.64 45.86
N ASN A 354 30.02 -13.22 45.95
CA ASN A 354 29.75 -14.47 46.66
C ASN A 354 28.62 -15.25 45.95
N PRO A 355 28.94 -16.09 44.95
CA PRO A 355 27.97 -16.77 44.09
C PRO A 355 27.23 -17.94 44.77
N LYS A 356 27.36 -18.12 46.09
CA LYS A 356 26.59 -19.11 46.85
C LYS A 356 25.11 -18.68 46.90
N PRO A 357 24.15 -19.62 46.87
CA PRO A 357 22.74 -19.29 47.03
C PRO A 357 22.46 -18.58 48.36
N ASP A 358 21.55 -17.62 48.36
CA ASP A 358 21.08 -16.92 49.56
C ASP A 358 20.30 -17.86 50.51
N ASN A 359 20.00 -17.42 51.74
CA ASN A 359 19.34 -18.21 52.76
C ASN A 359 18.10 -17.49 53.35
N PRO A 360 16.86 -17.95 53.08
CA PRO A 360 16.51 -19.16 52.35
C PRO A 360 16.78 -19.08 50.84
N SER A 361 17.18 -20.21 50.26
CA SER A 361 17.46 -20.31 48.82
C SER A 361 16.15 -20.53 48.05
N TYR A 362 15.79 -19.55 47.22
CA TYR A 362 14.74 -19.69 46.21
C TYR A 362 15.41 -20.01 44.87
N LEU A 363 15.11 -21.19 44.34
CA LEU A 363 15.42 -21.61 42.97
C LEU A 363 14.09 -21.72 42.21
N SER A 364 14.02 -21.17 41.00
CA SER A 364 12.85 -21.30 40.12
C SER A 364 13.29 -21.43 38.67
N HIS A 365 12.58 -22.23 37.87
CA HIS A 365 12.97 -22.48 36.47
C HIS A 365 12.82 -21.21 35.62
N SER A 366 11.67 -20.54 35.71
CA SER A 366 11.50 -19.20 35.13
C SER A 366 12.06 -18.10 36.05
N LEU A 367 12.70 -17.11 35.44
CA LEU A 367 13.09 -15.87 36.11
C LEU A 367 11.86 -15.08 36.61
N ILE A 368 10.71 -15.18 35.92
CA ILE A 368 9.46 -14.50 36.33
C ILE A 368 8.90 -15.10 37.62
N ASP A 369 9.06 -16.40 37.84
CA ASP A 369 8.68 -17.06 39.10
C ASP A 369 9.55 -16.59 40.26
N LEU A 370 10.89 -16.54 40.05
CA LEU A 370 11.82 -16.02 41.06
C LEU A 370 11.49 -14.56 41.41
N LEU A 371 11.31 -13.70 40.40
CA LEU A 371 10.94 -12.28 40.58
C LEU A 371 9.60 -12.13 41.32
N SER A 372 8.61 -12.97 41.01
CA SER A 372 7.30 -12.99 41.65
C SER A 372 7.32 -13.51 43.09
N HIS A 373 8.29 -14.35 43.45
CA HIS A 373 8.54 -14.75 44.84
C HIS A 373 9.19 -13.63 45.66
N ILE A 374 10.15 -12.89 45.11
CA ILE A 374 11.00 -11.96 45.88
C ILE A 374 10.45 -10.53 45.95
N SER A 375 9.61 -10.11 44.98
CA SER A 375 8.97 -8.79 44.93
C SER A 375 7.45 -8.89 44.81
N PRO A 376 6.70 -8.57 45.89
CA PRO A 376 5.24 -8.44 45.84
C PRO A 376 4.74 -7.32 44.92
N SER A 377 5.58 -6.35 44.57
CA SER A 377 5.24 -5.32 43.58
C SER A 377 5.47 -5.80 42.15
N PHE A 378 6.52 -6.58 41.90
CA PHE A 378 6.69 -7.29 40.62
C PHE A 378 5.49 -8.18 40.33
N ARG A 379 5.10 -9.06 41.27
CA ARG A 379 3.96 -9.98 41.10
C ARG A 379 2.67 -9.23 40.68
N ARG A 380 2.33 -8.15 41.39
CA ARG A 380 1.15 -7.32 41.10
C ARG A 380 1.25 -6.57 39.78
N ALA A 381 2.44 -6.07 39.44
CA ALA A 381 2.68 -5.38 38.18
C ALA A 381 2.59 -6.35 36.99
N PHE A 382 3.22 -7.52 37.08
CA PHE A 382 3.19 -8.56 36.04
C PHE A 382 1.77 -9.08 35.78
N GLN A 383 1.00 -9.37 36.82
CA GLN A 383 -0.43 -9.69 36.70
C GLN A 383 -1.22 -8.56 36.00
N ALA A 384 -0.87 -7.29 36.21
CA ALA A 384 -1.46 -6.16 35.50
C ALA A 384 -0.96 -6.00 34.05
N ILE A 385 0.26 -6.47 33.72
CA ILE A 385 0.74 -6.57 32.33
C ILE A 385 -0.03 -7.67 31.60
N GLN A 386 -0.09 -8.88 32.16
CA GLN A 386 -0.85 -10.01 31.62
C GLN A 386 -2.31 -9.60 31.36
N LYS A 387 -2.99 -8.99 32.34
CA LYS A 387 -4.37 -8.51 32.17
C LYS A 387 -4.53 -7.41 31.12
N ARG A 388 -3.52 -6.56 30.88
CA ARG A 388 -3.55 -5.60 29.75
C ARG A 388 -3.32 -6.30 28.40
N ARG A 389 -2.52 -7.38 28.37
CA ARG A 389 -2.26 -8.18 27.17
C ARG A 389 -3.47 -9.01 26.74
N THR A 390 -4.23 -9.59 27.67
CA THR A 390 -5.48 -10.33 27.37
C THR A 390 -6.65 -9.42 27.00
N LEU A 391 -6.58 -8.11 27.28
CA LEU A 391 -7.60 -7.12 26.93
C LEU A 391 -7.31 -6.36 25.62
N ARG A 392 -6.30 -6.79 24.85
CA ARG A 392 -5.94 -6.22 23.55
C ARG A 392 -6.04 -7.29 22.48
N HIS A 393 -6.45 -6.89 21.28
CA HIS A 393 -6.53 -7.81 20.14
C HIS A 393 -5.12 -8.31 19.76
N ALA A 394 -5.00 -9.55 19.30
CA ALA A 394 -3.70 -10.16 19.00
C ALA A 394 -2.85 -9.31 18.01
N PHE A 395 -3.49 -8.72 17.01
CA PHE A 395 -2.87 -7.85 16.00
C PHE A 395 -2.23 -6.56 16.57
N GLU A 396 -2.56 -6.14 17.79
CA GLU A 396 -1.84 -5.03 18.46
C GLU A 396 -0.42 -5.41 18.91
N ARG A 397 -0.10 -6.71 18.89
CA ARG A 397 1.09 -7.28 19.53
C ARG A 397 2.02 -7.98 18.54
N VAL A 398 1.45 -8.56 17.48
CA VAL A 398 2.21 -9.18 16.37
C VAL A 398 2.98 -8.10 15.61
N ALA A 399 4.28 -8.30 15.40
CA ALA A 399 5.14 -7.41 14.61
C ALA A 399 4.70 -7.38 13.13
N THR A 400 4.93 -6.27 12.43
CA THR A 400 4.66 -6.19 10.99
C THR A 400 5.83 -6.78 10.17
N PRO A 401 5.60 -7.25 8.93
CA PRO A 401 6.69 -7.79 8.09
C PRO A 401 7.76 -6.75 7.72
N TYR A 402 7.38 -5.47 7.70
CA TYR A 402 8.27 -4.33 7.44
C TYR A 402 8.01 -3.22 8.46
N GLN A 403 9.04 -2.43 8.81
CA GLN A 403 8.92 -1.38 9.83
C GLN A 403 8.14 -0.16 9.33
N VAL A 404 7.05 0.18 10.02
CA VAL A 404 6.26 1.39 9.75
C VAL A 404 6.73 2.54 10.66
N TYR A 405 7.49 3.48 10.10
CA TYR A 405 7.98 4.66 10.82
C TYR A 405 6.91 5.75 10.98
N GLN A 406 6.93 6.46 12.11
CA GLN A 406 5.97 7.51 12.43
C GLN A 406 6.61 8.90 12.28
N TRP A 407 5.98 9.77 11.50
CA TRP A 407 6.50 11.11 11.17
C TRP A 407 6.39 12.12 12.34
N ALA A 408 5.64 11.78 13.38
CA ALA A 408 5.57 12.53 14.64
C ALA A 408 5.74 11.59 15.84
N ALA A 409 6.28 12.06 16.95
CA ALA A 409 6.34 11.33 18.23
C ALA A 409 6.23 12.28 19.43
N PRO A 410 5.56 11.88 20.53
CA PRO A 410 5.52 12.67 21.76
C PRO A 410 6.91 12.73 22.42
N ASN A 411 7.14 13.70 23.30
CA ASN A 411 8.35 13.71 24.12
C ASN A 411 8.34 12.49 25.07
N LEU A 412 9.25 11.55 24.82
CA LEU A 412 9.45 10.34 25.63
C LEU A 412 10.50 10.60 26.71
N GLU A 413 10.11 10.43 27.97
CA GLU A 413 11.02 10.49 29.11
C GLU A 413 12.07 9.38 29.02
N HIS A 414 13.35 9.74 28.85
CA HIS A 414 14.44 8.79 28.69
C HIS A 414 14.78 8.07 30.01
N THR A 415 14.12 6.95 30.25
CA THR A 415 14.33 6.10 31.43
C THR A 415 15.60 5.25 31.32
N VAL A 416 16.14 4.84 32.47
CA VAL A 416 17.24 3.87 32.55
C VAL A 416 16.75 2.52 32.02
N ASP A 417 17.38 2.06 30.93
CA ASP A 417 17.06 0.81 30.25
C ASP A 417 18.37 0.08 29.92
N ALA A 418 18.61 -1.03 30.62
CA ALA A 418 19.79 -1.86 30.39
C ALA A 418 19.69 -2.68 29.08
N ILE A 419 18.47 -2.90 28.57
CA ILE A 419 18.20 -3.72 27.39
C ILE A 419 18.72 -2.95 26.17
N ARG A 420 18.29 -1.68 26.03
CA ARG A 420 18.80 -0.72 25.02
C ARG A 420 20.34 -0.56 25.05
N ALA A 421 20.98 -0.73 26.21
CA ALA A 421 22.44 -0.66 26.33
C ALA A 421 23.14 -1.96 25.87
N GLU A 422 22.52 -3.12 26.09
CA GLU A 422 23.02 -4.42 25.60
C GLU A 422 22.78 -4.58 24.08
N ASP A 423 21.60 -4.20 23.57
CA ASP A 423 21.27 -4.21 22.12
C ASP A 423 22.21 -3.30 21.29
N ALA A 424 22.56 -2.14 21.83
CA ALA A 424 23.51 -1.19 21.24
C ALA A 424 24.96 -1.71 21.20
N PHE A 425 25.23 -2.87 21.82
CA PHE A 425 26.48 -3.62 21.67
C PHE A 425 26.33 -4.75 20.64
N SER A 426 25.29 -5.59 20.75
CA SER A 426 25.06 -6.71 19.82
C SER A 426 24.96 -6.26 18.36
N SER A 427 24.21 -5.19 18.09
CA SER A 427 23.98 -4.63 16.75
C SER A 427 25.25 -4.20 15.99
N LYS A 428 26.35 -3.89 16.67
CA LYS A 428 27.55 -3.33 16.04
C LYS A 428 28.36 -4.32 15.20
N LEU A 429 28.28 -5.61 15.52
CA LEU A 429 29.11 -6.63 14.87
C LEU A 429 28.47 -7.23 13.61
N GLY A 430 27.19 -6.96 13.34
CA GLY A 430 26.45 -7.54 12.22
C GLY A 430 26.10 -9.02 12.36
N TYR A 431 26.49 -9.68 13.46
CA TYR A 431 26.01 -11.03 13.80
C TYR A 431 24.56 -10.96 14.31
N GLU A 432 23.70 -11.86 13.84
CA GLU A 432 22.40 -12.11 14.46
C GLU A 432 22.59 -12.91 15.76
N GLU A 433 21.92 -12.51 16.85
CA GLU A 433 22.08 -13.17 18.16
C GLU A 433 21.68 -14.65 18.16
N HIS A 434 20.89 -15.07 17.17
CA HIS A 434 20.30 -16.40 17.08
C HIS A 434 21.20 -17.43 16.36
N ILE A 435 22.20 -16.97 15.60
CA ILE A 435 23.16 -17.78 14.82
C ILE A 435 24.61 -17.48 15.26
N PRO A 436 25.08 -18.04 16.40
CA PRO A 436 26.33 -17.59 17.01
C PRO A 436 27.58 -18.03 16.20
N GLY A 437 28.27 -17.07 15.60
CA GLY A 437 29.58 -17.27 14.97
C GLY A 437 29.54 -17.59 13.46
N GLN A 438 28.37 -17.48 12.81
CA GLN A 438 28.23 -17.49 11.36
C GLN A 438 27.57 -16.19 10.91
N THR A 439 27.96 -15.66 9.75
CA THR A 439 27.17 -14.66 9.01
C THR A 439 26.25 -15.40 8.02
N ARG A 440 25.05 -14.85 7.77
CA ARG A 440 24.09 -15.45 6.84
C ARG A 440 24.58 -15.33 5.40
N ASP A 441 24.42 -16.37 4.60
CA ASP A 441 24.60 -16.24 3.15
C ASP A 441 23.26 -15.82 2.55
N TRP A 442 23.03 -14.51 2.50
CA TRP A 442 21.82 -13.93 1.94
C TRP A 442 21.59 -14.31 0.48
N ASN A 443 22.65 -14.59 -0.28
CA ASN A 443 22.47 -14.99 -1.66
C ASN A 443 22.00 -16.45 -1.73
N GLU A 444 22.64 -17.35 -1.00
CA GLU A 444 22.22 -18.75 -0.92
C GLU A 444 20.78 -18.88 -0.39
N GLU A 445 20.43 -18.18 0.69
CA GLU A 445 19.06 -18.19 1.22
C GLU A 445 18.02 -17.63 0.22
N LEU A 446 18.36 -16.57 -0.53
CA LEU A 446 17.44 -15.98 -1.52
C LEU A 446 17.31 -16.83 -2.79
N GLN A 447 18.36 -17.53 -3.24
CA GLN A 447 18.25 -18.40 -4.42
C GLN A 447 17.66 -19.77 -4.07
N THR A 448 18.04 -20.39 -2.95
CA THR A 448 17.46 -21.69 -2.53
C THR A 448 15.96 -21.62 -2.27
N THR A 449 15.46 -20.51 -1.71
CA THR A 449 14.01 -20.31 -1.57
C THR A 449 13.29 -20.14 -2.91
N ARG A 450 13.98 -19.65 -3.97
CA ARG A 450 13.45 -19.68 -5.35
C ARG A 450 13.58 -21.06 -6.01
N GLU A 451 14.53 -21.89 -5.60
CA GLU A 451 14.75 -23.25 -6.12
C GLU A 451 13.82 -24.30 -5.50
N LEU A 452 13.03 -23.93 -4.48
CA LEU A 452 12.00 -24.80 -3.92
C LEU A 452 11.02 -25.29 -5.00
N PRO A 453 10.47 -26.52 -4.84
CA PRO A 453 9.42 -27.04 -5.72
C PRO A 453 8.21 -26.09 -5.83
N ARG A 454 7.48 -26.23 -6.94
CA ARG A 454 6.37 -25.34 -7.33
C ARG A 454 5.32 -26.01 -8.21
N LYS A 455 5.22 -27.35 -8.17
CA LYS A 455 4.28 -28.13 -8.98
C LYS A 455 2.89 -28.16 -8.35
N THR A 456 2.82 -28.51 -7.07
CA THR A 456 1.55 -28.59 -6.32
C THR A 456 1.27 -27.28 -5.59
N LEU A 457 0.00 -26.98 -5.27
CA LEU A 457 -0.36 -25.79 -4.51
C LEU A 457 0.36 -25.72 -3.13
N PRO A 458 0.46 -26.80 -2.32
CA PRO A 458 1.25 -26.78 -1.09
C PRO A 458 2.74 -26.45 -1.29
N GLU A 459 3.36 -26.94 -2.37
CA GLU A 459 4.73 -26.57 -2.73
C GLU A 459 4.85 -25.08 -3.06
N ARG A 460 3.92 -24.54 -3.88
CA ARG A 460 3.90 -23.11 -4.24
C ARG A 460 3.73 -22.21 -3.02
N LEU A 461 2.80 -22.54 -2.12
CA LEU A 461 2.57 -21.80 -0.88
C LEU A 461 3.78 -21.85 0.07
N LEU A 462 4.41 -23.03 0.23
CA LEU A 462 5.63 -23.18 1.03
C LEU A 462 6.78 -22.34 0.46
N ARG A 463 6.92 -22.33 -0.87
CA ARG A 463 7.91 -21.53 -1.62
C ARG A 463 7.67 -20.03 -1.43
N GLU A 464 6.45 -19.55 -1.67
CA GLU A 464 6.11 -18.12 -1.51
C GLU A 464 6.30 -17.66 -0.05
N ARG A 465 5.90 -18.48 0.94
CA ARG A 465 6.15 -18.26 2.38
C ARG A 465 7.64 -18.11 2.69
N ALA A 466 8.47 -18.99 2.13
CA ALA A 466 9.91 -18.98 2.34
C ALA A 466 10.59 -17.75 1.69
N ILE A 467 10.25 -17.44 0.43
CA ILE A 467 10.74 -16.26 -0.29
C ILE A 467 10.35 -14.98 0.46
N PHE A 468 9.10 -14.85 0.91
CA PHE A 468 8.65 -13.67 1.67
C PHE A 468 9.42 -13.49 2.98
N LYS A 469 9.58 -14.57 3.76
CA LYS A 469 10.31 -14.54 5.04
C LYS A 469 11.77 -14.13 4.85
N VAL A 470 12.51 -14.80 3.96
CA VAL A 470 13.93 -14.51 3.72
C VAL A 470 14.10 -13.09 3.15
N HIS A 471 13.16 -12.62 2.31
CA HIS A 471 13.20 -11.24 1.82
C HIS A 471 12.94 -10.19 2.93
N GLY A 472 12.00 -10.45 3.85
CA GLY A 472 11.75 -9.57 5.00
C GLY A 472 12.96 -9.45 5.94
N ASP A 473 13.61 -10.57 6.22
CA ASP A 473 14.89 -10.62 6.95
C ASP A 473 15.98 -9.81 6.22
N PHE A 474 16.15 -10.04 4.90
CA PHE A 474 17.14 -9.35 4.08
C PHE A 474 16.90 -7.83 4.03
N VAL A 475 15.65 -7.38 3.89
CA VAL A 475 15.28 -5.96 3.93
C VAL A 475 15.60 -5.35 5.30
N THR A 476 15.37 -6.08 6.39
CA THR A 476 15.69 -5.64 7.75
C THR A 476 17.21 -5.52 7.96
N ALA A 477 17.99 -6.51 7.50
CA ALA A 477 19.45 -6.49 7.55
C ALA A 477 20.04 -5.38 6.67
N ALA A 478 19.59 -5.24 5.42
CA ALA A 478 19.99 -4.19 4.50
C ALA A 478 19.71 -2.79 5.06
N THR A 479 18.55 -2.59 5.72
CA THR A 479 18.20 -1.31 6.34
C THR A 479 19.13 -0.97 7.50
N ARG A 480 19.40 -1.93 8.40
CA ARG A 480 20.35 -1.77 9.52
C ARG A 480 21.78 -1.48 9.03
N GLY A 481 22.25 -2.22 8.02
CA GLY A 481 23.57 -2.03 7.42
C GLY A 481 23.72 -0.67 6.73
N ALA A 482 22.72 -0.22 5.98
CA ALA A 482 22.73 1.09 5.34
C ALA A 482 22.79 2.25 6.35
N MET A 483 22.07 2.16 7.46
CA MET A 483 22.19 3.12 8.57
C MET A 483 23.60 3.08 9.18
N ALA A 484 24.11 1.89 9.51
CA ALA A 484 25.43 1.70 10.11
C ALA A 484 26.57 2.23 9.22
N VAL A 485 26.47 2.12 7.90
CA VAL A 485 27.39 2.70 6.91
C VAL A 485 27.39 4.23 6.98
N ILE A 486 26.21 4.87 6.89
CA ILE A 486 26.09 6.34 6.88
C ILE A 486 26.43 6.97 8.24
N ASP A 487 26.20 6.26 9.34
CA ASP A 487 26.59 6.68 10.69
C ASP A 487 28.07 6.38 11.02
N GLY A 488 28.84 5.84 10.07
CA GLY A 488 30.29 5.62 10.20
C GLY A 488 30.69 4.44 11.09
N ASN A 489 29.77 3.51 11.38
CA ASN A 489 30.02 2.31 12.18
C ASN A 489 30.60 1.15 11.36
N VAL A 490 30.59 1.23 10.03
CA VAL A 490 31.14 0.22 9.11
C VAL A 490 32.37 0.79 8.39
N LEU A 491 33.46 0.02 8.33
CA LEU A 491 34.65 0.40 7.58
C LEU A 491 34.47 0.12 6.09
N ALA A 492 34.91 1.06 5.25
CA ALA A 492 34.98 0.85 3.80
C ALA A 492 36.02 -0.23 3.44
N ILE A 493 35.75 -0.99 2.38
CA ILE A 493 36.67 -1.99 1.80
C ILE A 493 37.84 -1.28 1.09
N ASN A 494 37.55 -0.13 0.50
CA ASN A 494 38.45 0.74 -0.25
C ASN A 494 38.68 2.10 0.47
N PRO A 495 39.19 2.13 1.73
CA PRO A 495 39.23 3.33 2.56
C PRO A 495 40.22 4.42 2.07
N GLY A 496 40.98 4.14 1.00
CA GLY A 496 41.84 5.12 0.32
C GLY A 496 41.14 5.90 -0.81
N GLU A 497 39.92 5.50 -1.21
CA GLU A 497 39.10 6.22 -2.18
C GLU A 497 38.31 7.36 -1.48
N ASP A 498 37.84 8.34 -2.26
CA ASP A 498 36.98 9.41 -1.75
C ASP A 498 35.71 8.85 -1.09
N SER A 499 35.19 9.51 -0.05
CA SER A 499 33.99 9.08 0.69
C SER A 499 32.76 8.84 -0.18
N LYS A 500 32.60 9.50 -1.34
CA LYS A 500 31.52 9.22 -2.30
C LYS A 500 31.71 7.91 -3.08
N MET A 501 32.94 7.42 -3.19
CA MET A 501 33.34 6.21 -3.93
C MET A 501 33.60 5.01 -3.01
N GLN A 502 33.37 5.17 -1.70
CA GLN A 502 33.57 4.10 -0.73
C GLN A 502 32.47 3.03 -0.82
N MET A 503 32.90 1.78 -0.73
CA MET A 503 32.11 0.56 -0.86
C MET A 503 32.27 -0.24 0.43
N PHE A 504 31.19 -0.84 0.92
CA PHE A 504 31.14 -1.47 2.24
C PHE A 504 30.54 -2.88 2.16
N ILE A 505 30.97 -3.78 3.05
CA ILE A 505 30.30 -5.06 3.29
C ILE A 505 29.96 -5.13 4.78
N TRP A 506 28.72 -5.51 5.10
CA TRP A 506 28.25 -5.71 6.46
C TRP A 506 27.20 -6.83 6.48
N ASN A 507 27.35 -7.79 7.40
CA ASN A 507 26.54 -9.02 7.45
C ASN A 507 26.36 -9.69 6.07
N ASN A 508 27.44 -9.89 5.32
CA ASN A 508 27.46 -10.44 3.94
C ASN A 508 26.59 -9.71 2.89
N ILE A 509 26.10 -8.50 3.18
CA ILE A 509 25.44 -7.62 2.21
C ILE A 509 26.47 -6.60 1.70
N PHE A 510 26.47 -6.35 0.39
CA PHE A 510 27.28 -5.32 -0.25
C PHE A 510 26.52 -3.99 -0.30
N PHE A 511 27.20 -2.88 0.00
CA PHE A 511 26.63 -1.53 0.02
C PHE A 511 27.43 -0.54 -0.83
N SER A 512 26.72 0.22 -1.67
CA SER A 512 27.26 1.31 -2.48
C SER A 512 26.45 2.60 -2.33
N LEU A 513 27.10 3.75 -2.54
CA LEU A 513 26.46 5.08 -2.46
C LEU A 513 26.03 5.57 -3.85
N GLY A 514 24.84 6.19 -3.93
CA GLY A 514 24.25 6.68 -5.18
C GLY A 514 24.86 7.98 -5.73
N PHE A 515 26.18 8.00 -5.95
CA PHE A 515 26.95 9.10 -6.55
C PHE A 515 27.61 8.66 -7.87
N ASP A 516 27.99 9.62 -8.71
CA ASP A 516 28.71 9.33 -9.96
C ASP A 516 30.18 8.98 -9.70
N VAL A 517 30.46 7.68 -9.59
CA VAL A 517 31.81 7.15 -9.39
C VAL A 517 32.58 7.20 -10.71
N ARG A 518 33.72 7.93 -10.71
CA ARG A 518 34.67 8.02 -11.84
C ARG A 518 34.04 8.48 -13.17
N ASP A 519 33.10 9.42 -13.12
CA ASP A 519 32.38 9.99 -14.29
C ASP A 519 31.56 8.96 -15.11
N HIS A 520 31.27 7.78 -14.55
CA HIS A 520 30.55 6.68 -15.21
C HIS A 520 29.17 7.08 -15.76
N TYR A 521 28.47 7.98 -15.07
CA TYR A 521 27.15 8.50 -15.44
C TYR A 521 27.21 9.93 -16.01
N LYS A 522 28.39 10.52 -16.23
CA LYS A 522 28.57 11.91 -16.67
C LYS A 522 27.73 12.27 -17.89
N GLU A 523 27.87 11.49 -18.96
CA GLU A 523 27.11 11.67 -20.21
C GLU A 523 25.61 11.37 -20.05
N LEU A 524 25.21 10.71 -18.97
CA LEU A 524 23.82 10.39 -18.64
C LEU A 524 23.19 11.37 -17.63
N GLY A 525 23.93 12.32 -17.07
CA GLY A 525 23.44 13.31 -16.09
C GLY A 525 24.19 13.37 -14.75
N GLY A 526 25.30 12.63 -14.62
CA GLY A 526 26.15 12.62 -13.42
C GLY A 526 25.43 12.11 -12.17
N ASP A 527 25.62 12.79 -11.03
CA ASP A 527 24.99 12.46 -9.74
C ASP A 527 23.45 12.29 -9.84
N TYR A 528 22.76 13.00 -10.76
CA TYR A 528 21.30 12.81 -10.97
C TYR A 528 20.95 11.46 -11.59
N ALA A 529 21.82 10.93 -12.47
CA ALA A 529 21.66 9.62 -13.09
C ALA A 529 22.06 8.51 -12.12
N ALA A 530 23.20 8.66 -11.44
CA ALA A 530 23.65 7.72 -10.39
C ALA A 530 22.63 7.61 -9.24
N TYR A 531 21.98 8.71 -8.84
CA TYR A 531 20.92 8.67 -7.85
C TYR A 531 19.70 7.86 -8.31
N VAL A 532 19.29 7.91 -9.59
CA VAL A 532 18.11 7.17 -10.06
C VAL A 532 18.39 5.74 -10.50
N ALA A 533 19.60 5.41 -10.95
CA ALA A 533 19.94 4.09 -11.50
C ALA A 533 19.56 2.91 -10.58
N PRO A 534 19.82 2.93 -9.25
CA PRO A 534 19.37 1.86 -8.33
C PRO A 534 17.85 1.64 -8.30
N ARG A 535 17.04 2.67 -8.56
CA ARG A 535 15.57 2.53 -8.64
C ARG A 535 15.13 1.83 -9.93
N TYR A 536 15.89 1.95 -11.01
CA TYR A 536 15.62 1.23 -12.26
C TYR A 536 16.14 -0.21 -12.18
N ASP A 537 17.31 -0.45 -11.60
CA ASP A 537 17.81 -1.80 -11.33
C ASP A 537 16.83 -2.59 -10.45
N LEU A 538 16.38 -2.02 -9.32
CA LEU A 538 15.35 -2.60 -8.46
C LEU A 538 14.01 -2.85 -9.20
N HIS A 539 13.65 -2.00 -10.17
CA HIS A 539 12.47 -2.21 -11.01
C HIS A 539 12.66 -3.36 -12.00
N GLY A 540 13.87 -3.53 -12.54
CA GLY A 540 14.28 -4.69 -13.33
C GLY A 540 14.22 -5.99 -12.51
N VAL A 541 14.84 -6.01 -11.33
CA VAL A 541 14.77 -7.15 -10.38
C VAL A 541 13.32 -7.52 -10.07
N ARG A 542 12.44 -6.53 -9.82
CA ARG A 542 10.99 -6.75 -9.61
C ARG A 542 10.36 -7.53 -10.76
N VAL A 543 10.65 -7.19 -12.01
CA VAL A 543 9.94 -7.76 -13.18
C VAL A 543 10.54 -9.08 -13.64
N TYR A 544 11.86 -9.28 -13.54
CA TYR A 544 12.46 -10.60 -13.79
C TYR A 544 12.00 -11.63 -12.74
N ASN A 545 11.90 -11.24 -11.46
CA ASN A 545 11.38 -12.12 -10.42
C ASN A 545 9.87 -12.39 -10.52
N ALA A 546 9.10 -11.51 -11.16
CA ALA A 546 7.68 -11.74 -11.45
C ALA A 546 7.44 -12.71 -12.63
N VAL A 547 8.46 -13.00 -13.45
CA VAL A 547 8.40 -14.01 -14.53
C VAL A 547 9.03 -15.33 -14.12
N ASP A 548 9.93 -15.32 -13.13
CA ASP A 548 10.42 -16.50 -12.39
C ASP A 548 10.94 -17.66 -13.28
N VAL A 549 11.69 -17.30 -14.32
CA VAL A 549 12.32 -18.26 -15.26
C VAL A 549 13.30 -19.16 -14.50
N GLU A 550 13.20 -20.47 -14.70
CA GLU A 550 14.03 -21.46 -14.01
C GLU A 550 15.50 -21.33 -14.42
N GLY A 551 16.41 -21.31 -13.45
CA GLY A 551 17.83 -21.11 -13.69
C GLY A 551 18.26 -19.66 -14.01
N LEU A 552 17.34 -18.69 -13.99
CA LEU A 552 17.66 -17.26 -14.16
C LEU A 552 17.51 -16.49 -12.84
N TYR A 553 18.64 -16.09 -12.26
CA TYR A 553 18.73 -15.55 -10.92
C TYR A 553 19.00 -14.04 -10.92
N THR A 554 18.61 -13.37 -9.84
CA THR A 554 18.85 -11.93 -9.62
C THR A 554 19.40 -11.73 -8.21
N LEU A 555 20.13 -10.65 -8.00
CA LEU A 555 20.53 -10.26 -6.65
C LEU A 555 19.32 -9.83 -5.81
N GLY A 556 19.36 -10.09 -4.51
CA GLY A 556 18.50 -9.39 -3.57
C GLY A 556 18.91 -7.93 -3.54
N THR A 557 18.02 -7.00 -3.90
CA THR A 557 18.32 -5.57 -4.01
C THR A 557 17.37 -4.74 -3.15
N VAL A 558 17.92 -3.78 -2.38
CA VAL A 558 17.17 -2.79 -1.58
C VAL A 558 17.79 -1.40 -1.79
N VAL A 559 16.95 -0.37 -1.88
CA VAL A 559 17.37 1.04 -2.09
C VAL A 559 16.88 1.92 -0.94
N ILE A 560 17.80 2.31 -0.07
CA ILE A 560 17.54 3.07 1.16
C ILE A 560 17.90 4.54 0.90
N ASP A 561 16.98 5.47 1.19
CA ASP A 561 17.34 6.89 1.36
C ASP A 561 17.47 7.18 2.88
N TYR A 562 18.63 7.63 3.37
CA TYR A 562 18.88 7.90 4.80
C TYR A 562 19.80 9.12 4.98
N ARG A 563 19.43 10.05 5.87
CA ARG A 563 20.17 11.32 6.16
C ARG A 563 20.59 12.12 4.90
N GLY A 564 19.84 12.00 3.81
CA GLY A 564 20.11 12.64 2.52
C GLY A 564 20.95 11.81 1.53
N TYR A 565 21.59 10.73 2.00
CA TYR A 565 22.29 9.77 1.14
C TYR A 565 21.31 8.76 0.54
N ARG A 566 21.65 8.24 -0.65
CA ARG A 566 21.07 6.99 -1.18
C ARG A 566 22.10 5.88 -1.05
N VAL A 567 21.68 4.77 -0.47
CA VAL A 567 22.46 3.53 -0.37
C VAL A 567 21.75 2.45 -1.16
N THR A 568 22.48 1.75 -2.01
CA THR A 568 22.07 0.49 -2.64
C THR A 568 22.64 -0.65 -1.81
N ALA A 569 21.81 -1.60 -1.43
CA ALA A 569 22.20 -2.81 -0.71
C ALA A 569 21.90 -4.03 -1.58
N GLN A 570 22.89 -4.89 -1.81
CA GLN A 570 22.81 -6.04 -2.72
C GLN A 570 23.40 -7.32 -2.11
N SER A 571 22.81 -8.48 -2.45
CA SER A 571 23.42 -9.79 -2.15
C SER A 571 24.68 -10.01 -3.00
N ILE A 572 25.63 -10.82 -2.49
CA ILE A 572 26.93 -11.04 -3.12
C ILE A 572 26.90 -12.34 -3.96
N ILE A 573 27.39 -12.29 -5.20
CA ILE A 573 27.54 -13.49 -6.04
C ILE A 573 28.71 -14.35 -5.53
N PRO A 574 28.52 -15.68 -5.33
CA PRO A 574 29.62 -16.57 -4.96
C PRO A 574 30.80 -16.48 -5.93
N GLY A 575 32.00 -16.23 -5.40
CA GLY A 575 33.25 -16.10 -6.16
C GLY A 575 33.61 -14.69 -6.65
N ILE A 576 32.70 -13.72 -6.66
CA ILE A 576 32.93 -12.39 -7.30
C ILE A 576 34.02 -11.53 -6.63
N LEU A 577 34.49 -11.93 -5.45
CA LEU A 577 35.57 -11.28 -4.69
C LEU A 577 36.93 -12.02 -4.84
N GLU A 578 36.97 -13.12 -5.60
CA GLU A 578 38.17 -13.91 -5.87
C GLU A 578 38.93 -13.35 -7.08
N ARG A 579 40.26 -13.24 -6.96
CA ARG A 579 41.10 -12.56 -7.96
C ARG A 579 41.17 -13.24 -9.33
N GLU A 580 40.69 -14.48 -9.43
CA GLU A 580 40.70 -15.23 -10.68
C GLU A 580 39.48 -14.89 -11.57
N GLN A 581 38.49 -14.16 -11.03
CA GLN A 581 37.26 -13.75 -11.72
C GLN A 581 37.32 -12.36 -12.41
N GLU A 582 38.51 -11.83 -12.76
CA GLU A 582 38.63 -10.50 -13.41
C GLU A 582 37.91 -10.37 -14.78
N GLN A 583 37.37 -11.47 -15.33
CA GLN A 583 36.52 -11.49 -16.54
C GLN A 583 35.22 -12.30 -16.34
N SER A 584 34.52 -12.10 -15.24
CA SER A 584 33.30 -12.85 -14.86
C SER A 584 32.04 -12.62 -15.71
N VAL A 585 32.01 -11.55 -16.54
CA VAL A 585 30.86 -11.20 -17.38
C VAL A 585 30.91 -11.98 -18.69
N VAL A 586 29.91 -12.84 -18.93
CA VAL A 586 29.81 -13.71 -20.12
C VAL A 586 28.69 -13.30 -21.09
N TYR A 587 27.84 -12.36 -20.68
CA TYR A 587 26.75 -11.81 -21.49
C TYR A 587 26.63 -10.30 -21.21
N GLY A 588 26.36 -9.49 -22.24
CA GLY A 588 26.28 -8.03 -22.14
C GLY A 588 27.64 -7.36 -22.33
N SER A 589 27.85 -6.21 -21.69
CA SER A 589 29.07 -5.39 -21.85
C SER A 589 29.57 -4.80 -20.52
N ILE A 590 30.88 -4.58 -20.45
CA ILE A 590 31.57 -3.90 -19.34
C ILE A 590 32.05 -2.47 -19.68
N ASP A 591 31.94 -2.04 -20.94
CA ASP A 591 32.60 -0.82 -21.47
C ASP A 591 31.68 0.08 -22.32
N PHE A 592 30.37 -0.04 -22.10
CA PHE A 592 29.28 0.64 -22.82
C PHE A 592 29.13 0.21 -24.29
N GLY A 593 29.29 -1.08 -24.56
CA GLY A 593 28.91 -1.70 -25.83
C GLY A 593 30.01 -1.78 -26.88
N LYS A 594 31.29 -1.74 -26.48
CA LYS A 594 32.41 -2.01 -27.38
C LYS A 594 32.74 -3.51 -27.32
N THR A 595 33.10 -3.99 -26.13
CA THR A 595 33.18 -5.40 -25.80
C THR A 595 31.78 -5.88 -25.45
N VAL A 596 31.07 -6.42 -26.44
CA VAL A 596 29.78 -7.11 -26.26
C VAL A 596 30.00 -8.61 -26.32
N LEU A 597 29.54 -9.32 -25.30
CA LEU A 597 29.58 -10.77 -25.18
C LEU A 597 28.16 -11.34 -25.13
N SER A 598 28.01 -12.60 -25.51
CA SER A 598 26.75 -13.33 -25.41
C SER A 598 27.03 -14.82 -25.21
N HIS A 599 26.11 -15.51 -24.53
CA HIS A 599 26.29 -16.88 -24.05
C HIS A 599 25.01 -17.69 -24.33
N PRO A 600 25.10 -18.92 -24.90
CA PRO A 600 23.91 -19.67 -25.35
C PRO A 600 22.84 -19.86 -24.27
N LYS A 601 23.23 -20.17 -23.02
CA LYS A 601 22.27 -20.35 -21.92
C LYS A 601 21.58 -19.03 -21.52
N TYR A 602 22.28 -17.89 -21.59
CA TYR A 602 21.64 -16.59 -21.36
C TYR A 602 20.64 -16.25 -22.47
N LEU A 603 20.94 -16.56 -23.74
CA LEU A 603 19.98 -16.39 -24.83
C LEU A 603 18.75 -17.28 -24.66
N GLU A 604 18.90 -18.52 -24.20
CA GLU A 604 17.77 -19.40 -23.89
C GLU A 604 16.86 -18.80 -22.80
N LEU A 605 17.43 -18.47 -21.64
CA LEU A 605 16.72 -17.96 -20.47
C LEU A 605 16.07 -16.59 -20.72
N LEU A 606 16.82 -15.66 -21.32
CA LEU A 606 16.34 -14.29 -21.58
C LEU A 606 15.30 -14.23 -22.71
N ARG A 607 15.27 -15.18 -23.65
CA ARG A 607 14.15 -15.30 -24.61
C ARG A 607 12.84 -15.69 -23.93
N GLN A 608 12.90 -16.58 -22.93
CA GLN A 608 11.72 -16.97 -22.14
C GLN A 608 11.20 -15.79 -21.30
N ALA A 609 12.11 -15.05 -20.64
CA ALA A 609 11.76 -13.82 -19.93
C ALA A 609 11.18 -12.75 -20.88
N GLY A 610 11.86 -12.49 -22.01
CA GLY A 610 11.51 -11.45 -22.98
C GLY A 610 10.15 -11.62 -23.65
N LYS A 611 9.64 -12.85 -23.81
CA LYS A 611 8.26 -13.11 -24.29
C LYS A 611 7.20 -12.49 -23.36
N HIS A 612 7.45 -12.54 -22.05
CA HIS A 612 6.56 -11.98 -21.02
C HIS A 612 6.81 -10.47 -20.85
N LEU A 613 8.07 -10.07 -20.64
CA LEU A 613 8.50 -8.66 -20.45
C LEU A 613 8.39 -7.76 -21.71
N LYS A 614 7.92 -8.32 -22.83
CA LYS A 614 7.82 -7.67 -24.16
C LYS A 614 9.17 -7.14 -24.68
N ILE A 615 10.26 -7.86 -24.41
CA ILE A 615 11.62 -7.52 -24.89
C ILE A 615 11.88 -8.21 -26.24
N LEU A 616 12.46 -7.47 -27.18
CA LEU A 616 12.81 -7.95 -28.52
C LEU A 616 14.27 -8.44 -28.57
N PRO A 617 14.52 -9.71 -28.95
CA PRO A 617 15.85 -10.15 -29.36
C PRO A 617 16.36 -9.30 -30.53
N HIS A 618 17.57 -8.77 -30.40
CA HIS A 618 18.19 -7.86 -31.36
C HIS A 618 19.68 -8.15 -31.47
N SER A 619 20.37 -7.56 -32.46
CA SER A 619 21.80 -7.81 -32.68
C SER A 619 22.58 -6.50 -32.80
N VAL A 620 23.78 -6.50 -32.24
CA VAL A 620 24.69 -5.34 -32.18
C VAL A 620 26.10 -5.74 -32.63
N TYR A 621 26.86 -4.81 -33.19
CA TYR A 621 28.25 -5.04 -33.60
C TYR A 621 29.23 -4.80 -32.45
N ASN A 622 30.03 -5.82 -32.10
CA ASN A 622 31.13 -5.70 -31.15
C ASN A 622 32.33 -4.90 -31.74
N GLU A 623 33.43 -4.76 -31.00
CA GLU A 623 34.69 -4.10 -31.45
C GLU A 623 35.32 -4.69 -32.73
N ARG A 624 34.91 -5.89 -33.16
CA ARG A 624 35.44 -6.59 -34.34
C ARG A 624 34.54 -6.50 -35.57
N ASP A 625 33.45 -5.72 -35.48
CA ASP A 625 32.36 -5.69 -36.46
C ASP A 625 31.64 -7.04 -36.63
N GLU A 626 31.71 -7.92 -35.63
CA GLU A 626 30.97 -9.19 -35.58
C GLU A 626 29.57 -8.94 -34.96
N PRO A 627 28.48 -9.49 -35.54
CA PRO A 627 27.13 -9.36 -35.00
C PRO A 627 26.93 -10.28 -33.79
N VAL A 628 26.55 -9.70 -32.65
CA VAL A 628 26.27 -10.39 -31.39
C VAL A 628 24.78 -10.24 -31.05
N GLU A 629 24.07 -11.35 -30.84
CA GLU A 629 22.66 -11.34 -30.43
C GLU A 629 22.52 -11.13 -28.92
N LEU A 630 21.54 -10.31 -28.53
CA LEU A 630 21.15 -10.01 -27.15
C LEU A 630 19.62 -10.10 -27.01
N CYS A 631 19.16 -10.49 -25.82
CA CYS A 631 17.74 -10.63 -25.44
C CYS A 631 17.35 -9.77 -24.22
N SER A 632 18.22 -8.83 -23.86
CA SER A 632 18.08 -7.75 -22.87
C SER A 632 19.05 -6.63 -23.29
N SER A 633 19.17 -5.54 -22.52
CA SER A 633 20.09 -4.46 -22.87
C SER A 633 21.57 -4.88 -22.79
N VAL A 634 22.41 -4.28 -23.65
CA VAL A 634 23.88 -4.29 -23.64
C VAL A 634 24.45 -3.92 -22.27
N GLU A 635 23.80 -3.02 -21.53
CA GLU A 635 24.24 -2.61 -20.18
C GLU A 635 23.98 -3.70 -19.12
N CYS A 636 23.06 -4.64 -19.37
CA CYS A 636 22.75 -5.73 -18.44
C CYS A 636 23.81 -6.85 -18.53
N LYS A 637 24.36 -7.27 -17.39
CA LYS A 637 25.48 -8.23 -17.31
C LYS A 637 24.99 -9.59 -16.85
N GLY A 638 25.40 -10.64 -17.57
CA GLY A 638 25.27 -12.02 -17.14
C GLY A 638 26.57 -12.52 -16.52
N ILE A 639 26.52 -12.98 -15.27
CA ILE A 639 27.64 -13.56 -14.51
C ILE A 639 27.25 -14.97 -14.06
N ILE A 640 28.14 -15.95 -14.25
CA ILE A 640 27.97 -17.30 -13.69
C ILE A 640 28.73 -17.33 -12.36
N GLY A 641 28.05 -17.64 -11.26
CA GLY A 641 28.68 -17.72 -9.93
C GLY A 641 29.50 -19.00 -9.75
N ASN A 642 30.34 -19.05 -8.70
CA ASN A 642 31.03 -20.29 -8.28
C ASN A 642 30.05 -21.41 -7.84
N ASP A 643 28.77 -21.08 -7.64
CA ASP A 643 27.64 -21.99 -7.41
C ASP A 643 27.01 -22.53 -8.71
N GLY A 644 27.46 -22.07 -9.89
CA GLY A 644 26.91 -22.42 -11.20
C GLY A 644 25.63 -21.67 -11.59
N ARG A 645 25.07 -20.85 -10.69
CA ARG A 645 23.83 -20.09 -10.96
C ARG A 645 24.10 -18.95 -11.93
N HIS A 646 23.14 -18.70 -12.82
CA HIS A 646 23.24 -17.69 -13.87
C HIS A 646 22.55 -16.38 -13.43
N TYR A 647 23.34 -15.41 -12.97
CA TYR A 647 22.88 -14.12 -12.47
C TYR A 647 22.77 -13.07 -13.56
N ILE A 648 21.60 -12.44 -13.69
CA ILE A 648 21.41 -11.22 -14.48
C ILE A 648 21.33 -9.98 -13.58
N LEU A 649 22.11 -8.95 -13.90
CA LEU A 649 22.25 -7.71 -13.12
C LEU A 649 22.44 -6.47 -14.02
N ASP A 650 22.57 -5.29 -13.42
CA ASP A 650 22.58 -3.98 -14.08
C ASP A 650 21.33 -3.77 -14.95
N LEU A 651 20.15 -4.02 -14.37
CA LEU A 651 18.87 -4.12 -15.05
C LEU A 651 18.23 -2.75 -15.39
N LEU A 652 19.04 -1.69 -15.41
CA LEU A 652 18.60 -0.29 -15.43
C LEU A 652 17.89 0.14 -16.75
N ARG A 653 18.06 -0.63 -17.83
CA ARG A 653 17.36 -0.50 -19.12
C ARG A 653 16.51 -1.71 -19.49
N THR A 654 15.85 -2.35 -18.51
CA THR A 654 14.91 -3.46 -18.79
C THR A 654 13.76 -3.05 -19.74
N PHE A 655 13.38 -1.76 -19.74
CA PHE A 655 12.31 -1.22 -20.59
C PHE A 655 12.82 -0.10 -21.52
N PRO A 656 12.21 0.08 -22.71
CA PRO A 656 12.65 1.03 -23.72
C PRO A 656 12.69 2.49 -23.24
N PRO A 657 13.59 3.31 -23.82
CA PRO A 657 13.76 4.71 -23.46
C PRO A 657 12.55 5.58 -23.82
N ASP A 658 12.26 6.55 -22.97
CA ASP A 658 11.19 7.53 -23.11
C ASP A 658 11.69 8.72 -23.95
N VAL A 659 11.46 8.65 -25.27
CA VAL A 659 11.94 9.64 -26.25
C VAL A 659 11.38 11.05 -26.02
N ASN A 660 10.26 11.20 -25.31
CA ASN A 660 9.74 12.52 -24.94
C ASN A 660 10.68 13.29 -24.02
N PHE A 661 11.59 12.61 -23.31
CA PHE A 661 12.58 13.22 -22.42
C PHE A 661 14.03 13.09 -22.93
N LEU A 662 14.22 12.80 -24.22
CA LEU A 662 15.53 12.63 -24.85
C LEU A 662 15.65 13.47 -26.13
N LYS A 663 16.59 14.41 -26.14
CA LYS A 663 16.92 15.23 -27.32
C LYS A 663 17.79 14.43 -28.30
N LEU A 664 17.14 13.66 -29.16
CA LEU A 664 17.75 12.80 -30.18
C LEU A 664 17.67 13.46 -31.56
N GLN A 665 18.77 13.49 -32.32
CA GLN A 665 18.84 14.19 -33.62
C GLN A 665 18.03 13.52 -34.74
N GLU A 666 17.75 12.21 -34.59
CA GLU A 666 17.09 11.38 -35.60
C GLU A 666 15.56 11.31 -35.42
N VAL A 667 15.05 11.70 -34.25
CA VAL A 667 13.65 11.52 -33.85
C VAL A 667 12.81 12.72 -34.31
N LYS A 668 11.74 12.43 -35.06
CA LYS A 668 10.74 13.42 -35.48
C LYS A 668 9.44 13.15 -34.74
N LEU A 669 9.27 13.82 -33.59
CA LEU A 669 7.99 13.80 -32.86
C LEU A 669 6.87 14.41 -33.72
N SER A 670 5.63 14.02 -33.45
CA SER A 670 4.45 14.60 -34.09
C SER A 670 4.29 16.09 -33.78
N THR A 671 3.52 16.79 -34.61
CA THR A 671 3.24 18.22 -34.42
C THR A 671 2.55 18.49 -33.08
N GLU A 672 1.66 17.59 -32.64
CA GLU A 672 0.98 17.68 -31.35
C GLU A 672 1.97 17.59 -30.18
N LEU A 673 2.91 16.64 -30.20
CA LEU A 673 3.95 16.55 -29.16
C LEU A 673 4.84 17.80 -29.10
N VAL A 674 5.21 18.36 -30.26
CA VAL A 674 6.02 19.59 -30.35
C VAL A 674 5.24 20.79 -29.79
N GLU A 675 3.96 20.95 -30.15
CA GLU A 675 3.08 22.00 -29.58
C GLU A 675 2.83 21.83 -28.07
N MET A 676 2.84 20.58 -27.58
CA MET A 676 2.75 20.28 -26.15
C MET A 676 4.02 20.58 -25.36
N GLY A 677 5.18 20.71 -26.02
CA GLY A 677 6.46 21.11 -25.43
C GLY A 677 7.58 20.06 -25.50
N PHE A 678 7.41 18.95 -26.22
CA PHE A 678 8.37 17.85 -26.28
C PHE A 678 9.39 18.00 -27.44
N PRO A 679 10.61 17.45 -27.32
CA PRO A 679 11.15 16.70 -26.18
C PRO A 679 11.68 17.62 -25.06
N ILE A 680 11.35 17.26 -23.81
CA ILE A 680 11.73 17.99 -22.60
C ILE A 680 13.13 17.54 -22.15
N GLU A 681 14.01 18.49 -21.82
CA GLU A 681 15.36 18.14 -21.34
C GLU A 681 15.34 17.81 -19.84
N HIS A 682 15.39 16.51 -19.52
CA HIS A 682 15.40 16.03 -18.14
C HIS A 682 16.80 16.13 -17.49
N ARG A 683 16.84 16.19 -16.15
CA ARG A 683 18.10 16.20 -15.35
C ARG A 683 19.02 14.99 -15.59
N HIS A 684 18.52 13.92 -16.21
CA HIS A 684 19.26 12.71 -16.54
C HIS A 684 18.70 12.09 -17.83
N LYS A 685 19.51 11.33 -18.57
CA LYS A 685 19.14 10.61 -19.80
C LYS A 685 18.67 9.17 -19.55
N LEU A 686 18.67 8.71 -18.29
CA LEU A 686 18.04 7.46 -17.86
C LEU A 686 16.51 7.62 -17.77
N CYS A 687 15.86 7.98 -18.88
CA CYS A 687 14.41 8.10 -18.97
C CYS A 687 13.86 6.91 -19.74
N CYS A 688 13.09 6.05 -19.08
CA CYS A 688 12.49 4.85 -19.66
C CYS A 688 10.97 4.84 -19.45
N LEU A 689 10.26 4.21 -20.39
CA LEU A 689 8.83 3.91 -20.32
C LEU A 689 8.57 2.87 -19.21
N ARG A 690 7.33 2.81 -18.71
CA ARG A 690 6.92 1.85 -17.66
C ARG A 690 6.34 0.58 -18.26
N GLN A 691 6.52 -0.56 -17.59
CA GLN A 691 5.84 -1.82 -17.93
C GLN A 691 4.33 -1.61 -18.11
N GLU A 692 3.68 -0.98 -17.14
CA GLU A 692 2.21 -0.85 -17.11
C GLU A 692 1.68 0.05 -18.26
N LEU A 693 2.54 0.89 -18.85
CA LEU A 693 2.24 1.64 -20.07
C LEU A 693 2.36 0.78 -21.33
N LEU A 694 3.37 -0.09 -21.40
CA LEU A 694 3.58 -0.97 -22.55
C LEU A 694 2.44 -2.01 -22.63
N GLU A 695 1.96 -2.47 -21.48
CA GLU A 695 0.77 -3.33 -21.37
C GLU A 695 -0.49 -2.60 -21.89
N ALA A 696 -0.80 -1.41 -21.40
CA ALA A 696 -1.93 -0.60 -21.88
C ALA A 696 -1.83 -0.22 -23.37
N PHE A 697 -0.62 0.04 -23.88
CA PHE A 697 -0.37 0.30 -25.30
C PHE A 697 -0.60 -0.94 -26.16
N VAL A 698 -0.14 -2.11 -25.71
CA VAL A 698 -0.38 -3.39 -26.40
C VAL A 698 -1.86 -3.74 -26.36
N GLU A 699 -2.59 -3.43 -25.29
CA GLU A 699 -4.03 -3.61 -25.21
C GLU A 699 -4.80 -2.69 -26.19
N ASP A 700 -4.49 -1.38 -26.26
CA ASP A 700 -5.07 -0.49 -27.30
C ASP A 700 -4.75 -1.00 -28.70
N ARG A 701 -3.51 -1.43 -28.97
CA ARG A 701 -3.13 -2.02 -30.26
C ARG A 701 -3.89 -3.32 -30.54
N TYR A 702 -4.17 -4.15 -29.53
CA TYR A 702 -4.93 -5.40 -29.68
C TYR A 702 -6.42 -5.15 -29.94
N VAL A 703 -7.05 -4.24 -29.17
CA VAL A 703 -8.43 -3.81 -29.39
C VAL A 703 -8.61 -3.18 -30.79
N ASN A 704 -7.64 -2.39 -31.24
CA ASN A 704 -7.64 -1.83 -32.59
C ASN A 704 -7.40 -2.92 -33.66
N PHE A 705 -6.52 -3.90 -33.41
CA PHE A 705 -6.26 -5.04 -34.30
C PHE A 705 -7.54 -5.86 -34.54
N ILE A 706 -8.25 -6.28 -33.49
CA ILE A 706 -9.48 -7.08 -33.68
C ILE A 706 -10.56 -6.25 -34.37
N ARG A 707 -10.70 -4.95 -34.06
CA ARG A 707 -11.67 -4.07 -34.73
C ARG A 707 -11.39 -3.98 -36.24
N ILE A 708 -10.13 -3.83 -36.63
CA ILE A 708 -9.71 -3.79 -38.04
C ILE A 708 -9.95 -5.16 -38.70
N ALA A 709 -9.50 -6.25 -38.08
CA ALA A 709 -9.70 -7.61 -38.58
C ALA A 709 -11.19 -7.95 -38.80
N ALA A 710 -12.06 -7.59 -37.85
CA ALA A 710 -13.51 -7.78 -37.97
C ALA A 710 -14.11 -7.01 -39.16
N VAL A 711 -13.69 -5.75 -39.38
CA VAL A 711 -14.15 -4.95 -40.53
C VAL A 711 -13.69 -5.56 -41.86
N HIS A 712 -12.44 -6.00 -41.98
CA HIS A 712 -11.96 -6.65 -43.21
C HIS A 712 -12.65 -8.01 -43.45
N LEU A 713 -12.92 -8.79 -42.40
CA LEU A 713 -13.65 -10.05 -42.48
C LEU A 713 -15.10 -9.85 -42.92
N GLN A 714 -15.79 -8.84 -42.38
CA GLN A 714 -17.13 -8.43 -42.82
C GLN A 714 -17.13 -8.01 -44.30
N GLN A 715 -16.14 -7.24 -44.75
CA GLN A 715 -16.00 -6.84 -46.17
C GLN A 715 -15.73 -8.02 -47.12
N LEU A 716 -15.04 -9.07 -46.67
CA LEU A 716 -14.84 -10.29 -47.47
C LEU A 716 -16.10 -11.16 -47.51
N ASN A 717 -16.78 -11.35 -46.37
CA ASN A 717 -18.02 -12.10 -46.32
C ASN A 717 -19.15 -11.40 -47.10
N ALA A 718 -19.14 -10.07 -47.19
CA ALA A 718 -20.06 -9.31 -48.05
C ALA A 718 -19.82 -9.52 -49.57
N LYS A 719 -18.65 -10.01 -50.00
CA LYS A 719 -18.34 -10.26 -51.43
C LYS A 719 -18.64 -11.69 -51.89
N LYS A 720 -18.56 -12.68 -50.98
CA LYS A 720 -18.85 -14.10 -51.28
C LYS A 720 -20.20 -14.37 -52.00
N PRO A 721 -21.29 -13.59 -51.81
CA PRO A 721 -22.54 -13.84 -52.52
C PRO A 721 -22.52 -13.59 -54.04
N GLU A 722 -21.62 -12.74 -54.56
CA GLU A 722 -21.69 -12.27 -55.96
C GLU A 722 -20.90 -13.16 -56.95
N GLU A 723 -19.83 -13.83 -56.50
CA GLU A 723 -18.96 -14.63 -57.38
C GLU A 723 -19.44 -16.08 -57.58
N THR A 724 -20.49 -16.53 -56.87
CA THR A 724 -20.99 -17.93 -56.93
C THR A 724 -22.32 -18.09 -57.68
N GLN A 725 -22.73 -17.09 -58.48
CA GLN A 725 -23.96 -17.14 -59.31
C GLN A 725 -23.74 -16.74 -60.78
N SER A 726 -22.47 -16.58 -61.20
CA SER A 726 -22.09 -16.18 -62.57
C SER A 726 -21.88 -17.36 -63.53
N GLU A 727 -21.77 -18.59 -63.01
CA GLU A 727 -21.91 -19.83 -63.77
C GLU A 727 -23.22 -20.56 -63.37
N GLU A 728 -23.83 -21.28 -64.32
CA GLU A 728 -25.14 -21.94 -64.20
C GLU A 728 -26.38 -21.10 -63.81
N LYS A 729 -26.85 -20.22 -64.73
CA LYS A 729 -28.06 -20.54 -65.53
C LYS A 729 -28.41 -19.51 -66.62
N LYS A 730 -28.58 -20.01 -67.84
CA LYS A 730 -29.22 -19.31 -68.95
C LYS A 730 -30.76 -19.46 -68.87
N GLN A 731 -31.51 -18.40 -68.55
CA GLN A 731 -32.82 -18.14 -69.17
C GLN A 731 -33.37 -16.72 -68.90
N LEU A 732 -33.76 -16.07 -70.01
CA LEU A 732 -34.23 -14.68 -70.20
C LEU A 732 -35.77 -14.54 -69.95
N PRO A 733 -36.45 -13.39 -70.25
CA PRO A 733 -36.25 -11.98 -69.83
C PRO A 733 -37.57 -11.16 -69.54
N ALA A 734 -37.47 -9.94 -68.99
CA ALA A 734 -38.30 -8.71 -69.22
C ALA A 734 -37.87 -7.60 -68.20
N ILE A 735 -37.80 -6.27 -68.41
CA ILE A 735 -38.39 -5.26 -69.35
C ILE A 735 -39.79 -4.77 -68.91
N GLU A 736 -40.16 -3.47 -68.92
CA GLU A 736 -39.39 -2.19 -68.91
C GLU A 736 -39.05 -1.75 -67.44
N GLU A 737 -38.97 -0.53 -66.88
CA GLU A 737 -38.84 0.94 -67.20
C GLU A 737 -38.34 1.62 -65.87
N ALA A 738 -37.92 2.89 -65.64
CA ALA A 738 -37.63 4.14 -66.38
C ALA A 738 -36.58 4.94 -65.53
N GLU A 739 -35.47 5.48 -66.06
CA GLU A 739 -35.23 6.85 -66.59
C GLU A 739 -34.96 8.02 -65.59
N LYS A 740 -33.67 8.47 -65.54
CA LYS A 740 -33.18 9.88 -65.65
C LYS A 740 -33.47 10.91 -64.52
N GLU A 741 -32.72 11.98 -64.25
CA GLU A 741 -31.42 12.57 -64.73
C GLU A 741 -30.97 13.68 -63.71
N ASN A 742 -29.78 14.32 -63.69
CA ASN A 742 -28.48 14.22 -64.37
C ASN A 742 -27.36 14.75 -63.42
N LYS A 743 -26.28 15.41 -63.92
CA LYS A 743 -25.21 16.12 -63.17
C LYS A 743 -24.85 17.44 -63.88
N GLU A 744 -24.47 18.50 -63.14
CA GLU A 744 -23.40 19.43 -63.59
C GLU A 744 -22.85 20.40 -62.50
N ASN A 745 -21.55 20.25 -62.23
CA ASN A 745 -20.49 21.24 -61.90
C ASN A 745 -20.82 22.74 -61.66
N LEU A 746 -20.42 23.32 -60.49
CA LEU A 746 -19.24 24.24 -60.36
C LEU A 746 -19.15 25.03 -59.01
N ASN A 747 -17.93 25.04 -58.46
CA ASN A 747 -17.22 26.07 -57.67
C ASN A 747 -17.92 27.06 -56.70
N VAL A 748 -17.51 26.92 -55.42
CA VAL A 748 -16.89 27.96 -54.55
C VAL A 748 -17.75 29.06 -53.88
N ASN A 749 -17.48 29.20 -52.57
CA ASN A 749 -17.81 30.28 -51.60
C ASN A 749 -19.18 30.30 -50.88
N GLU A 750 -19.07 30.79 -49.63
CA GLU A 750 -20.11 31.34 -48.72
C GLU A 750 -21.16 30.39 -48.11
N THR A 751 -20.81 29.87 -46.93
CA THR A 751 -21.64 29.69 -45.71
C THR A 751 -23.13 29.31 -45.85
N PRO A 752 -23.54 28.21 -45.18
CA PRO A 752 -24.75 28.31 -44.35
C PRO A 752 -24.65 27.73 -42.93
N ASN A 753 -25.61 28.19 -42.16
CA ASN A 753 -25.83 28.13 -40.72
C ASN A 753 -26.36 26.77 -40.20
N GLU A 754 -26.02 26.47 -38.93
CA GLU A 754 -26.87 25.80 -37.91
C GLU A 754 -27.35 24.32 -38.02
N LYS A 755 -27.22 23.64 -36.86
CA LYS A 755 -27.97 22.47 -36.34
C LYS A 755 -27.58 21.07 -36.85
N GLU A 756 -26.79 20.37 -36.04
CA GLU A 756 -27.07 18.96 -35.75
C GLU A 756 -26.87 18.66 -34.25
N LYS A 757 -27.28 17.48 -33.80
CA LYS A 757 -27.29 17.11 -32.36
C LYS A 757 -26.21 16.08 -32.09
N ASP A 758 -25.34 16.36 -31.13
CA ASP A 758 -24.60 15.28 -30.49
C ASP A 758 -25.57 14.32 -29.77
N THR A 759 -25.16 13.06 -29.69
CA THR A 759 -25.47 12.13 -28.61
C THR A 759 -24.30 11.15 -28.53
N PRO A 760 -23.71 10.87 -27.35
CA PRO A 760 -22.59 9.95 -27.25
C PRO A 760 -23.00 8.54 -27.67
N VAL A 761 -22.07 7.79 -28.24
CA VAL A 761 -22.31 6.42 -28.72
C VAL A 761 -21.35 5.42 -28.05
N GLU A 762 -20.51 5.88 -27.09
CA GLU A 762 -19.40 5.11 -26.51
C GLU A 762 -19.85 3.76 -25.88
N THR A 763 -20.95 3.73 -25.12
CA THR A 763 -21.46 2.51 -24.45
C THR A 763 -22.03 1.46 -25.39
N LYS A 764 -22.86 1.85 -26.37
CA LYS A 764 -23.43 0.88 -27.33
C LYS A 764 -22.38 0.27 -28.25
N ASN A 765 -21.32 1.03 -28.52
CA ASN A 765 -20.18 0.53 -29.27
C ASN A 765 -19.43 -0.58 -28.53
N ALA A 766 -19.45 -0.65 -27.18
CA ALA A 766 -18.80 -1.72 -26.44
C ALA A 766 -19.50 -3.08 -26.65
N GLU A 767 -20.81 -3.17 -26.42
CA GLU A 767 -21.57 -4.41 -26.68
C GLU A 767 -21.58 -4.79 -28.16
N ALA A 768 -21.71 -3.81 -29.06
CA ALA A 768 -21.62 -4.05 -30.50
C ALA A 768 -20.23 -4.56 -30.91
N MET A 769 -19.15 -4.06 -30.31
CA MET A 769 -17.79 -4.52 -30.58
C MET A 769 -17.55 -5.92 -30.00
N VAL A 770 -18.01 -6.23 -28.78
CA VAL A 770 -17.93 -7.60 -28.21
C VAL A 770 -18.70 -8.60 -29.08
N ASN A 771 -19.90 -8.25 -29.55
CA ASN A 771 -20.66 -9.09 -30.47
C ASN A 771 -19.96 -9.23 -31.83
N ALA A 772 -19.41 -8.14 -32.40
CA ALA A 772 -18.65 -8.21 -33.66
C ALA A 772 -17.34 -8.99 -33.53
N ILE A 773 -16.69 -8.99 -32.36
CA ILE A 773 -15.53 -9.84 -32.04
C ILE A 773 -15.97 -11.31 -32.04
N ARG A 774 -17.09 -11.64 -31.37
CA ARG A 774 -17.63 -13.01 -31.28
C ARG A 774 -18.12 -13.53 -32.63
N GLU A 775 -18.78 -12.69 -33.43
CA GLU A 775 -19.11 -12.97 -34.84
C GLU A 775 -17.84 -13.17 -35.66
N ALA A 776 -16.82 -12.31 -35.54
CA ALA A 776 -15.58 -12.44 -36.29
C ALA A 776 -14.84 -13.75 -35.97
N GLN A 777 -14.76 -14.13 -34.68
CA GLN A 777 -14.21 -15.41 -34.25
C GLN A 777 -14.96 -16.59 -34.90
N SER A 778 -16.30 -16.58 -34.91
CA SER A 778 -17.08 -17.63 -35.59
C SER A 778 -16.88 -17.67 -37.10
N ASN A 779 -16.70 -16.51 -37.75
CA ASN A 779 -16.56 -16.39 -39.21
C ASN A 779 -15.13 -16.68 -39.72
N VAL A 780 -14.10 -16.59 -38.85
CA VAL A 780 -12.74 -17.04 -39.15
C VAL A 780 -12.72 -18.56 -39.31
N ALA A 781 -13.44 -19.31 -38.47
CA ALA A 781 -13.57 -20.77 -38.56
C ALA A 781 -14.30 -21.27 -39.83
N THR A 782 -14.93 -20.37 -40.61
CA THR A 782 -15.67 -20.69 -41.84
C THR A 782 -15.09 -19.98 -43.08
N SER A 783 -13.82 -19.59 -43.06
CA SER A 783 -13.15 -18.87 -44.15
C SER A 783 -11.94 -19.63 -44.67
N ASN A 784 -11.76 -19.66 -46.00
CA ASN A 784 -10.55 -20.20 -46.63
C ASN A 784 -9.30 -19.56 -46.00
N GLU A 785 -8.33 -20.37 -45.58
CA GLU A 785 -7.16 -19.94 -44.80
C GLU A 785 -6.43 -18.75 -45.43
N ILE A 786 -6.30 -18.73 -46.76
CA ILE A 786 -5.67 -17.67 -47.55
C ILE A 786 -6.35 -16.31 -47.30
N GLN A 787 -7.69 -16.29 -47.19
CA GLN A 787 -8.45 -15.06 -46.92
C GLN A 787 -8.27 -14.62 -45.46
N ALA A 788 -8.30 -15.54 -44.50
CA ALA A 788 -8.07 -15.25 -43.09
C ALA A 788 -6.64 -14.73 -42.83
N ALA A 789 -5.64 -15.33 -43.46
CA ALA A 789 -4.24 -14.92 -43.38
C ALA A 789 -4.02 -13.50 -43.94
N GLU A 790 -4.71 -13.12 -45.02
CA GLU A 790 -4.63 -11.77 -45.57
C GLU A 790 -5.37 -10.72 -44.71
N VAL A 791 -6.50 -11.08 -44.08
CA VAL A 791 -7.15 -10.23 -43.05
C VAL A 791 -6.20 -9.98 -41.88
N VAL A 792 -5.58 -11.03 -41.35
CA VAL A 792 -4.60 -10.90 -40.26
C VAL A 792 -3.40 -10.06 -40.70
N LYS A 793 -2.91 -10.24 -41.93
CA LYS A 793 -1.80 -9.43 -42.48
C LYS A 793 -2.15 -7.95 -42.58
N GLN A 794 -3.32 -7.61 -43.11
CA GLN A 794 -3.78 -6.22 -43.23
C GLN A 794 -4.00 -5.59 -41.84
N ALA A 795 -4.57 -6.33 -40.89
CA ALA A 795 -4.73 -5.88 -39.52
C ALA A 795 -3.39 -5.69 -38.78
N CYS A 796 -2.44 -6.63 -38.91
CA CYS A 796 -1.10 -6.53 -38.32
C CYS A 796 -0.32 -5.33 -38.87
N ALA A 797 -0.39 -5.10 -40.18
CA ALA A 797 0.21 -3.93 -40.82
C ALA A 797 -0.43 -2.62 -40.33
N ALA A 798 -1.76 -2.56 -40.26
CA ALA A 798 -2.49 -1.36 -39.84
C ALA A 798 -2.28 -0.97 -38.37
N VAL A 799 -1.97 -1.92 -37.47
CA VAL A 799 -1.58 -1.62 -36.08
C VAL A 799 -0.07 -1.43 -35.89
N GLY A 800 0.75 -1.63 -36.93
CA GLY A 800 2.21 -1.47 -36.86
C GLY A 800 2.92 -2.63 -36.13
N SER A 801 2.40 -3.86 -36.23
CA SER A 801 3.01 -5.02 -35.58
C SER A 801 4.40 -5.35 -36.14
N MET A 802 5.27 -5.92 -35.30
CA MET A 802 6.64 -6.26 -35.67
C MET A 802 6.69 -7.38 -36.72
N LYS A 803 5.79 -8.37 -36.64
CA LYS A 803 5.62 -9.45 -37.63
C LYS A 803 4.48 -9.12 -38.60
N GLU A 804 4.55 -9.63 -39.83
CA GLU A 804 3.48 -9.40 -40.83
C GLU A 804 2.20 -10.21 -40.56
N LYS A 805 2.29 -11.40 -39.96
CA LYS A 805 1.18 -12.38 -39.91
C LYS A 805 0.79 -12.79 -38.48
N GLU A 806 1.28 -12.06 -37.48
CA GLU A 806 1.13 -12.40 -36.07
C GLU A 806 1.12 -11.09 -35.27
N PHE A 807 0.27 -10.99 -34.26
CA PHE A 807 0.21 -9.82 -33.37
C PHE A 807 1.41 -9.83 -32.40
N ASP A 808 2.55 -9.35 -32.87
CA ASP A 808 3.81 -9.26 -32.12
C ASP A 808 4.17 -7.81 -31.80
N PHE A 809 4.26 -7.50 -30.50
CA PHE A 809 4.65 -6.20 -29.95
C PHE A 809 5.71 -6.43 -28.87
N ARG A 810 6.97 -6.25 -29.27
CA ARG A 810 8.16 -6.39 -28.42
C ARG A 810 9.16 -5.28 -28.76
N PHE A 811 9.81 -4.75 -27.74
CA PHE A 811 10.63 -3.54 -27.80
C PHE A 811 12.12 -3.87 -27.66
N ASN A 812 12.96 -3.26 -28.50
CA ASN A 812 14.42 -3.28 -28.33
C ASN A 812 14.79 -2.18 -27.30
N PRO A 813 15.36 -2.53 -26.12
CA PRO A 813 15.69 -1.56 -25.09
C PRO A 813 16.83 -0.60 -25.48
N ASP A 814 17.73 -1.03 -26.38
CA ASP A 814 18.90 -0.26 -26.80
C ASP A 814 18.73 0.52 -28.10
N VAL A 815 17.51 0.54 -28.67
CA VAL A 815 17.27 1.15 -30.00
C VAL A 815 17.62 2.65 -30.08
N PHE A 816 17.76 3.31 -28.92
CA PHE A 816 18.30 4.68 -28.78
C PHE A 816 19.46 4.78 -27.75
N SER A 817 20.10 3.68 -27.37
CA SER A 817 21.28 3.69 -26.48
C SER A 817 22.50 4.29 -27.20
N PRO A 818 23.18 5.31 -26.62
CA PRO A 818 24.24 6.03 -27.29
C PRO A 818 25.49 5.18 -27.47
N GLY A 819 26.11 5.24 -28.66
CA GLY A 819 27.31 4.48 -29.00
C GLY A 819 27.06 3.05 -29.51
N ILE A 820 25.87 2.48 -29.27
CA ILE A 820 25.51 1.13 -29.71
C ILE A 820 25.29 1.10 -31.22
N ARG A 821 25.97 0.16 -31.89
CA ARG A 821 25.87 -0.07 -33.33
C ARG A 821 24.96 -1.27 -33.59
N HIS A 822 23.71 -1.03 -33.94
CA HIS A 822 22.74 -2.09 -34.24
C HIS A 822 23.00 -2.72 -35.62
N VAL A 823 22.68 -4.00 -35.75
CA VAL A 823 22.61 -4.71 -37.05
C VAL A 823 21.22 -4.42 -37.64
N ASP A 824 21.16 -3.65 -38.73
CA ASP A 824 19.90 -3.26 -39.37
C ASP A 824 19.42 -4.33 -40.37
N GLY A 825 18.19 -4.79 -40.21
CA GLY A 825 17.53 -5.74 -41.12
C GLY A 825 16.82 -5.06 -42.29
N GLU A 826 16.29 -5.87 -43.21
CA GLU A 826 15.53 -5.38 -44.38
C GLU A 826 14.36 -4.47 -43.95
N GLU A 827 14.14 -3.37 -44.67
CA GLU A 827 13.11 -2.38 -44.34
C GLU A 827 11.72 -3.02 -44.22
N GLY A 828 10.98 -2.64 -43.17
CA GLY A 828 9.65 -3.19 -42.87
C GLY A 828 9.63 -4.50 -42.08
N THR A 829 10.74 -5.26 -42.06
CA THR A 829 10.87 -6.46 -41.21
C THR A 829 11.02 -6.10 -39.72
N SER A 830 10.86 -7.08 -38.83
CA SER A 830 11.14 -6.91 -37.39
C SER A 830 12.61 -6.58 -37.08
N GLY A 831 13.53 -6.93 -37.99
CA GLY A 831 14.96 -6.61 -37.87
C GLY A 831 15.29 -5.15 -38.21
N SER A 832 14.40 -4.42 -38.87
CA SER A 832 14.64 -3.02 -39.21
C SER A 832 14.65 -2.13 -37.96
N VAL A 833 15.79 -1.50 -37.70
CA VAL A 833 16.00 -0.54 -36.61
C VAL A 833 15.09 0.66 -36.76
N ALA A 834 14.79 1.08 -38.00
CA ALA A 834 13.80 2.13 -38.27
C ALA A 834 12.39 1.77 -37.74
N LYS A 835 11.94 0.52 -37.94
CA LYS A 835 10.66 0.02 -37.43
C LYS A 835 10.65 -0.07 -35.90
N GLN A 836 11.76 -0.53 -35.30
CA GLN A 836 11.93 -0.59 -33.85
C GLN A 836 11.93 0.82 -33.21
N LYS A 837 12.60 1.80 -33.84
CA LYS A 837 12.60 3.20 -33.41
C LYS A 837 11.20 3.82 -33.49
N LEU A 838 10.43 3.50 -34.53
CA LEU A 838 9.05 3.97 -34.68
C LEU A 838 8.16 3.39 -33.56
N LEU A 839 8.23 2.09 -33.27
CA LEU A 839 7.43 1.45 -32.22
C LEU A 839 7.63 2.08 -30.82
N VAL A 840 8.86 2.52 -30.49
CA VAL A 840 9.14 3.25 -29.24
C VAL A 840 8.59 4.69 -29.26
N GLN A 841 8.60 5.36 -30.41
CA GLN A 841 7.96 6.68 -30.58
C GLN A 841 6.43 6.57 -30.43
N ASP A 842 5.79 5.60 -31.08
CA ASP A 842 4.35 5.32 -30.98
C ASP A 842 3.89 5.11 -29.53
N ALA A 843 4.66 4.36 -28.73
CA ALA A 843 4.35 4.10 -27.31
C ALA A 843 4.56 5.34 -26.42
N ALA A 844 5.56 6.16 -26.73
CA ALA A 844 5.81 7.43 -26.04
C ALA A 844 4.76 8.51 -26.40
N GLU A 845 4.25 8.51 -27.63
CA GLU A 845 3.16 9.39 -28.05
C GLU A 845 1.82 8.97 -27.41
N PHE A 846 1.50 7.68 -27.42
CA PHE A 846 0.32 7.11 -26.75
C PHE A 846 0.19 7.56 -25.28
N LEU A 847 1.30 7.59 -24.54
CA LEU A 847 1.33 8.08 -23.15
C LEU A 847 0.79 9.52 -23.01
N VAL A 848 1.15 10.40 -23.94
CA VAL A 848 0.83 11.83 -23.87
C VAL A 848 -0.54 12.15 -24.46
N VAL A 849 -0.87 11.52 -25.60
CA VAL A 849 -2.06 11.84 -26.41
C VAL A 849 -3.29 11.02 -25.98
N LYS A 850 -3.11 9.77 -25.51
CA LYS A 850 -4.21 8.94 -24.99
C LYS A 850 -4.17 8.75 -23.47
N GLN A 851 -3.06 8.26 -22.91
CA GLN A 851 -3.05 7.72 -21.53
C GLN A 851 -3.20 8.80 -20.46
N ILE A 852 -2.48 9.93 -20.56
CA ILE A 852 -2.63 11.06 -19.61
C ILE A 852 -4.04 11.68 -19.69
N PRO A 853 -4.64 11.92 -20.87
CA PRO A 853 -6.05 12.32 -20.97
C PRO A 853 -7.05 11.29 -20.42
N ALA A 854 -6.81 9.99 -20.62
CA ALA A 854 -7.65 8.92 -20.07
C ALA A 854 -7.64 8.89 -18.54
N PHE A 855 -6.45 8.92 -17.93
CA PHE A 855 -6.26 9.05 -16.48
C PHE A 855 -7.04 10.25 -15.90
N VAL A 856 -7.00 11.41 -16.56
CA VAL A 856 -7.78 12.57 -16.13
C VAL A 856 -9.29 12.37 -16.35
N LYS A 857 -9.73 11.77 -17.48
CA LYS A 857 -11.16 11.47 -17.76
C LYS A 857 -11.76 10.56 -16.69
N GLU A 858 -11.03 9.54 -16.24
CA GLU A 858 -11.44 8.61 -15.18
C GLU A 858 -11.69 9.32 -13.85
N HIS A 859 -10.74 10.13 -13.40
CA HIS A 859 -10.79 10.83 -12.11
C HIS A 859 -11.89 11.92 -12.04
N LEU A 860 -12.51 12.32 -13.15
CA LEU A 860 -13.71 13.19 -13.18
C LEU A 860 -14.94 12.55 -12.50
N SER A 861 -14.95 11.23 -12.35
CA SER A 861 -16.01 10.51 -11.64
C SER A 861 -15.95 10.68 -10.12
N HIS A 862 -14.77 11.01 -9.59
CA HIS A 862 -14.44 10.97 -8.15
C HIS A 862 -14.74 9.61 -7.49
N SER A 863 -14.66 8.50 -8.23
CA SER A 863 -14.94 7.13 -7.73
C SER A 863 -13.93 6.63 -6.69
N SER A 864 -12.65 6.98 -6.86
CA SER A 864 -11.54 6.66 -5.96
C SER A 864 -10.58 7.86 -5.88
N PRO A 865 -11.00 8.98 -5.24
CA PRO A 865 -10.28 10.23 -5.28
C PRO A 865 -8.95 10.14 -4.48
N PRO A 866 -7.77 10.33 -5.11
CA PRO A 866 -6.50 10.23 -4.39
C PRO A 866 -6.45 11.22 -3.21
N ILE A 867 -6.19 10.71 -2.02
CA ILE A 867 -6.22 11.50 -0.77
C ILE A 867 -4.89 12.26 -0.58
N ASP A 868 -3.75 11.69 -0.94
CA ASP A 868 -2.46 12.39 -0.87
C ASP A 868 -1.52 12.11 -2.06
N GLY A 869 -0.34 12.74 -2.02
CA GLY A 869 0.68 12.64 -3.07
C GLY A 869 1.29 11.24 -3.24
N GLN A 870 1.14 10.35 -2.26
CA GLN A 870 1.55 8.95 -2.37
C GLN A 870 0.50 8.13 -3.13
N ASN A 871 -0.80 8.26 -2.81
CA ASN A 871 -1.85 7.63 -3.63
C ASN A 871 -1.90 8.19 -5.06
N LEU A 872 -1.66 9.49 -5.26
CA LEU A 872 -1.49 10.05 -6.61
C LEU A 872 -0.30 9.42 -7.33
N THR A 873 0.81 9.16 -6.63
CA THR A 873 1.98 8.47 -7.20
C THR A 873 1.67 7.02 -7.59
N GLU A 874 0.88 6.31 -6.79
CA GLU A 874 0.45 4.92 -7.05
C GLU A 874 -0.55 4.85 -8.21
N SER A 875 -1.55 5.73 -8.22
CA SER A 875 -2.52 5.86 -9.32
C SER A 875 -1.83 6.20 -10.65
N LEU A 876 -0.88 7.15 -10.66
CA LEU A 876 -0.07 7.44 -11.86
C LEU A 876 0.75 6.22 -12.32
N HIS A 877 1.43 5.50 -11.41
CA HIS A 877 2.25 4.34 -11.80
C HIS A 877 1.42 3.16 -12.33
N SER A 878 0.23 2.89 -11.76
CA SER A 878 -0.68 1.83 -12.24
C SER A 878 -1.19 2.10 -13.65
N HIS A 879 -1.39 3.37 -14.01
CA HIS A 879 -1.69 3.83 -15.37
C HIS A 879 -0.46 3.88 -16.30
N GLY A 880 0.72 3.42 -15.85
CA GLY A 880 1.97 3.50 -16.61
C GLY A 880 2.59 4.91 -16.68
N ILE A 881 1.98 5.91 -16.06
CA ILE A 881 2.44 7.30 -16.10
C ILE A 881 3.60 7.49 -15.10
N ASN A 882 4.77 7.86 -15.61
CA ASN A 882 5.93 8.16 -14.77
C ASN A 882 5.80 9.56 -14.14
N VAL A 883 6.14 9.72 -12.86
CA VAL A 883 6.03 10.99 -12.10
C VAL A 883 6.81 12.16 -12.74
N ARG A 884 7.74 11.93 -13.69
CA ARG A 884 8.32 13.03 -14.50
C ARG A 884 7.25 13.84 -15.26
N TYR A 885 6.13 13.22 -15.63
CA TYR A 885 4.98 13.86 -16.30
C TYR A 885 4.08 14.69 -15.36
N LEU A 886 4.38 14.76 -14.05
CA LEU A 886 3.53 15.45 -13.07
C LEU A 886 3.24 16.92 -13.45
N GLY A 887 4.18 17.64 -14.06
CA GLY A 887 3.95 19.00 -14.57
C GLY A 887 2.93 19.07 -15.72
N LYS A 888 2.93 18.08 -16.62
CA LYS A 888 1.92 17.93 -17.69
C LYS A 888 0.55 17.57 -17.11
N VAL A 889 0.50 16.68 -16.12
CA VAL A 889 -0.74 16.33 -15.39
C VAL A 889 -1.32 17.55 -14.68
N ILE A 890 -0.50 18.33 -13.95
CA ILE A 890 -0.90 19.60 -13.31
C ILE A 890 -1.43 20.61 -14.36
N LYS A 891 -0.78 20.71 -15.53
CA LYS A 891 -1.21 21.59 -16.63
C LYS A 891 -2.61 21.23 -17.15
N THR A 892 -2.95 19.93 -17.24
CA THR A 892 -4.29 19.46 -17.62
C THR A 892 -5.29 19.67 -16.49
N LEU A 893 -4.98 19.26 -15.25
CA LEU A 893 -5.87 19.41 -14.09
C LEU A 893 -6.24 20.88 -13.81
N GLY A 894 -5.29 21.80 -13.98
CA GLY A 894 -5.51 23.24 -13.81
C GLY A 894 -6.47 23.89 -14.82
N GLN A 895 -6.85 23.17 -15.89
CA GLN A 895 -7.88 23.60 -16.83
C GLN A 895 -9.30 23.15 -16.42
N MET A 896 -9.42 22.33 -15.36
CA MET A 896 -10.67 21.68 -14.97
C MET A 896 -11.05 22.04 -13.52
N PRO A 897 -11.88 23.07 -13.28
CA PRO A 897 -12.22 23.53 -11.92
C PRO A 897 -12.85 22.48 -10.99
N ARG A 898 -13.45 21.42 -11.55
CA ARG A 898 -13.95 20.25 -10.81
C ARG A 898 -12.84 19.35 -10.24
N MET A 899 -11.59 19.52 -10.67
CA MET A 899 -10.43 18.74 -10.25
C MET A 899 -9.50 19.50 -9.30
N ASP A 900 -9.98 20.60 -8.69
CA ASP A 900 -9.19 21.47 -7.81
C ASP A 900 -8.49 20.74 -6.64
N TYR A 901 -9.12 19.71 -6.07
CA TYR A 901 -8.49 18.88 -5.02
C TYR A 901 -7.27 18.11 -5.56
N LEU A 902 -7.41 17.45 -6.71
CA LEU A 902 -6.35 16.66 -7.33
C LEU A 902 -5.23 17.56 -7.89
N TYR A 903 -5.60 18.74 -8.41
CA TYR A 903 -4.67 19.79 -8.80
C TYR A 903 -3.82 20.27 -7.61
N ARG A 904 -4.44 20.58 -6.46
CA ARG A 904 -3.74 20.95 -5.22
C ARG A 904 -2.82 19.84 -4.71
N ILE A 905 -3.27 18.59 -4.69
CA ILE A 905 -2.46 17.43 -4.28
C ILE A 905 -1.27 17.23 -5.22
N ALA A 906 -1.47 17.35 -6.53
CA ALA A 906 -0.40 17.24 -7.53
C ALA A 906 0.65 18.35 -7.39
N VAL A 907 0.23 19.60 -7.18
CA VAL A 907 1.14 20.73 -6.90
C VAL A 907 1.89 20.54 -5.58
N MET A 908 1.21 20.04 -4.53
CA MET A 908 1.85 19.75 -3.24
C MET A 908 2.92 18.65 -3.37
N GLU A 909 2.62 17.54 -4.05
CA GLU A 909 3.57 16.44 -4.29
C GLU A 909 4.79 16.90 -5.12
N LEU A 910 4.58 17.81 -6.09
CA LEU A 910 5.67 18.43 -6.85
C LEU A 910 6.55 19.31 -5.94
N ILE A 911 5.96 20.16 -5.10
CA ILE A 911 6.70 20.99 -4.12
C ILE A 911 7.50 20.10 -3.14
N VAL A 912 6.90 19.02 -2.63
CA VAL A 912 7.58 18.06 -1.73
C VAL A 912 8.79 17.42 -2.41
N ARG A 913 8.67 16.99 -3.68
CA ARG A 913 9.77 16.37 -4.42
C ARG A 913 10.89 17.34 -4.76
N ALA A 914 10.55 18.54 -5.25
CA ALA A 914 11.52 19.60 -5.49
C ALA A 914 12.28 19.98 -4.19
N THR A 915 11.54 20.13 -3.08
CA THR A 915 12.12 20.38 -1.75
C THR A 915 13.04 19.25 -1.30
N LYS A 916 12.70 17.98 -1.58
CA LYS A 916 13.55 16.83 -1.25
C LYS A 916 14.91 16.86 -1.96
N HIS A 917 14.94 17.17 -3.26
CA HIS A 917 16.20 17.24 -4.03
C HIS A 917 17.15 18.28 -3.42
N ILE A 918 16.59 19.43 -3.01
CA ILE A 918 17.32 20.52 -2.35
C ILE A 918 17.77 20.09 -0.93
N TYR A 919 16.87 19.50 -0.15
CA TYR A 919 17.13 19.03 1.22
C TYR A 919 18.28 18.02 1.29
N TYR A 920 18.29 17.00 0.41
CA TYR A 920 19.36 15.99 0.38
C TYR A 920 20.73 16.62 0.08
N THR A 921 20.78 17.61 -0.81
CA THR A 921 22.01 18.35 -1.15
C THR A 921 22.63 19.04 0.09
N TYR A 922 21.79 19.58 0.99
CA TYR A 922 22.26 20.22 2.22
C TYR A 922 22.56 19.22 3.36
N MET A 923 21.78 18.14 3.50
CA MET A 923 21.99 17.18 4.59
C MET A 923 23.25 16.34 4.41
N GLN A 924 23.63 15.99 3.17
CA GLN A 924 24.84 15.23 2.88
C GLN A 924 26.13 15.94 3.36
N SER A 925 26.19 17.27 3.37
CA SER A 925 27.36 18.01 3.90
C SER A 925 27.26 18.34 5.38
N THR A 926 26.12 18.13 6.02
CA THR A 926 25.85 18.59 7.39
C THR A 926 26.55 17.70 8.43
N ASP A 927 27.40 18.32 9.26
CA ASP A 927 28.06 17.66 10.39
C ASP A 927 27.02 17.03 11.35
N PRO A 928 27.20 15.77 11.81
CA PRO A 928 26.26 15.10 12.72
C PRO A 928 25.90 15.93 13.97
N MET A 929 26.83 16.73 14.50
CA MET A 929 26.59 17.59 15.68
C MET A 929 25.60 18.73 15.41
N HIS A 930 25.32 19.04 14.15
CA HIS A 930 24.45 20.14 13.73
C HIS A 930 23.16 19.67 13.03
N LEU A 931 22.92 18.36 12.92
CA LEU A 931 21.85 17.81 12.09
C LEU A 931 20.44 18.28 12.49
N SER A 932 20.10 18.28 13.79
CA SER A 932 18.82 18.79 14.30
C SER A 932 18.65 20.30 14.08
N VAL A 933 19.71 21.07 14.25
CA VAL A 933 19.74 22.53 13.99
C VAL A 933 19.55 22.82 12.49
N ALA A 934 20.16 22.02 11.61
CA ALA A 934 20.05 22.17 10.16
C ALA A 934 18.66 21.78 9.65
N ILE A 935 18.09 20.68 10.13
CA ILE A 935 16.74 20.23 9.78
C ILE A 935 15.69 21.23 10.26
N SER A 936 15.75 21.67 11.53
CA SER A 936 14.81 22.65 12.08
C SER A 936 14.93 24.01 11.37
N HIS A 937 16.15 24.49 11.08
CA HIS A 937 16.37 25.66 10.24
C HIS A 937 15.71 25.50 8.85
N PHE A 938 15.91 24.35 8.19
CA PHE A 938 15.33 24.07 6.88
C PHE A 938 13.79 24.03 6.91
N LEU A 939 13.17 23.41 7.93
CA LEU A 939 11.72 23.41 8.12
C LEU A 939 11.15 24.82 8.37
N ASN A 940 11.83 25.66 9.15
CA ASN A 940 11.46 27.07 9.30
C ASN A 940 11.53 27.82 7.96
N CYS A 941 12.58 27.60 7.15
CA CYS A 941 12.73 28.18 5.82
C CYS A 941 11.66 27.70 4.82
N LEU A 942 11.21 26.44 4.93
CA LEU A 942 10.18 25.88 4.07
C LEU A 942 8.79 26.42 4.39
N LEU A 943 8.39 26.36 5.67
CA LEU A 943 6.99 26.50 6.10
C LEU A 943 6.65 27.90 6.64
N THR A 944 7.63 28.75 6.94
CA THR A 944 7.43 30.01 7.66
C THR A 944 8.14 31.20 7.02
N ASN A 945 7.63 32.40 7.29
CA ASN A 945 8.33 33.67 7.03
C ASN A 945 8.79 34.34 8.35
N GLY A 946 9.05 33.54 9.38
CA GLY A 946 9.40 33.98 10.73
C GLY A 946 10.86 34.43 10.91
N PRO A 947 11.28 34.79 12.13
CA PRO A 947 12.67 35.13 12.42
C PRO A 947 13.55 33.88 12.38
N ILE A 948 14.46 33.83 11.41
CA ILE A 948 15.34 32.69 11.15
C ILE A 948 16.78 33.09 11.44
N ASN A 949 17.33 32.51 12.51
CA ASN A 949 18.76 32.55 12.85
C ASN A 949 19.12 31.15 13.38
N PRO A 950 19.93 30.35 12.67
CA PRO A 950 20.41 29.09 13.23
C PRO A 950 21.39 29.39 14.37
N VAL A 951 21.12 28.87 15.58
CA VAL A 951 21.92 29.16 16.79
C VAL A 951 23.16 28.25 16.83
N VAL A 952 24.06 28.44 15.86
CA VAL A 952 25.39 27.82 15.87
C VAL A 952 26.29 28.59 16.85
N SER A 953 26.96 27.90 17.76
CA SER A 953 27.84 28.54 18.73
C SER A 953 29.06 29.19 18.05
N ASN A 954 29.11 30.52 18.07
CA ASN A 954 30.18 31.33 17.43
C ASN A 954 31.62 30.89 17.77
N ASP A 955 31.80 30.28 18.94
CA ASP A 955 33.07 29.79 19.46
C ASP A 955 33.68 28.63 18.61
N GLU A 956 32.88 27.96 17.78
CA GLU A 956 33.33 26.92 16.83
C GLU A 956 33.68 27.53 15.46
N MET A 957 32.77 28.33 14.90
CA MET A 957 32.92 28.96 13.57
C MET A 957 34.19 29.82 13.44
N HIS A 958 34.63 30.46 14.52
CA HIS A 958 35.83 31.29 14.51
C HIS A 958 37.13 30.51 14.72
N LYS A 959 37.13 29.41 15.50
CA LYS A 959 38.37 28.66 15.81
C LYS A 959 39.00 28.00 14.59
N LYS A 960 38.21 27.46 13.65
CA LYS A 960 38.72 26.82 12.43
C LYS A 960 39.14 27.82 11.32
N ARG A 961 38.89 29.13 11.47
CA ARG A 961 39.33 30.19 10.52
C ARG A 961 40.56 30.99 10.98
N GLY A 962 41.00 30.86 12.23
CA GLY A 962 42.11 31.63 12.82
C GLY A 962 43.50 30.99 12.68
N GLY A 963 43.89 30.56 11.48
CA GLY A 963 44.92 29.53 11.28
C GLY A 963 46.34 29.92 10.82
N ASN A 964 46.76 31.20 10.78
CA ASN A 964 48.17 31.52 10.53
C ASN A 964 48.62 32.95 10.94
N GLY A 965 49.52 33.05 11.92
CA GLY A 965 50.11 34.32 12.39
C GLY A 965 51.47 34.63 11.73
N GLY A 966 51.46 35.17 10.50
CA GLY A 966 52.65 35.27 9.64
C GLY A 966 53.07 36.69 9.20
N LYS A 967 53.72 37.44 10.11
CA LYS A 967 54.58 38.64 9.91
C LYS A 967 54.76 39.27 8.50
N HIS A 968 54.42 40.57 8.45
CA HIS A 968 55.14 41.70 7.79
C HIS A 968 54.87 42.18 6.32
N ASN A 969 54.83 43.52 6.23
CA ASN A 969 55.21 44.43 5.12
C ASN A 969 54.26 44.73 3.93
N LYS A 970 53.44 45.77 4.15
CA LYS A 970 53.10 46.90 3.25
C LYS A 970 53.78 46.96 1.86
N HIS A 971 53.01 47.33 0.82
CA HIS A 971 53.18 48.61 0.11
C HIS A 971 51.87 49.09 -0.56
N LYS A 972 51.88 50.19 -1.35
CA LYS A 972 50.69 51.05 -1.66
C LYS A 972 50.33 51.17 -3.16
N SER A 973 49.05 51.53 -3.39
CA SER A 973 48.46 52.20 -4.60
C SER A 973 48.22 51.29 -5.83
N SER A 974 47.33 51.63 -6.79
CA SER A 974 46.59 52.89 -7.03
C SER A 974 45.16 52.67 -7.60
N LYS A 975 44.39 53.77 -7.73
CA LYS A 975 42.98 53.84 -8.19
C LYS A 975 42.77 53.43 -9.67
N GLY A 976 41.57 52.94 -9.99
CA GLY A 976 40.91 53.29 -11.27
C GLY A 976 39.93 52.24 -11.83
N GLY A 977 38.72 52.68 -12.23
CA GLY A 977 37.79 51.89 -13.06
C GLY A 977 36.48 51.49 -12.38
N LYS A 978 35.33 51.91 -12.95
CA LYS A 978 34.01 51.31 -12.68
C LYS A 978 33.65 50.44 -13.89
N GLY A 979 33.17 49.22 -13.64
CA GLY A 979 32.55 48.35 -14.64
C GLY A 979 31.37 47.61 -14.01
N GLN A 980 30.25 47.55 -14.72
CA GLN A 980 29.10 46.72 -14.34
C GLN A 980 29.31 45.31 -14.90
N GLN A 981 29.05 44.28 -14.10
CA GLN A 981 28.86 42.91 -14.61
C GLN A 981 27.90 42.14 -13.72
N GLN A 982 27.12 41.25 -14.34
CA GLN A 982 26.10 40.43 -13.69
C GLN A 982 26.74 39.11 -13.19
N PRO A 983 26.22 38.49 -12.12
CA PRO A 983 26.63 37.15 -11.72
C PRO A 983 26.01 36.10 -12.66
N ALA A 984 26.77 35.69 -13.69
CA ALA A 984 26.41 34.53 -14.50
C ALA A 984 26.61 33.24 -13.68
N ILE A 985 25.54 32.45 -13.51
CA ILE A 985 25.61 31.17 -12.80
C ILE A 985 26.17 30.11 -13.75
N ASN A 986 27.49 30.00 -13.78
CA ASN A 986 28.17 28.96 -14.55
C ASN A 986 28.00 27.60 -13.86
N GLN A 987 27.25 26.69 -14.50
CA GLN A 987 27.32 25.27 -14.18
C GLN A 987 28.55 24.70 -14.90
N ASN A 988 29.56 24.26 -14.15
CA ASN A 988 30.61 23.39 -14.67
C ASN A 988 31.29 22.67 -13.50
N GLY A 989 31.12 21.35 -13.42
CA GLY A 989 31.87 20.50 -12.50
C GLY A 989 33.30 20.33 -13.00
N GLY A 990 34.24 21.04 -12.40
CA GLY A 990 35.68 20.91 -12.67
C GLY A 990 36.39 20.25 -11.50
N SER A 991 37.12 19.16 -11.75
CA SER A 991 37.82 18.38 -10.73
C SER A 991 39.05 19.11 -10.16
N THR A 992 39.01 19.52 -8.88
CA THR A 992 40.20 20.00 -8.15
C THR A 992 40.19 19.60 -6.66
N THR A 993 40.82 18.47 -6.38
CA THR A 993 41.77 18.27 -5.27
C THR A 993 41.43 18.87 -3.88
N SER A 994 40.82 18.04 -3.03
CA SER A 994 41.32 17.76 -1.66
C SER A 994 41.80 18.95 -0.79
N SER A 995 40.88 19.84 -0.37
CA SER A 995 41.07 20.69 0.83
C SER A 995 39.83 21.43 1.34
N SER A 996 38.71 21.45 0.60
CA SER A 996 37.60 22.41 0.79
C SER A 996 36.47 21.97 1.73
N SER A 997 36.45 20.72 2.22
CA SER A 997 35.30 20.10 2.89
C SER A 997 34.71 20.86 4.08
N SER A 998 35.52 21.64 4.81
CA SER A 998 35.08 22.43 5.96
C SER A 998 34.25 23.67 5.62
N ALA A 999 34.22 24.11 4.35
CA ALA A 999 33.39 25.24 3.92
C ALA A 999 31.92 24.82 3.77
N ASN A 1000 31.68 23.74 3.01
CA ASN A 1000 30.34 23.31 2.58
C ASN A 1000 29.46 22.78 3.74
N ALA A 1001 30.07 22.43 4.88
CA ALA A 1001 29.37 21.88 6.04
C ALA A 1001 28.43 22.88 6.75
N TYR A 1002 28.50 24.15 6.39
CA TYR A 1002 27.64 25.23 6.91
C TYR A 1002 26.81 25.92 5.84
N ASP A 1003 26.80 25.44 4.59
CA ASP A 1003 26.04 26.08 3.49
C ASP A 1003 24.53 26.11 3.76
N TRP A 1004 24.01 25.16 4.55
CA TRP A 1004 22.63 25.15 5.03
C TRP A 1004 22.28 26.40 5.86
N THR A 1005 23.24 27.04 6.53
CA THR A 1005 23.02 28.29 7.29
C THR A 1005 22.76 29.51 6.41
N LEU A 1006 23.08 29.41 5.10
CA LEU A 1006 22.83 30.44 4.09
C LEU A 1006 21.45 30.30 3.44
N VAL A 1007 20.68 29.28 3.82
CA VAL A 1007 19.30 29.10 3.38
C VAL A 1007 18.40 30.12 4.06
N THR A 1008 17.45 30.65 3.29
CA THR A 1008 16.41 31.58 3.73
C THR A 1008 15.10 31.16 3.06
N PRO A 1009 13.92 31.58 3.53
CA PRO A 1009 12.67 31.24 2.84
C PRO A 1009 12.70 31.63 1.37
N ARG A 1010 13.20 32.84 1.07
CA ARG A 1010 13.31 33.34 -0.29
C ARG A 1010 14.29 32.53 -1.15
N SER A 1011 15.48 32.19 -0.64
CA SER A 1011 16.46 31.40 -1.41
C SER A 1011 16.08 29.93 -1.53
N LEU A 1012 15.32 29.37 -0.59
CA LEU A 1012 14.74 28.03 -0.69
C LEU A 1012 13.62 27.99 -1.73
N TRP A 1013 12.61 28.86 -1.63
CA TRP A 1013 11.49 28.89 -2.58
C TRP A 1013 11.95 29.27 -4.01
N GLN A 1014 12.99 30.08 -4.18
CA GLN A 1014 13.63 30.29 -5.48
C GLN A 1014 14.29 29.01 -6.04
N GLN A 1015 14.91 28.18 -5.20
CA GLN A 1015 15.41 26.87 -5.62
C GLN A 1015 14.28 25.90 -5.94
N ILE A 1016 13.19 25.88 -5.15
CA ILE A 1016 12.00 25.04 -5.40
C ILE A 1016 11.38 25.40 -6.77
N ARG A 1017 11.19 26.69 -7.10
CA ARG A 1017 10.72 27.11 -8.44
C ARG A 1017 11.66 26.64 -9.56
N LYS A 1018 12.98 26.79 -9.37
CA LYS A 1018 13.98 26.37 -10.36
C LYS A 1018 13.96 24.86 -10.60
N GLU A 1019 13.86 24.06 -9.54
CA GLU A 1019 13.82 22.59 -9.64
C GLU A 1019 12.48 22.09 -10.18
N SER A 1020 11.37 22.74 -9.82
CA SER A 1020 10.04 22.52 -10.42
C SER A 1020 10.08 22.59 -11.94
N LYS A 1021 10.72 23.65 -12.46
CA LYS A 1021 10.88 23.85 -13.91
C LYS A 1021 11.93 22.92 -14.53
N ALA A 1022 13.06 22.68 -13.85
CA ALA A 1022 14.17 21.90 -14.41
C ALA A 1022 13.98 20.37 -14.37
N TYR A 1023 13.01 19.85 -13.61
CA TYR A 1023 12.75 18.40 -13.51
C TYR A 1023 11.36 18.01 -14.05
N TRP A 1024 10.33 18.86 -13.89
CA TRP A 1024 8.93 18.56 -14.29
C TRP A 1024 8.38 19.49 -15.39
N ASP A 1025 9.21 20.37 -15.98
CA ASP A 1025 8.82 21.46 -16.90
C ASP A 1025 7.71 22.40 -16.40
N TRP A 1026 7.48 22.46 -15.08
CA TRP A 1026 6.38 23.23 -14.53
C TRP A 1026 6.84 24.50 -13.81
N ASP A 1027 6.39 25.64 -14.31
CA ASP A 1027 6.63 26.96 -13.74
C ASP A 1027 5.76 27.18 -12.49
N LEU A 1028 6.18 26.58 -11.37
CA LEU A 1028 5.61 26.84 -10.05
C LEU A 1028 5.53 28.34 -9.81
N ASP A 1029 4.30 28.88 -9.77
CA ASP A 1029 4.07 30.31 -9.58
C ASP A 1029 3.52 30.63 -8.19
N CYS A 1030 4.39 30.44 -7.20
CA CYS A 1030 4.41 31.06 -5.89
C CYS A 1030 5.88 31.34 -5.50
N ASP A 1031 6.17 32.18 -4.51
CA ASP A 1031 7.54 32.55 -4.11
C ASP A 1031 7.86 32.30 -2.62
N SER A 1032 6.89 31.76 -1.89
CA SER A 1032 6.85 31.65 -0.44
C SER A 1032 5.70 30.72 -0.03
N MET A 1033 5.72 30.19 1.20
CA MET A 1033 4.64 29.33 1.68
C MET A 1033 3.30 30.07 1.73
N ASP A 1034 3.28 31.32 2.18
CA ASP A 1034 2.06 32.16 2.17
C ASP A 1034 1.48 32.30 0.75
N SER A 1035 2.34 32.46 -0.26
CA SER A 1035 1.91 32.50 -1.67
C SER A 1035 1.36 31.14 -2.15
N ALA A 1036 1.95 30.02 -1.71
CA ALA A 1036 1.46 28.68 -2.03
C ALA A 1036 0.08 28.39 -1.38
N MET A 1037 -0.09 28.76 -0.10
CA MET A 1037 -1.36 28.67 0.63
C MET A 1037 -2.46 29.47 -0.08
N ASN A 1038 -2.22 30.77 -0.33
CA ASN A 1038 -3.22 31.68 -0.92
C ASN A 1038 -3.60 31.33 -2.36
N LYS A 1039 -2.73 30.63 -3.12
CA LYS A 1039 -2.98 30.33 -4.54
C LYS A 1039 -3.46 28.91 -4.82
N PHE A 1040 -2.95 27.92 -4.08
CA PHE A 1040 -3.24 26.50 -4.33
C PHE A 1040 -4.09 25.85 -3.22
N GLY A 1041 -4.31 26.54 -2.09
CA GLY A 1041 -5.03 25.99 -0.94
C GLY A 1041 -4.26 24.94 -0.13
N ILE A 1042 -2.93 24.88 -0.30
CA ILE A 1042 -2.07 23.92 0.42
C ILE A 1042 -1.97 24.35 1.89
N MET A 1043 -2.21 23.42 2.83
CA MET A 1043 -2.11 23.68 4.27
C MET A 1043 -0.71 23.34 4.81
N ARG A 1044 -0.24 24.07 5.83
CA ARG A 1044 1.14 23.87 6.35
C ARG A 1044 1.35 22.51 6.98
N ILE A 1045 0.35 21.97 7.67
CA ILE A 1045 0.43 20.67 8.33
C ILE A 1045 0.49 19.50 7.32
N CYS A 1046 -0.28 19.58 6.22
CA CYS A 1046 -0.22 18.59 5.13
C CYS A 1046 1.14 18.59 4.44
N LEU A 1047 1.71 19.78 4.18
CA LEU A 1047 3.04 19.90 3.58
C LEU A 1047 4.14 19.40 4.52
N LEU A 1048 4.02 19.64 5.84
CA LEU A 1048 4.92 19.09 6.86
C LEU A 1048 4.86 17.55 6.87
N ARG A 1049 3.65 16.96 7.03
CA ARG A 1049 3.43 15.50 6.97
C ARG A 1049 4.04 14.89 5.72
N ALA A 1050 3.66 15.40 4.56
CA ALA A 1050 4.07 14.88 3.27
C ALA A 1050 5.59 14.99 3.05
N PHE A 1051 6.23 16.09 3.50
CA PHE A 1051 7.68 16.24 3.45
C PHE A 1051 8.39 15.28 4.42
N CYS A 1052 7.99 15.25 5.70
CA CYS A 1052 8.55 14.37 6.71
C CYS A 1052 8.52 12.89 6.28
N LEU A 1053 7.38 12.39 5.78
CA LEU A 1053 7.25 11.04 5.24
C LEU A 1053 8.13 10.79 4.00
N LYS A 1054 8.30 11.79 3.10
CA LYS A 1054 9.12 11.63 1.88
C LYS A 1054 10.64 11.61 2.15
N VAL A 1055 11.08 12.08 3.32
CA VAL A 1055 12.51 12.27 3.64
C VAL A 1055 12.98 11.59 4.94
N GLY A 1056 12.06 11.03 5.73
CA GLY A 1056 12.34 10.28 6.95
C GLY A 1056 12.45 11.10 8.24
N ILE A 1057 12.04 12.38 8.29
CA ILE A 1057 12.10 13.17 9.53
C ILE A 1057 10.95 12.77 10.47
N GLN A 1058 11.26 12.54 11.75
CA GLN A 1058 10.28 12.50 12.84
C GLN A 1058 10.32 13.81 13.64
N VAL A 1059 9.18 14.49 13.75
CA VAL A 1059 9.03 15.73 14.53
C VAL A 1059 8.35 15.51 15.89
N LEU A 1060 8.53 16.47 16.81
CA LEU A 1060 7.87 16.45 18.11
C LEU A 1060 6.36 16.68 17.99
N LEU A 1061 5.56 15.78 18.56
CA LEU A 1061 4.10 15.89 18.61
C LEU A 1061 3.68 17.01 19.57
N ARG A 1062 3.59 18.23 19.05
CA ARG A 1062 3.04 19.41 19.73
C ARG A 1062 2.36 20.34 18.73
N GLU A 1063 1.63 21.33 19.24
CA GLU A 1063 1.12 22.41 18.40
C GLU A 1063 2.25 23.34 17.93
N TYR A 1064 2.23 23.67 16.64
CA TYR A 1064 3.20 24.54 15.97
C TYR A 1064 2.52 25.86 15.56
N ASN A 1065 3.05 26.99 16.04
CA ASN A 1065 2.56 28.32 15.66
C ASN A 1065 3.39 28.87 14.50
N PHE A 1066 2.98 28.55 13.27
CA PHE A 1066 3.67 28.93 12.03
C PHE A 1066 3.74 30.45 11.78
N ASP A 1067 2.82 31.23 12.36
CA ASP A 1067 2.75 32.69 12.23
C ASP A 1067 3.63 33.43 13.27
N SER A 1068 4.52 32.72 13.98
CA SER A 1068 5.36 33.28 15.04
C SER A 1068 6.38 34.30 14.51
N LYS A 1069 6.26 35.55 14.99
CA LYS A 1069 7.09 36.70 14.57
C LYS A 1069 8.28 36.98 15.50
N HIS A 1070 8.43 36.21 16.57
CA HIS A 1070 9.38 36.50 17.67
C HIS A 1070 10.33 35.34 18.00
N LYS A 1071 10.00 34.12 17.57
CA LYS A 1071 10.85 32.93 17.68
C LYS A 1071 10.64 32.05 16.43
N PRO A 1072 11.60 31.20 16.04
CA PRO A 1072 11.34 30.16 15.06
C PRO A 1072 10.19 29.23 15.53
N THR A 1073 9.54 28.57 14.57
CA THR A 1073 8.44 27.64 14.82
C THR A 1073 8.95 26.27 15.27
N PHE A 1074 10.05 25.83 14.65
CA PHE A 1074 10.80 24.62 15.02
C PHE A 1074 12.14 25.02 15.67
N GLY A 1075 12.47 24.40 16.79
CA GLY A 1075 13.83 24.33 17.35
C GLY A 1075 14.51 23.01 17.00
N ASP A 1076 15.73 22.83 17.47
CA ASP A 1076 16.48 21.58 17.41
C ASP A 1076 15.83 20.47 18.26
N ASP A 1077 15.28 20.80 19.43
CA ASP A 1077 14.45 19.91 20.28
C ASP A 1077 13.18 19.37 19.58
N ASP A 1078 12.77 19.95 18.44
CA ASP A 1078 11.61 19.47 17.66
C ASP A 1078 11.96 18.33 16.71
N ILE A 1079 13.24 18.03 16.48
CA ILE A 1079 13.69 16.99 15.54
C ILE A 1079 14.03 15.73 16.36
N VAL A 1080 13.04 14.87 16.54
CA VAL A 1080 13.13 13.70 17.43
C VAL A 1080 14.00 12.61 16.83
N ASN A 1081 13.86 12.35 15.52
CA ASN A 1081 14.66 11.33 14.83
C ASN A 1081 14.73 11.56 13.31
N VAL A 1082 15.63 10.82 12.65
CA VAL A 1082 15.64 10.63 11.19
C VAL A 1082 15.68 9.13 10.91
N PHE A 1083 14.74 8.65 10.10
CA PHE A 1083 14.56 7.25 9.71
C PHE A 1083 14.92 6.99 8.24
N PRO A 1084 15.24 5.72 7.89
CA PRO A 1084 15.45 5.32 6.50
C PRO A 1084 14.13 5.24 5.70
N VAL A 1085 14.11 5.77 4.49
CA VAL A 1085 13.02 5.58 3.51
C VAL A 1085 13.41 4.44 2.56
N VAL A 1086 13.06 3.23 2.98
CA VAL A 1086 13.41 1.95 2.32
C VAL A 1086 12.55 1.70 1.08
N LYS A 1087 13.12 1.06 0.06
CA LYS A 1087 12.41 0.58 -1.15
C LYS A 1087 12.98 -0.79 -1.51
N HIS A 1088 12.11 -1.77 -1.70
CA HIS A 1088 12.46 -3.17 -1.97
C HIS A 1088 11.43 -3.76 -2.94
N ILE A 1089 11.55 -5.04 -3.28
CA ILE A 1089 10.47 -5.78 -3.94
C ILE A 1089 9.47 -6.26 -2.88
N SER A 1090 8.20 -6.41 -3.26
CA SER A 1090 7.21 -7.11 -2.44
C SER A 1090 6.95 -8.47 -3.10
N PRO A 1091 7.46 -9.58 -2.54
CA PRO A 1091 7.06 -10.91 -2.98
C PRO A 1091 5.54 -11.05 -2.85
N ARG A 1092 4.91 -11.67 -3.85
CA ARG A 1092 3.46 -11.83 -3.93
C ARG A 1092 3.07 -13.25 -3.55
N ALA A 1093 1.90 -13.42 -2.93
CA ALA A 1093 1.20 -14.70 -2.88
C ALA A 1093 0.39 -14.85 -4.18
N SER A 1094 0.93 -15.53 -5.18
CA SER A 1094 0.41 -15.50 -6.55
C SER A 1094 -0.91 -16.24 -6.68
N ASP A 1095 -0.96 -17.46 -6.12
CA ASP A 1095 -2.18 -18.26 -6.03
C ASP A 1095 -3.27 -17.50 -5.25
N ALA A 1096 -2.93 -16.99 -4.06
CA ALA A 1096 -3.88 -16.26 -3.21
C ALA A 1096 -4.44 -14.99 -3.87
N TYR A 1097 -3.62 -14.28 -4.66
CA TYR A 1097 -4.08 -13.13 -5.45
C TYR A 1097 -5.02 -13.53 -6.61
N ASN A 1098 -4.81 -14.70 -7.20
CA ASN A 1098 -5.72 -15.25 -8.22
C ASN A 1098 -7.08 -15.64 -7.62
N PHE A 1099 -7.09 -16.24 -6.42
CA PHE A 1099 -8.33 -16.45 -5.65
C PHE A 1099 -9.03 -15.11 -5.34
N TYR A 1100 -8.28 -14.10 -4.86
CA TYR A 1100 -8.83 -12.78 -4.55
C TYR A 1100 -9.45 -12.07 -5.75
N THR A 1101 -8.78 -12.08 -6.91
CA THR A 1101 -9.30 -11.44 -8.14
C THR A 1101 -10.47 -12.20 -8.75
N THR A 1102 -10.44 -13.54 -8.72
CA THR A 1102 -11.57 -14.38 -9.13
C THR A 1102 -12.79 -14.14 -8.25
N GLY A 1103 -12.59 -14.05 -6.92
CA GLY A 1103 -13.62 -13.65 -5.96
C GLY A 1103 -14.20 -12.27 -6.27
N GLN A 1104 -13.36 -11.27 -6.58
CA GLN A 1104 -13.83 -9.96 -7.01
C GLN A 1104 -14.70 -10.01 -8.29
N ALA A 1105 -14.31 -10.81 -9.28
CA ALA A 1105 -15.08 -10.98 -10.51
C ALA A 1105 -16.44 -11.66 -10.25
N LYS A 1106 -16.49 -12.68 -9.39
CA LYS A 1106 -17.75 -13.33 -8.94
C LYS A 1106 -18.66 -12.34 -8.20
N ILE A 1107 -18.10 -11.46 -7.35
CA ILE A 1107 -18.83 -10.40 -6.66
C ILE A 1107 -19.40 -9.37 -7.66
N GLN A 1108 -18.64 -8.99 -8.69
CA GLN A 1108 -19.12 -8.13 -9.78
C GLN A 1108 -20.27 -8.78 -10.58
N GLN A 1109 -20.28 -10.10 -10.71
CA GLN A 1109 -21.39 -10.87 -11.31
C GLN A 1109 -22.60 -11.04 -10.37
N GLY A 1110 -22.51 -10.59 -9.12
CA GLY A 1110 -23.56 -10.73 -8.09
C GLY A 1110 -23.56 -12.08 -7.35
N LEU A 1111 -22.55 -12.92 -7.55
CA LEU A 1111 -22.40 -14.23 -6.93
C LEU A 1111 -21.74 -14.10 -5.55
N PHE A 1112 -22.44 -13.45 -4.60
CA PHE A 1112 -21.87 -13.03 -3.32
C PHE A 1112 -21.42 -14.19 -2.40
N LYS A 1113 -21.95 -15.41 -2.55
CA LYS A 1113 -21.54 -16.58 -1.76
C LYS A 1113 -20.22 -17.17 -2.25
N GLU A 1114 -20.15 -17.54 -3.52
CA GLU A 1114 -18.90 -17.94 -4.20
C GLU A 1114 -17.81 -16.86 -4.01
N GLY A 1115 -18.21 -15.59 -4.08
CA GLY A 1115 -17.33 -14.45 -3.79
C GLY A 1115 -16.85 -14.38 -2.33
N TYR A 1116 -17.67 -14.76 -1.34
CA TYR A 1116 -17.25 -14.84 0.07
C TYR A 1116 -16.29 -16.01 0.28
N GLU A 1117 -16.64 -17.18 -0.25
CA GLU A 1117 -15.85 -18.42 -0.17
C GLU A 1117 -14.44 -18.20 -0.78
N LEU A 1118 -14.35 -17.68 -2.02
CA LEU A 1118 -13.07 -17.40 -2.69
C LEU A 1118 -12.22 -16.32 -2.00
N ILE A 1119 -12.83 -15.28 -1.42
CA ILE A 1119 -12.10 -14.23 -0.69
C ILE A 1119 -11.67 -14.73 0.70
N SER A 1120 -12.44 -15.62 1.33
CA SER A 1120 -12.07 -16.26 2.58
C SER A 1120 -10.88 -17.19 2.38
N GLU A 1121 -10.87 -17.97 1.29
CA GLU A 1121 -9.73 -18.81 0.97
C GLU A 1121 -8.51 -17.99 0.54
N ALA A 1122 -8.68 -16.92 -0.23
CA ALA A 1122 -7.61 -15.95 -0.45
C ALA A 1122 -7.01 -15.44 0.86
N LEU A 1123 -7.82 -15.14 1.88
CA LEU A 1123 -7.33 -14.73 3.21
C LEU A 1123 -6.58 -15.86 3.94
N ASN A 1124 -7.03 -17.12 3.85
CA ASN A 1124 -6.33 -18.28 4.41
C ASN A 1124 -4.94 -18.43 3.77
N LEU A 1125 -4.87 -18.46 2.44
CA LEU A 1125 -3.64 -18.56 1.68
C LEU A 1125 -2.68 -17.37 1.96
N LEU A 1126 -3.21 -16.15 2.04
CA LEU A 1126 -2.45 -14.95 2.41
C LEU A 1126 -1.91 -15.02 3.85
N ASN A 1127 -2.68 -15.53 4.82
CA ASN A 1127 -2.20 -15.73 6.18
C ASN A 1127 -1.09 -16.80 6.23
N ASN A 1128 -1.19 -17.85 5.42
CA ASN A 1128 -0.17 -18.91 5.33
C ASN A 1128 1.15 -18.38 4.74
N VAL A 1129 1.10 -17.52 3.71
CA VAL A 1129 2.30 -16.97 3.05
C VAL A 1129 2.91 -15.79 3.81
N PHE A 1130 2.09 -14.81 4.24
CA PHE A 1130 2.55 -13.55 4.83
C PHE A 1130 2.48 -13.48 6.36
N GLY A 1131 1.86 -14.46 7.01
CA GLY A 1131 1.45 -14.35 8.41
C GLY A 1131 0.26 -13.40 8.60
N ALA A 1132 -0.15 -13.22 9.86
CA ALA A 1132 -1.40 -12.54 10.21
C ALA A 1132 -1.45 -11.02 9.99
N MET A 1133 -0.39 -10.37 9.48
CA MET A 1133 -0.24 -8.91 9.47
C MET A 1133 0.28 -8.37 8.12
N HIS A 1134 -0.55 -8.36 7.07
CA HIS A 1134 -0.14 -7.80 5.76
C HIS A 1134 -1.27 -7.04 5.04
N GLN A 1135 -0.90 -6.09 4.17
CA GLN A 1135 -1.82 -5.15 3.52
C GLN A 1135 -2.88 -5.82 2.64
N GLU A 1136 -2.55 -6.98 2.05
CA GLU A 1136 -3.46 -7.76 1.21
C GLU A 1136 -4.51 -8.48 2.07
N ASN A 1137 -4.12 -9.01 3.24
CA ASN A 1137 -5.02 -9.62 4.22
C ASN A 1137 -6.04 -8.58 4.71
N GLY A 1138 -5.60 -7.34 4.97
CA GLY A 1138 -6.49 -6.22 5.31
C GLY A 1138 -7.50 -5.88 4.19
N SER A 1139 -7.08 -5.98 2.93
CA SER A 1139 -7.97 -5.80 1.78
C SER A 1139 -9.01 -6.93 1.65
N CYS A 1140 -8.64 -8.16 1.99
CA CYS A 1140 -9.56 -9.30 2.05
C CYS A 1140 -10.56 -9.16 3.21
N LEU A 1141 -10.09 -8.82 4.41
CA LEU A 1141 -10.94 -8.58 5.59
C LEU A 1141 -12.01 -7.50 5.30
N ARG A 1142 -11.63 -6.34 4.72
CA ARG A 1142 -12.60 -5.31 4.27
C ARG A 1142 -13.67 -5.87 3.32
N MET A 1143 -13.26 -6.73 2.37
CA MET A 1143 -14.17 -7.32 1.41
C MET A 1143 -15.12 -8.32 2.07
N LEU A 1144 -14.62 -9.19 2.95
CA LEU A 1144 -15.41 -10.13 3.73
C LEU A 1144 -16.42 -9.39 4.62
N ALA A 1145 -16.00 -8.36 5.36
CA ALA A 1145 -16.91 -7.55 6.18
C ALA A 1145 -18.06 -6.94 5.35
N ARG A 1146 -17.75 -6.44 4.14
CA ARG A 1146 -18.78 -5.94 3.21
C ARG A 1146 -19.72 -7.05 2.73
N LEU A 1147 -19.21 -8.27 2.52
CA LEU A 1147 -20.02 -9.42 2.09
C LEU A 1147 -20.88 -9.96 3.23
N SER A 1148 -20.36 -10.15 4.44
CA SER A 1148 -21.16 -10.53 5.63
C SER A 1148 -22.32 -9.56 5.81
N TYR A 1149 -22.06 -8.25 5.73
CA TYR A 1149 -23.09 -7.22 5.82
C TYR A 1149 -24.14 -7.29 4.69
N LEU A 1150 -23.72 -7.58 3.45
CA LEU A 1150 -24.64 -7.78 2.32
C LEU A 1150 -25.43 -9.10 2.42
N LEU A 1151 -24.88 -10.13 3.05
CA LEU A 1151 -25.52 -11.42 3.33
C LEU A 1151 -26.45 -11.38 4.55
N GLY A 1152 -26.38 -10.31 5.35
CA GLY A 1152 -27.29 -10.02 6.47
C GLY A 1152 -26.67 -10.14 7.87
N ASP A 1153 -25.40 -10.52 7.99
CA ASP A 1153 -24.69 -10.57 9.26
C ASP A 1153 -23.91 -9.27 9.51
N ALA A 1154 -24.52 -8.37 10.25
CA ALA A 1154 -23.90 -7.12 10.68
C ALA A 1154 -22.87 -7.30 11.81
N GLN A 1155 -22.98 -8.36 12.61
CA GLN A 1155 -22.12 -8.59 13.79
C GLN A 1155 -20.77 -9.18 13.37
N ASP A 1156 -20.77 -10.13 12.43
CA ASP A 1156 -19.57 -10.62 11.77
C ASP A 1156 -18.90 -9.50 10.97
N ALA A 1157 -19.67 -8.70 10.21
CA ALA A 1157 -19.14 -7.52 9.52
C ALA A 1157 -18.42 -6.53 10.46
N LEU A 1158 -18.97 -6.29 11.65
CA LEU A 1158 -18.34 -5.47 12.69
C LEU A 1158 -17.02 -6.09 13.18
N ALA A 1159 -17.00 -7.39 13.49
CA ALA A 1159 -15.83 -8.11 13.98
C ALA A 1159 -14.68 -8.17 12.94
N ILE A 1160 -15.01 -8.51 11.68
CA ILE A 1160 -14.04 -8.57 10.58
C ILE A 1160 -13.49 -7.17 10.26
N GLN A 1161 -14.34 -6.14 10.23
CA GLN A 1161 -13.88 -4.77 9.96
C GLN A 1161 -13.03 -4.20 11.10
N GLN A 1162 -13.29 -4.58 12.35
CA GLN A 1162 -12.43 -4.23 13.50
C GLN A 1162 -11.03 -4.83 13.34
N ARG A 1163 -10.93 -6.09 12.90
CA ARG A 1163 -9.65 -6.74 12.54
C ARG A 1163 -8.93 -5.97 11.42
N ALA A 1164 -9.67 -5.52 10.39
CA ALA A 1164 -9.12 -4.73 9.27
C ALA A 1164 -8.57 -3.36 9.71
N VAL A 1165 -9.26 -2.62 10.58
CA VAL A 1165 -8.78 -1.31 11.07
C VAL A 1165 -7.47 -1.43 11.87
N ILE A 1166 -7.39 -2.38 12.81
CA ILE A 1166 -6.16 -2.60 13.61
C ILE A 1166 -4.99 -2.96 12.69
N MET A 1167 -5.23 -3.84 11.71
CA MET A 1167 -4.21 -4.22 10.74
C MET A 1167 -3.77 -3.03 9.87
N SER A 1168 -4.67 -2.18 9.39
CA SER A 1168 -4.31 -1.00 8.59
C SER A 1168 -3.55 0.05 9.40
N GLU A 1169 -3.94 0.34 10.64
CA GLU A 1169 -3.16 1.23 11.52
C GLU A 1169 -1.72 0.74 11.68
N ARG A 1170 -1.53 -0.57 11.86
CA ARG A 1170 -0.24 -1.21 12.10
C ARG A 1170 0.63 -1.32 10.84
N VAL A 1171 0.07 -1.76 9.71
CA VAL A 1171 0.81 -2.08 8.47
C VAL A 1171 0.93 -0.87 7.54
N ASN A 1172 -0.10 -0.03 7.46
CA ASN A 1172 -0.14 1.11 6.54
C ASN A 1172 0.15 2.45 7.23
N GLY A 1173 -0.10 2.55 8.54
CA GLY A 1173 0.05 3.74 9.36
C GLY A 1173 -1.28 4.34 9.82
N ILE A 1174 -1.24 5.04 10.96
CA ILE A 1174 -2.43 5.57 11.67
C ILE A 1174 -3.17 6.69 10.94
N ASP A 1175 -2.52 7.37 9.99
CA ASP A 1175 -3.08 8.45 9.17
C ASP A 1175 -3.03 8.13 7.67
N ASN A 1176 -2.81 6.85 7.32
CA ASN A 1176 -2.79 6.39 5.94
C ASN A 1176 -4.21 6.49 5.33
N PRO A 1177 -4.35 6.93 4.07
CA PRO A 1177 -5.61 6.92 3.33
C PRO A 1177 -6.45 5.64 3.48
N SER A 1178 -5.82 4.46 3.44
CA SER A 1178 -6.52 3.17 3.64
C SER A 1178 -7.14 3.08 5.03
N THR A 1179 -6.36 3.41 6.07
CA THR A 1179 -6.80 3.41 7.47
C THR A 1179 -7.97 4.37 7.70
N ILE A 1180 -7.97 5.53 7.05
CA ILE A 1180 -9.06 6.51 7.10
C ILE A 1180 -10.36 5.91 6.56
N LEU A 1181 -10.30 5.21 5.42
CA LEU A 1181 -11.46 4.52 4.84
C LEU A 1181 -11.96 3.38 5.72
N GLU A 1182 -11.06 2.59 6.34
CA GLU A 1182 -11.48 1.51 7.24
C GLU A 1182 -12.19 2.01 8.50
N TYR A 1183 -11.86 3.21 9.00
CA TYR A 1183 -12.61 3.87 10.08
C TYR A 1183 -14.04 4.23 9.65
N THR A 1184 -14.24 4.67 8.40
CA THR A 1184 -15.57 4.96 7.82
C THR A 1184 -16.39 3.68 7.66
N HIS A 1185 -15.80 2.60 7.14
CA HIS A 1185 -16.46 1.28 7.06
C HIS A 1185 -16.85 0.75 8.44
N LEU A 1186 -15.93 0.81 9.42
CA LEU A 1186 -16.21 0.34 10.79
C LEU A 1186 -17.35 1.14 11.44
N SER A 1187 -17.44 2.44 11.16
CA SER A 1187 -18.54 3.27 11.63
C SER A 1187 -19.91 2.81 11.12
N LEU A 1188 -20.01 2.39 9.86
CA LEU A 1188 -21.27 1.90 9.27
C LEU A 1188 -21.77 0.63 9.98
N TYR A 1189 -20.89 -0.37 10.14
CA TYR A 1189 -21.25 -1.62 10.82
C TYR A 1189 -21.46 -1.39 12.34
N SER A 1190 -20.74 -0.43 12.93
CA SER A 1190 -20.99 0.03 14.31
C SER A 1190 -22.39 0.63 14.46
N PHE A 1191 -22.87 1.44 13.51
CA PHE A 1191 -24.25 1.94 13.50
C PHE A 1191 -25.28 0.82 13.30
N ALA A 1192 -24.99 -0.13 12.40
CA ALA A 1192 -25.89 -1.27 12.12
C ALA A 1192 -26.17 -2.14 13.36
N ASN A 1193 -25.16 -2.34 14.22
CA ASN A 1193 -25.32 -3.05 15.50
C ASN A 1193 -25.79 -2.15 16.67
N GLY A 1194 -26.28 -0.93 16.37
CA GLY A 1194 -26.84 -0.02 17.37
C GLY A 1194 -25.80 0.73 18.21
N HIS A 1195 -24.50 0.59 17.94
CA HIS A 1195 -23.42 1.31 18.64
C HIS A 1195 -23.28 2.77 18.14
N VAL A 1196 -24.39 3.50 18.09
CA VAL A 1196 -24.51 4.81 17.40
C VAL A 1196 -23.51 5.86 17.90
N GLY A 1197 -23.32 5.97 19.23
CA GLY A 1197 -22.33 6.88 19.82
C GLY A 1197 -20.88 6.54 19.47
N MET A 1198 -20.62 5.29 19.11
CA MET A 1198 -19.31 4.83 18.66
C MET A 1198 -19.09 5.08 17.17
N SER A 1199 -20.12 4.85 16.35
CA SER A 1199 -20.17 5.24 14.95
C SER A 1199 -19.77 6.72 14.74
N LEU A 1200 -20.27 7.64 15.58
CA LEU A 1200 -19.83 9.04 15.58
C LEU A 1200 -18.34 9.20 15.93
N LYS A 1201 -17.83 8.60 17.02
CA LYS A 1201 -16.40 8.67 17.39
C LYS A 1201 -15.47 8.20 16.26
N LEU A 1202 -15.86 7.14 15.54
CA LEU A 1202 -15.11 6.58 14.41
C LEU A 1202 -15.11 7.54 13.21
N LEU A 1203 -16.24 8.17 12.87
CA LEU A 1203 -16.30 9.21 11.83
C LEU A 1203 -15.55 10.48 12.22
N TYR A 1204 -15.57 10.87 13.50
CA TYR A 1204 -14.80 12.01 14.00
C TYR A 1204 -13.29 11.76 13.89
N ARG A 1205 -12.83 10.51 14.11
CA ARG A 1205 -11.45 10.10 13.81
C ARG A 1205 -11.16 10.17 12.31
N ALA A 1206 -12.00 9.58 11.47
CA ALA A 1206 -11.82 9.56 10.02
C ALA A 1206 -11.74 10.98 9.43
N ARG A 1207 -12.68 11.86 9.78
CA ARG A 1207 -12.70 13.27 9.33
C ARG A 1207 -11.44 14.01 9.74
N TYR A 1208 -11.02 13.89 11.01
CA TYR A 1208 -9.81 14.55 11.50
C TYR A 1208 -8.55 14.12 10.72
N LEU A 1209 -8.36 12.81 10.53
CA LEU A 1209 -7.21 12.27 9.80
C LEU A 1209 -7.23 12.66 8.31
N LEU A 1210 -8.41 12.70 7.69
CA LEU A 1210 -8.58 13.15 6.31
C LEU A 1210 -8.22 14.63 6.16
N VAL A 1211 -8.77 15.51 7.01
CA VAL A 1211 -8.48 16.94 6.99
C VAL A 1211 -7.01 17.23 7.33
N LEU A 1212 -6.37 16.46 8.22
CA LEU A 1212 -4.92 16.52 8.48
C LEU A 1212 -4.09 16.18 7.24
N THR A 1213 -4.61 15.32 6.36
CA THR A 1213 -3.90 14.78 5.20
C THR A 1213 -4.09 15.62 3.93
N CYS A 1214 -5.33 16.03 3.61
CA CYS A 1214 -5.68 16.74 2.37
C CYS A 1214 -6.39 18.09 2.55
N GLY A 1215 -6.81 18.43 3.77
CA GLY A 1215 -7.67 19.58 4.06
C GLY A 1215 -9.17 19.32 3.81
N GLU A 1216 -10.02 20.30 4.18
CA GLU A 1216 -11.48 20.17 4.11
C GLU A 1216 -12.04 20.19 2.67
N ASP A 1217 -11.29 20.70 1.70
CA ASP A 1217 -11.70 20.81 0.29
C ASP A 1217 -11.24 19.56 -0.48
N HIS A 1218 -11.93 18.43 -0.23
CA HIS A 1218 -11.73 17.13 -0.89
C HIS A 1218 -13.07 16.37 -0.97
N PRO A 1219 -13.40 15.67 -2.07
CA PRO A 1219 -14.71 15.01 -2.22
C PRO A 1219 -15.03 13.99 -1.12
N GLU A 1220 -14.04 13.28 -0.57
CA GLU A 1220 -14.24 12.27 0.49
C GLU A 1220 -14.72 12.90 1.81
N VAL A 1221 -14.35 14.18 2.07
CA VAL A 1221 -14.87 14.92 3.24
C VAL A 1221 -16.39 15.10 3.14
N ALA A 1222 -16.95 15.24 1.94
CA ALA A 1222 -18.40 15.34 1.74
C ALA A 1222 -19.15 14.04 2.03
N LEU A 1223 -18.52 12.88 1.83
CA LEU A 1223 -19.06 11.57 2.19
C LEU A 1223 -19.11 11.40 3.72
N ILE A 1224 -17.99 11.66 4.39
CA ILE A 1224 -17.89 11.59 5.86
C ILE A 1224 -18.82 12.62 6.53
N ASP A 1225 -18.89 13.85 6.02
CA ASP A 1225 -19.78 14.89 6.54
C ASP A 1225 -21.28 14.55 6.34
N SER A 1226 -21.63 13.87 5.25
CA SER A 1226 -23.00 13.36 5.04
C SER A 1226 -23.37 12.25 6.03
N ASN A 1227 -22.43 11.31 6.30
CA ASN A 1227 -22.61 10.26 7.30
C ASN A 1227 -22.78 10.85 8.72
N ILE A 1228 -21.90 11.79 9.11
CA ILE A 1228 -21.97 12.49 10.40
C ILE A 1228 -23.31 13.24 10.54
N SER A 1229 -23.70 14.01 9.53
CA SER A 1229 -24.97 14.76 9.54
C SER A 1229 -26.18 13.85 9.74
N LEU A 1230 -26.24 12.74 9.01
CA LEU A 1230 -27.35 11.80 9.05
C LEU A 1230 -27.49 11.11 10.42
N ILE A 1231 -26.37 10.77 11.08
CA ILE A 1231 -26.38 10.19 12.43
C ILE A 1231 -26.77 11.24 13.48
N LEU A 1232 -26.23 12.47 13.40
CA LEU A 1232 -26.62 13.57 14.30
C LEU A 1232 -28.11 13.92 14.15
N HIS A 1233 -28.63 13.91 12.93
CA HIS A 1233 -30.06 14.09 12.65
C HIS A 1233 -30.92 13.00 13.31
N ALA A 1234 -30.46 11.75 13.32
CA ALA A 1234 -31.14 10.64 14.00
C ALA A 1234 -31.17 10.78 15.53
N LEU A 1235 -30.16 11.43 16.10
CA LEU A 1235 -30.02 11.67 17.55
C LEU A 1235 -30.72 12.95 18.03
N GLY A 1236 -31.19 13.80 17.10
CA GLY A 1236 -31.87 15.07 17.40
C GLY A 1236 -30.95 16.31 17.41
N GLU A 1237 -29.66 16.15 17.11
CA GLU A 1237 -28.64 17.21 17.11
C GLU A 1237 -28.68 18.02 15.80
N TYR A 1238 -29.85 18.62 15.51
CA TYR A 1238 -30.15 19.22 14.21
C TYR A 1238 -29.24 20.41 13.85
N GLU A 1239 -28.83 21.24 14.82
CA GLU A 1239 -27.92 22.37 14.56
C GLU A 1239 -26.51 21.91 14.15
N LEU A 1240 -25.99 20.85 14.77
CA LEU A 1240 -24.70 20.26 14.40
C LEU A 1240 -24.81 19.55 13.05
N SER A 1241 -25.88 18.76 12.87
CA SER A 1241 -26.19 18.07 11.61
C SER A 1241 -26.23 19.03 10.42
N LEU A 1242 -26.87 20.19 10.58
CA LEU A 1242 -27.00 21.20 9.54
C LEU A 1242 -25.63 21.71 9.05
N ARG A 1243 -24.69 21.97 9.97
CA ARG A 1243 -23.33 22.46 9.62
C ARG A 1243 -22.56 21.45 8.76
N PHE A 1244 -22.62 20.17 9.10
CA PHE A 1244 -21.94 19.13 8.33
C PHE A 1244 -22.56 18.98 6.93
N ILE A 1245 -23.89 18.96 6.79
CA ILE A 1245 -24.51 18.80 5.47
C ILE A 1245 -24.42 20.05 4.58
N GLU A 1246 -24.38 21.26 5.16
CA GLU A 1246 -24.07 22.48 4.42
C GLU A 1246 -22.65 22.44 3.83
N HIS A 1247 -21.70 21.89 4.58
CA HIS A 1247 -20.34 21.68 4.08
C HIS A 1247 -20.28 20.60 2.99
N ALA A 1248 -20.93 19.45 3.20
CA ALA A 1248 -21.03 18.39 2.19
C ALA A 1248 -21.72 18.88 0.90
N LEU A 1249 -22.80 19.66 0.99
CA LEU A 1249 -23.47 20.27 -0.16
C LEU A 1249 -22.52 21.19 -0.95
N LYS A 1250 -21.78 22.06 -0.26
CA LYS A 1250 -20.79 22.97 -0.87
C LYS A 1250 -19.73 22.20 -1.68
N LEU A 1251 -19.20 21.10 -1.14
CA LEU A 1251 -18.24 20.24 -1.84
C LEU A 1251 -18.89 19.48 -3.02
N ASN A 1252 -20.09 18.92 -2.81
CA ASN A 1252 -20.81 18.18 -3.85
C ASN A 1252 -21.19 19.08 -5.05
N LEU A 1253 -21.56 20.33 -4.79
CA LEU A 1253 -21.78 21.36 -5.82
C LEU A 1253 -20.50 21.74 -6.56
N LYS A 1254 -19.33 21.73 -5.88
CA LYS A 1254 -18.04 22.08 -6.49
C LYS A 1254 -17.51 20.99 -7.44
N TYR A 1255 -17.55 19.73 -7.02
CA TYR A 1255 -16.92 18.63 -7.76
C TYR A 1255 -17.88 17.96 -8.75
N PHE A 1256 -19.02 17.43 -8.28
CA PHE A 1256 -19.99 16.75 -9.14
C PHE A 1256 -20.92 17.72 -9.89
N GLY A 1257 -21.26 18.85 -9.28
CA GLY A 1257 -22.06 19.92 -9.88
C GLY A 1257 -23.57 19.79 -9.67
N ASN A 1258 -24.29 20.89 -9.92
CA ASN A 1258 -25.68 21.14 -9.49
C ASN A 1258 -26.76 20.10 -9.88
N LYS A 1259 -26.47 19.17 -10.81
CA LYS A 1259 -27.39 18.10 -11.23
C LYS A 1259 -27.00 16.71 -10.74
N ALA A 1260 -25.95 16.57 -9.93
CA ALA A 1260 -25.47 15.26 -9.47
C ALA A 1260 -26.38 14.64 -8.40
N MET A 1261 -26.41 13.31 -8.33
CA MET A 1261 -27.20 12.59 -7.32
C MET A 1261 -26.75 12.89 -5.89
N HIS A 1262 -25.45 13.08 -5.65
CA HIS A 1262 -24.91 13.51 -4.35
C HIS A 1262 -25.49 14.87 -3.89
N VAL A 1263 -25.69 15.81 -4.82
CA VAL A 1263 -26.29 17.13 -4.53
C VAL A 1263 -27.77 16.99 -4.14
N ALA A 1264 -28.54 16.14 -4.83
CA ALA A 1264 -29.93 15.84 -4.44
C ALA A 1264 -30.02 15.19 -3.06
N VAL A 1265 -29.11 14.26 -2.74
CA VAL A 1265 -28.99 13.64 -1.42
C VAL A 1265 -28.69 14.68 -0.33
N SER A 1266 -27.74 15.60 -0.57
CA SER A 1266 -27.44 16.67 0.39
C SER A 1266 -28.62 17.62 0.60
N TYR A 1267 -29.32 18.02 -0.46
CA TYR A 1267 -30.53 18.86 -0.34
C TYR A 1267 -31.66 18.16 0.42
N HIS A 1268 -31.88 16.86 0.22
CA HIS A 1268 -32.90 16.08 0.95
C HIS A 1268 -32.59 16.01 2.46
N LEU A 1269 -31.32 15.75 2.81
CA LEU A 1269 -30.87 15.71 4.21
C LEU A 1269 -30.97 17.09 4.88
N MET A 1270 -30.65 18.18 4.16
CA MET A 1270 -30.91 19.55 4.61
C MET A 1270 -32.40 19.80 4.82
N ALA A 1271 -33.26 19.41 3.88
CA ALA A 1271 -34.70 19.65 3.98
C ALA A 1271 -35.31 18.94 5.20
N ARG A 1272 -34.93 17.68 5.45
CA ARG A 1272 -35.36 16.93 6.64
C ARG A 1272 -34.87 17.56 7.94
N THR A 1273 -33.61 18.01 7.99
CA THR A 1273 -33.03 18.65 9.19
C THR A 1273 -33.66 20.01 9.47
N GLN A 1274 -33.83 20.86 8.45
CA GLN A 1274 -34.50 22.16 8.58
C GLN A 1274 -35.97 22.02 8.94
N SER A 1275 -36.66 20.99 8.44
CA SER A 1275 -38.01 20.64 8.87
C SER A 1275 -38.06 20.35 10.37
N CYS A 1276 -37.12 19.53 10.88
CA CYS A 1276 -37.00 19.22 12.31
C CYS A 1276 -36.72 20.46 13.18
N MET A 1277 -35.99 21.45 12.65
CA MET A 1277 -35.77 22.76 13.29
C MET A 1277 -36.96 23.73 13.17
N GLY A 1278 -38.01 23.37 12.42
CA GLY A 1278 -39.19 24.19 12.18
C GLY A 1278 -39.08 25.21 11.05
N ASP A 1279 -37.94 25.28 10.33
CA ASP A 1279 -37.82 26.10 9.12
C ASP A 1279 -38.37 25.35 7.89
N PHE A 1280 -39.69 25.28 7.85
CA PHE A 1280 -40.42 24.74 6.70
C PHE A 1280 -40.23 25.56 5.42
N ARG A 1281 -39.74 26.81 5.49
CA ARG A 1281 -39.53 27.65 4.30
C ARG A 1281 -38.25 27.23 3.56
N SER A 1282 -37.16 27.04 4.29
CA SER A 1282 -35.91 26.53 3.70
C SER A 1282 -36.05 25.06 3.33
N ALA A 1283 -36.69 24.25 4.16
CA ALA A 1283 -36.95 22.84 3.86
C ALA A 1283 -37.74 22.64 2.55
N LEU A 1284 -38.83 23.41 2.36
CA LEU A 1284 -39.65 23.36 1.14
C LEU A 1284 -38.92 23.86 -0.10
N ASN A 1285 -37.81 24.59 0.03
CA ASN A 1285 -36.98 24.99 -1.11
C ASN A 1285 -35.94 23.91 -1.44
N ASN A 1286 -35.23 23.39 -0.44
CA ASN A 1286 -34.24 22.32 -0.64
C ASN A 1286 -34.87 21.03 -1.18
N GLU A 1287 -36.07 20.66 -0.73
CA GLU A 1287 -36.78 19.51 -1.30
C GLU A 1287 -37.28 19.76 -2.75
N LYS A 1288 -37.49 21.02 -3.17
CA LYS A 1288 -37.81 21.31 -4.59
C LYS A 1288 -36.61 21.10 -5.49
N GLU A 1289 -35.42 21.51 -5.06
CA GLU A 1289 -34.18 21.25 -5.81
C GLU A 1289 -33.89 19.74 -5.85
N THR A 1290 -34.12 19.03 -4.75
CA THR A 1290 -34.09 17.54 -4.69
C THR A 1290 -34.98 16.92 -5.75
N TYR A 1291 -36.27 17.28 -5.76
CA TYR A 1291 -37.25 16.79 -6.75
C TYR A 1291 -36.86 17.17 -8.20
N SER A 1292 -36.37 18.40 -8.41
CA SER A 1292 -35.90 18.91 -9.70
C SER A 1292 -34.75 18.06 -10.26
N ILE A 1293 -33.75 17.74 -9.43
CA ILE A 1293 -32.61 16.90 -9.81
C ILE A 1293 -33.05 15.45 -10.06
N TYR A 1294 -33.81 14.82 -9.17
CA TYR A 1294 -34.30 13.45 -9.39
C TYR A 1294 -35.19 13.34 -10.63
N LYS A 1295 -36.10 14.29 -10.87
CA LYS A 1295 -36.87 14.37 -12.11
C LYS A 1295 -35.99 14.54 -13.35
N SER A 1296 -34.89 15.30 -13.25
CA SER A 1296 -33.96 15.53 -14.36
C SER A 1296 -33.01 14.36 -14.66
N GLN A 1297 -32.72 13.48 -13.69
CA GLN A 1297 -31.76 12.37 -13.83
C GLN A 1297 -32.43 10.99 -13.92
N LEU A 1298 -33.49 10.78 -13.16
CA LEU A 1298 -34.17 9.48 -12.99
C LEU A 1298 -35.57 9.44 -13.61
N GLY A 1299 -36.14 10.62 -13.90
CA GLY A 1299 -37.49 10.77 -14.44
C GLY A 1299 -38.60 10.65 -13.38
N GLU A 1300 -39.82 11.03 -13.76
CA GLU A 1300 -40.97 11.15 -12.85
C GLU A 1300 -41.49 9.81 -12.27
N LYS A 1301 -41.20 8.69 -12.94
CA LYS A 1301 -41.67 7.36 -12.53
C LYS A 1301 -40.76 6.69 -11.49
N HIS A 1302 -39.52 7.16 -11.33
CA HIS A 1302 -38.57 6.57 -10.41
C HIS A 1302 -38.99 6.80 -8.95
N GLU A 1303 -38.75 5.80 -8.10
CA GLU A 1303 -39.06 5.77 -6.67
C GLU A 1303 -38.61 7.05 -5.95
N LYS A 1304 -37.29 7.31 -5.88
CA LYS A 1304 -36.71 8.54 -5.31
C LYS A 1304 -37.35 9.87 -5.77
N THR A 1305 -37.81 9.95 -7.03
CA THR A 1305 -38.53 11.14 -7.54
C THR A 1305 -39.93 11.26 -6.94
N ARG A 1306 -40.64 10.14 -6.76
CA ARG A 1306 -41.95 10.07 -6.10
C ARG A 1306 -41.84 10.32 -4.59
N ASP A 1307 -40.79 9.81 -3.95
CA ASP A 1307 -40.55 9.98 -2.51
C ASP A 1307 -40.29 11.45 -2.18
N SER A 1308 -39.51 12.13 -3.01
CA SER A 1308 -39.29 13.58 -2.91
C SER A 1308 -40.57 14.39 -3.18
N ALA A 1309 -41.42 13.96 -4.13
CA ALA A 1309 -42.73 14.58 -4.37
C ALA A 1309 -43.71 14.41 -3.17
N GLU A 1310 -43.65 13.27 -2.50
CA GLU A 1310 -44.41 13.00 -1.26
C GLU A 1310 -43.84 13.82 -0.08
N CYS A 1311 -42.51 13.91 0.04
CA CYS A 1311 -41.85 14.80 1.01
C CYS A 1311 -42.29 16.26 0.82
N LEU A 1312 -42.31 16.78 -0.42
CA LEU A 1312 -42.86 18.10 -0.75
C LEU A 1312 -44.31 18.27 -0.30
N ARG A 1313 -45.15 17.25 -0.48
CA ARG A 1313 -46.56 17.27 -0.07
C ARG A 1313 -46.68 17.36 1.45
N LEU A 1314 -45.90 16.57 2.19
CA LEU A 1314 -45.89 16.53 3.66
C LEU A 1314 -45.36 17.85 4.25
N LEU A 1315 -44.22 18.35 3.76
CA LEU A 1315 -43.63 19.64 4.15
C LEU A 1315 -44.60 20.80 3.90
N THR A 1316 -45.29 20.80 2.75
CA THR A 1316 -46.31 21.82 2.43
C THR A 1316 -47.50 21.75 3.40
N GLN A 1317 -47.97 20.56 3.76
CA GLN A 1317 -49.05 20.40 4.73
C GLN A 1317 -48.64 20.86 6.14
N GLN A 1318 -47.43 20.50 6.59
CA GLN A 1318 -46.88 20.94 7.87
C GLN A 1318 -46.69 22.47 7.93
N ALA A 1319 -46.15 23.08 6.86
CA ALA A 1319 -46.01 24.53 6.74
C ALA A 1319 -47.36 25.25 6.84
N VAL A 1320 -48.39 24.76 6.14
CA VAL A 1320 -49.76 25.33 6.20
C VAL A 1320 -50.39 25.14 7.58
N LEU A 1321 -50.15 24.02 8.26
CA LEU A 1321 -50.63 23.79 9.63
C LEU A 1321 -49.94 24.72 10.64
N LEU A 1322 -48.62 24.96 10.50
CA LEU A 1322 -47.91 25.93 11.32
C LEU A 1322 -48.41 27.36 11.06
N GLN A 1323 -48.55 27.77 9.79
CA GLN A 1323 -49.02 29.11 9.45
C GLN A 1323 -50.45 29.36 9.94
N ARG A 1324 -51.34 28.35 9.90
CA ARG A 1324 -52.68 28.43 10.51
C ARG A 1324 -52.57 28.67 12.02
N LYS A 1325 -51.83 27.82 12.75
CA LYS A 1325 -51.61 28.00 14.20
C LYS A 1325 -51.01 29.37 14.54
N MET A 1326 -50.07 29.88 13.75
CA MET A 1326 -49.52 31.23 13.93
C MET A 1326 -50.59 32.31 13.73
N ASN A 1327 -51.41 32.21 12.67
CA ASN A 1327 -52.52 33.15 12.44
C ASN A 1327 -53.58 33.07 13.56
N ASP A 1328 -53.84 31.89 14.10
CA ASP A 1328 -54.75 31.66 15.24
C ASP A 1328 -54.21 32.32 16.53
N ILE A 1329 -52.88 32.28 16.75
CA ILE A 1329 -52.22 32.99 17.86
C ILE A 1329 -52.30 34.51 17.67
N TYR A 1330 -51.96 35.02 16.48
CA TYR A 1330 -52.00 36.47 16.19
C TYR A 1330 -53.41 37.06 16.25
N SER A 1331 -54.45 36.29 15.91
CA SER A 1331 -55.84 36.76 15.94
C SER A 1331 -56.51 36.69 17.32
N ASN A 1332 -56.12 35.75 18.19
CA ASN A 1332 -56.75 35.57 19.51
C ASN A 1332 -56.08 36.32 20.67
N GLY A 1333 -54.93 36.98 20.44
CA GLY A 1333 -54.37 38.00 21.33
C GLY A 1333 -53.94 37.54 22.74
N LYS A 1334 -53.84 36.24 22.99
CA LYS A 1334 -53.41 35.67 24.27
C LYS A 1334 -52.11 34.88 24.13
N LEU A 1335 -51.02 35.41 24.66
CA LEU A 1335 -49.84 34.60 24.99
C LEU A 1335 -50.15 33.77 26.24
N THR A 1336 -50.73 32.59 26.05
CA THR A 1336 -50.58 31.47 26.99
C THR A 1336 -49.33 30.70 26.60
N SER A 1337 -48.46 30.41 27.57
CA SER A 1337 -47.02 30.14 27.40
C SER A 1337 -46.62 28.86 26.67
N ASP A 1338 -47.58 28.02 26.29
CA ASP A 1338 -47.34 26.64 25.86
C ASP A 1338 -47.84 26.44 24.42
N LEU A 1339 -46.95 26.60 23.44
CA LEU A 1339 -47.18 25.97 22.13
C LEU A 1339 -47.05 24.45 22.34
N PRO A 1340 -48.09 23.63 22.07
CA PRO A 1340 -47.92 22.20 22.06
C PRO A 1340 -46.89 21.85 20.96
N PRO A 1341 -45.85 21.06 21.28
CA PRO A 1341 -44.71 20.88 20.39
C PRO A 1341 -45.16 20.38 19.02
N ILE A 1342 -44.49 20.87 17.97
CA ILE A 1342 -44.67 20.31 16.64
C ILE A 1342 -44.12 18.87 16.73
N HIS A 1343 -45.00 17.88 16.76
CA HIS A 1343 -44.62 16.47 16.83
C HIS A 1343 -44.03 16.02 15.49
N ILE A 1344 -42.78 16.40 15.28
CA ILE A 1344 -41.93 15.88 14.23
C ILE A 1344 -41.42 14.54 14.74
N THR A 1345 -41.78 13.47 14.04
CA THR A 1345 -41.36 12.12 14.43
C THR A 1345 -39.93 11.95 13.94
N PRO A 1346 -38.96 11.63 14.83
CA PRO A 1346 -37.58 11.37 14.41
C PRO A 1346 -37.55 10.16 13.46
N PRO A 1347 -36.57 10.08 12.55
CA PRO A 1347 -36.46 8.96 11.64
C PRO A 1347 -36.22 7.65 12.41
N SER A 1348 -36.76 6.54 11.91
CA SER A 1348 -36.43 5.23 12.45
C SER A 1348 -34.96 4.91 12.16
N MET A 1349 -34.28 4.24 13.09
CA MET A 1349 -32.86 3.86 12.90
C MET A 1349 -32.66 2.99 11.65
N GLY A 1350 -33.64 2.16 11.28
CA GLY A 1350 -33.65 1.43 10.01
C GLY A 1350 -33.62 2.35 8.78
N SER A 1351 -34.47 3.39 8.74
CA SER A 1351 -34.45 4.39 7.65
C SER A 1351 -33.20 5.28 7.64
N VAL A 1352 -32.49 5.38 8.77
CA VAL A 1352 -31.17 6.05 8.86
C VAL A 1352 -30.09 5.13 8.29
N LEU A 1353 -30.11 3.85 8.65
CA LEU A 1353 -29.20 2.82 8.11
C LEU A 1353 -29.36 2.63 6.60
N GLU A 1354 -30.58 2.59 6.09
CA GLU A 1354 -30.89 2.52 4.65
C GLU A 1354 -30.33 3.71 3.87
N MET A 1355 -30.42 4.90 4.46
CA MET A 1355 -29.87 6.12 3.87
C MET A 1355 -28.34 6.18 3.99
N LEU A 1356 -27.75 5.71 5.09
CA LEU A 1356 -26.29 5.51 5.23
C LEU A 1356 -25.77 4.51 4.18
N ASN A 1357 -26.44 3.37 4.00
CA ASN A 1357 -26.12 2.40 2.95
C ASN A 1357 -26.14 3.06 1.57
N THR A 1358 -27.22 3.79 1.26
CA THR A 1358 -27.37 4.52 -0.01
C THR A 1358 -26.26 5.55 -0.25
N ILE A 1359 -25.80 6.25 0.80
CA ILE A 1359 -24.71 7.23 0.74
C ILE A 1359 -23.36 6.53 0.49
N ASN A 1360 -23.08 5.41 1.15
CA ASN A 1360 -21.82 4.66 1.05
C ASN A 1360 -21.84 3.60 -0.08
N GLY A 1361 -22.71 3.75 -1.09
CA GLY A 1361 -22.73 2.90 -2.28
C GLY A 1361 -23.14 1.44 -2.02
N ILE A 1362 -23.99 1.19 -1.02
CA ILE A 1362 -24.58 -0.12 -0.71
C ILE A 1362 -26.07 -0.06 -1.04
N LEU A 1363 -26.49 -0.84 -2.05
CA LEU A 1363 -27.86 -0.87 -2.55
C LEU A 1363 -28.42 -2.29 -2.43
N PHE A 1364 -29.35 -2.50 -1.51
CA PHE A 1364 -30.06 -3.77 -1.35
C PHE A 1364 -31.18 -3.88 -2.39
N VAL A 1365 -30.90 -4.54 -3.53
CA VAL A 1365 -31.92 -4.80 -4.55
C VAL A 1365 -32.83 -5.94 -4.07
N GLN A 1366 -34.01 -5.61 -3.55
CA GLN A 1366 -35.04 -6.59 -3.21
C GLN A 1366 -35.68 -7.19 -4.47
N ILE A 1367 -35.00 -8.15 -5.11
CA ILE A 1367 -35.58 -8.94 -6.20
C ILE A 1367 -36.65 -9.86 -5.61
N SER A 1368 -37.91 -9.69 -5.99
CA SER A 1368 -39.00 -10.53 -5.45
C SER A 1368 -38.79 -12.00 -5.86
N GLN A 1369 -39.27 -12.96 -5.05
CA GLN A 1369 -39.19 -14.39 -5.41
C GLN A 1369 -39.73 -14.71 -6.82
N ARG A 1370 -40.74 -13.96 -7.29
CA ARG A 1370 -41.30 -14.11 -8.65
C ARG A 1370 -40.35 -13.59 -9.72
N ASP A 1371 -39.62 -12.53 -9.44
CA ASP A 1371 -38.66 -11.95 -10.37
C ASP A 1371 -37.35 -12.74 -10.36
N ILE A 1372 -36.93 -13.31 -9.21
CA ILE A 1372 -35.86 -14.32 -9.15
C ILE A 1372 -36.24 -15.54 -10.00
N VAL A 1373 -37.46 -16.07 -9.89
CA VAL A 1373 -37.93 -17.22 -10.70
C VAL A 1373 -38.01 -16.86 -12.18
N LYS A 1374 -38.50 -15.67 -12.55
CA LYS A 1374 -38.46 -15.18 -13.94
C LYS A 1374 -37.02 -15.11 -14.46
N VAL A 1375 -36.15 -14.38 -13.77
CA VAL A 1375 -34.74 -14.19 -14.16
C VAL A 1375 -34.02 -15.53 -14.24
N ARG A 1376 -34.27 -16.48 -13.32
CA ARG A 1376 -33.79 -17.85 -13.45
C ARG A 1376 -34.32 -18.53 -14.71
N SER A 1377 -35.61 -18.46 -15.02
CA SER A 1377 -36.15 -19.06 -16.26
C SER A 1377 -35.66 -18.38 -17.56
N GLU A 1378 -35.34 -17.09 -17.49
CA GLU A 1378 -34.75 -16.30 -18.58
C GLU A 1378 -33.28 -16.67 -18.78
N ILE A 1379 -32.54 -16.83 -17.67
CA ILE A 1379 -31.16 -17.32 -17.65
C ILE A 1379 -31.10 -18.78 -18.09
N GLU A 1380 -31.99 -19.68 -17.65
CA GLU A 1380 -32.04 -21.07 -18.13
C GLU A 1380 -32.29 -21.15 -19.63
N LYS A 1381 -33.17 -20.30 -20.18
CA LYS A 1381 -33.37 -20.20 -21.64
C LYS A 1381 -32.12 -19.69 -22.36
N ARG A 1382 -31.46 -18.66 -21.84
CA ARG A 1382 -30.21 -18.11 -22.40
C ARG A 1382 -29.03 -19.05 -22.24
N MET A 1383 -28.96 -19.80 -21.15
CA MET A 1383 -27.96 -20.83 -20.88
C MET A 1383 -28.16 -21.99 -21.84
N LYS A 1384 -29.39 -22.50 -22.02
CA LYS A 1384 -29.68 -23.53 -23.01
C LYS A 1384 -29.33 -23.09 -24.43
N ALA A 1385 -29.75 -21.89 -24.84
CA ALA A 1385 -29.35 -21.32 -26.13
C ALA A 1385 -27.82 -21.12 -26.25
N ASN A 1386 -27.12 -20.77 -25.17
CA ASN A 1386 -25.65 -20.67 -25.16
C ASN A 1386 -24.95 -22.03 -25.10
N THR A 1387 -25.54 -23.08 -24.51
CA THR A 1387 -24.99 -24.45 -24.56
C THR A 1387 -25.22 -25.06 -25.92
N ASP A 1388 -26.38 -24.88 -26.55
CA ASP A 1388 -26.63 -25.29 -27.94
C ASP A 1388 -25.58 -24.64 -28.88
N VAL A 1389 -25.28 -23.34 -28.66
CA VAL A 1389 -24.24 -22.61 -29.40
C VAL A 1389 -22.82 -23.02 -29.02
N ASN A 1390 -22.51 -23.26 -27.74
CA ASN A 1390 -21.17 -23.67 -27.31
C ASN A 1390 -20.85 -25.14 -27.64
N GLU A 1391 -21.84 -26.04 -27.67
CA GLU A 1391 -21.69 -27.40 -28.20
C GLU A 1391 -21.54 -27.37 -29.72
N ALA A 1392 -22.28 -26.52 -30.44
CA ALA A 1392 -22.04 -26.31 -31.87
C ALA A 1392 -20.62 -25.77 -32.12
N ILE A 1393 -20.13 -24.82 -31.31
CA ILE A 1393 -18.76 -24.31 -31.39
C ILE A 1393 -17.73 -25.40 -31.03
N LYS A 1394 -17.89 -26.15 -29.94
CA LYS A 1394 -16.97 -27.26 -29.60
C LYS A 1394 -17.00 -28.35 -30.67
N SER A 1395 -18.16 -28.67 -31.25
CA SER A 1395 -18.27 -29.59 -32.39
C SER A 1395 -17.57 -29.06 -33.66
N MET A 1396 -17.62 -27.75 -33.93
CA MET A 1396 -16.92 -27.14 -35.06
C MET A 1396 -15.40 -27.06 -34.81
N VAL A 1397 -14.94 -26.77 -33.60
CA VAL A 1397 -13.53 -26.77 -33.22
C VAL A 1397 -12.95 -28.18 -33.26
N ALA A 1398 -13.66 -29.19 -32.72
CA ALA A 1398 -13.24 -30.59 -32.81
C ALA A 1398 -13.21 -31.12 -34.26
N ALA A 1399 -14.05 -30.58 -35.16
CA ALA A 1399 -13.99 -30.88 -36.59
C ALA A 1399 -12.86 -30.13 -37.33
N ALA A 1400 -12.50 -28.93 -36.89
CA ALA A 1400 -11.37 -28.17 -37.42
C ALA A 1400 -10.02 -28.78 -37.00
N ASN A 1401 -9.87 -29.18 -35.74
CA ASN A 1401 -8.63 -29.73 -35.17
C ASN A 1401 -8.28 -31.14 -35.68
N ASN A 1402 -9.17 -31.81 -36.43
CA ASN A 1402 -9.01 -33.21 -36.91
C ASN A 1402 -8.67 -33.37 -38.40
N ASN A 1403 -8.44 -32.29 -39.16
CA ASN A 1403 -8.11 -32.38 -40.60
C ASN A 1403 -6.63 -32.07 -40.87
N GLY A 1404 -5.73 -32.87 -40.27
CA GLY A 1404 -4.28 -32.72 -40.37
C GLY A 1404 -3.54 -33.68 -41.32
N GLU A 1405 -4.23 -34.68 -41.89
CA GLU A 1405 -3.63 -35.66 -42.81
C GLU A 1405 -4.13 -35.46 -44.25
N SER A 1406 -3.26 -34.96 -45.13
CA SER A 1406 -3.52 -34.84 -46.57
C SER A 1406 -2.82 -35.97 -47.34
N GLU A 1407 -3.50 -37.10 -47.53
CA GLU A 1407 -3.03 -38.14 -48.45
C GLU A 1407 -3.01 -37.65 -49.90
N VAL A 1408 -1.95 -37.99 -50.64
CA VAL A 1408 -1.78 -37.60 -52.04
C VAL A 1408 -2.33 -38.69 -52.97
N LEU A 1409 -3.24 -38.29 -53.87
CA LEU A 1409 -3.96 -39.14 -54.81
C LEU A 1409 -3.05 -39.96 -55.75
N ALA A 1410 -3.27 -41.28 -55.80
CA ALA A 1410 -2.96 -42.13 -56.95
C ALA A 1410 -4.02 -43.25 -57.08
N PRO A 1411 -4.60 -43.51 -58.27
CA PRO A 1411 -5.74 -44.43 -58.40
C PRO A 1411 -5.34 -45.89 -58.63
N GLN A 1412 -6.20 -46.81 -58.13
CA GLN A 1412 -6.55 -48.14 -58.64
C GLN A 1412 -5.47 -48.90 -59.46
N ASP A 1413 -5.04 -50.11 -59.08
CA ASP A 1413 -5.95 -51.25 -59.07
C ASP A 1413 -5.45 -52.52 -58.32
N ASN A 1414 -6.41 -53.32 -57.84
CA ASN A 1414 -6.42 -54.78 -57.62
C ASN A 1414 -5.22 -55.58 -56.98
N ASN A 1415 -5.57 -56.25 -55.86
CA ASN A 1415 -5.20 -57.63 -55.42
C ASN A 1415 -3.90 -57.96 -54.62
N LYS A 1416 -4.16 -58.41 -53.37
CA LYS A 1416 -3.69 -59.66 -52.71
C LYS A 1416 -2.33 -59.75 -51.97
N GLU A 1417 -2.47 -59.93 -50.65
CA GLU A 1417 -1.92 -61.02 -49.82
C GLU A 1417 -0.44 -61.01 -49.31
N GLN A 1418 -0.33 -61.06 -47.96
CA GLN A 1418 0.70 -61.73 -47.14
C GLN A 1418 2.13 -61.14 -47.14
N ALA A 1419 2.98 -61.30 -46.09
CA ALA A 1419 2.76 -61.47 -44.64
C ALA A 1419 4.10 -61.32 -43.85
N ALA A 1420 3.99 -60.88 -42.58
CA ALA A 1420 4.85 -61.24 -41.42
C ALA A 1420 6.37 -60.89 -41.34
N THR A 1421 6.76 -60.37 -40.14
CA THR A 1421 8.04 -60.58 -39.38
C THR A 1421 9.40 -60.16 -39.98
N ALA A 1422 10.47 -59.83 -39.22
CA ALA A 1422 10.67 -59.32 -37.84
C ALA A 1422 12.20 -59.10 -37.60
N GLN A 1423 12.57 -58.53 -36.44
CA GLN A 1423 13.88 -58.64 -35.74
C GLN A 1423 15.15 -57.92 -36.27
N GLN A 1424 15.62 -56.98 -35.44
CA GLN A 1424 16.99 -56.84 -34.88
C GLN A 1424 18.24 -56.95 -35.76
N LEU A 1425 19.14 -55.96 -35.65
CA LEU A 1425 20.54 -56.17 -35.24
C LEU A 1425 21.23 -54.83 -34.82
N THR A 1426 22.36 -54.94 -34.12
CA THR A 1426 23.08 -53.81 -33.45
C THR A 1426 24.44 -53.50 -34.10
N ASN A 1427 24.98 -52.30 -33.80
CA ASN A 1427 26.39 -51.93 -33.54
C ASN A 1427 26.58 -50.44 -33.90
N GLY A 1428 26.77 -49.53 -32.95
CA GLY A 1428 28.07 -49.18 -32.36
C GLY A 1428 28.42 -47.72 -32.73
N ASP A 1429 29.39 -47.02 -32.15
CA ASP A 1429 30.30 -47.32 -31.03
C ASP A 1429 30.91 -45.99 -30.50
N LYS A 1430 31.30 -45.94 -29.23
CA LYS A 1430 32.01 -44.84 -28.50
C LYS A 1430 31.27 -43.50 -28.27
N VAL A 1431 31.62 -42.64 -27.29
CA VAL A 1431 32.11 -42.71 -25.87
C VAL A 1431 32.78 -41.36 -25.51
N ALA A 1432 32.55 -40.87 -24.28
CA ALA A 1432 33.30 -39.80 -23.59
C ALA A 1432 33.14 -38.35 -24.15
N VAL A 1433 33.27 -37.27 -23.35
CA VAL A 1433 33.34 -37.10 -21.88
C VAL A 1433 32.87 -35.68 -21.51
N SER A 1434 32.52 -35.47 -20.23
CA SER A 1434 32.08 -34.22 -19.57
C SER A 1434 32.36 -32.85 -20.25
N SER A 1435 31.27 -32.10 -20.45
CA SER A 1435 31.19 -30.65 -20.19
C SER A 1435 29.74 -30.30 -19.88
#